data_AF-A0A5E6NWA4-F1
#
_entry.id   AF-A0A5E6NWA4-F1
#
_cell.length_a   1.000
_cell.length_b   1.000
_cell.length_c   1.000
_cell.angle_alpha   90.00
_cell.angle_beta   90.00
_cell.angle_gamma   90.00
#
_symmetry.space_group_name_H-M   'P 1'
#
loop_
_entity.id
_entity.type
_entity.pdbx_description
1 polymer ?
#
loop_
_entity_poly.entity_id
_entity_poly.type
_entity_poly.pdbx_seq_one_letter_code
_entity_poly.pdbx_strand_id
1 'polypeptide(L)'
;MRNGELENLWVSEKHDTAKGKKLLIDILTNVNEISNAVFENVSKITFGESSTPATNVGYLRMYYRNIYPDLDRQGLEELAQATSITARLVQKTNLAFFARNDWRDQVQERERMQLKGPSVFLVGAAHTLRHEVRDSHSIHNANAYPAYQYPNPNRSIALVPEQIIKNLKFMNRKNTNAAPEYAVWVKSQDESMNDPFLVMGQKSDMEKAFGNKIRLLPKRLSDLNSATKYESRIIIQESDGEIANTATKNLVKKLQKKYNKEDIVVIKRVNEALVVTEGNMKNIKGEYKVNVIGHGHEDKRGVRRLGGRSGAQIAQDLKSFKWMSYAKLAKVSLMSCFSGTCGASGRSLVDDFRQALDDNTVKIKSYNDRIDLNSEGQAKVVFHGGLVRDDKGTSNTKSQQQVDSPDHPPQTLGLSLDQKSPTQKRSNNQAQPTAKNPKDTNTPIKHESHIIIQKADDSTTDKARKNLVNKLNQQHGKENVVVIKEIENKKPLKIQGNIENIKGNYQAQIIGHGTEEDGVRKLNKKTGKTIAEELKQLTSTIHDTQAQLTKTLLLSCDGDTCGAKGTSLVQDVSQVLKNVAVEGFDSRVNVRTNGSIKENVPEGEDALGGSSSKQKKEQKKSKNESDQEETTDAWGFEKPSTSGVPQKVKTISWEQGIGGIGNSMHDGELENLWVNEKHDTTKGKKLFIDILTNVNGISNVVFENTSKYTPGESIIPATDMGYLRMFYGNLYPNLDRQGLEELAQVTSLTSRLAQKTNVVSFARNNWKDQVQERERMQLKGPSVFLVGASHTLQHEAEDEHSMQNANAYPAYQYPNPNRSIALVPEQIIKNLKFMNRKNTNAAPEYAVWVKSQDESMNDPFLVMGQKSDMEKAFGNKIRLLPKRLSDLNSATKYESRIIIQESDGEIANTATKNLVKKLQKKYNKEDIVVIKRVNEALVVTEGNMKNIKGEYKVNVIGHGHEDKRGVRRLGGRSGAQIVQDLKSFEWRMSHVKLAKVSLMSCLSGTCGASGRSLVDDFRQALNDNTVKIKGYNDRIDLDSEGHVKPVLHGGLLRDNKDTPNTKPQQQVNPSNQPTAKNPKDTNTPIKHESHIIIQKADDSTTDKARKNLVNKLNQQHGKENVVVIKEIENKKPLKIQGNIENIKGNYQAQIIGHGTEEDGVRKLNKKTGKTIAEELKQLTSTIHDTQAQLTKTLLLSCDGDTCGAKGTSLVQDVSQVLKNVAVEGFDSRVNVRTNGSIKENVPEGEDALGGSSSKQKKEQKKSKNESDQEETTDAWG
;
A
#
# COMPACT_ATOMS: atom_id res chain seq x y z
N MET A 1 19.86 32.36 -23.82
CA MET A 1 19.87 32.82 -25.22
C MET A 1 20.37 34.24 -25.35
N ARG A 2 19.60 35.27 -24.95
CA ARG A 2 19.92 36.71 -25.17
C ARG A 2 21.39 37.10 -24.94
N ASN A 3 22.03 36.62 -23.87
CA ASN A 3 23.42 36.95 -23.52
C ASN A 3 24.48 36.10 -24.27
N GLY A 4 24.11 35.34 -25.30
CA GLY A 4 25.00 34.43 -26.04
C GLY A 4 25.37 33.13 -25.31
N GLU A 5 25.14 33.03 -24.01
CA GLU A 5 25.57 31.90 -23.14
C GLU A 5 24.93 30.53 -23.45
N LEU A 6 23.81 30.52 -24.17
CA LEU A 6 23.06 29.30 -24.51
C LEU A 6 22.52 29.43 -25.94
N GLU A 7 22.70 28.39 -26.74
CA GLU A 7 22.47 28.36 -28.19
C GLU A 7 21.40 27.35 -28.62
N ASN A 8 21.40 26.13 -28.06
CA ASN A 8 20.51 25.06 -28.49
C ASN A 8 19.55 24.60 -27.37
N LEU A 9 18.25 24.51 -27.69
CA LEU A 9 17.23 23.84 -26.86
C LEU A 9 16.79 22.53 -27.54
N TRP A 10 16.64 21.46 -26.78
CA TRP A 10 16.27 20.14 -27.31
C TRP A 10 14.97 19.62 -26.70
N VAL A 11 13.84 19.95 -27.34
CA VAL A 11 12.49 19.56 -26.93
C VAL A 11 12.25 18.09 -27.24
N SER A 12 11.85 17.35 -26.22
CA SER A 12 11.59 15.91 -26.29
C SER A 12 10.14 15.62 -26.65
N GLU A 13 9.91 14.76 -27.65
CA GLU A 13 8.58 14.26 -27.97
C GLU A 13 8.45 12.73 -27.90
N LYS A 14 7.20 12.26 -27.82
CA LYS A 14 6.84 10.86 -28.04
C LYS A 14 5.74 10.90 -29.10
N HIS A 15 5.98 10.31 -30.27
CA HIS A 15 5.26 10.64 -31.51
C HIS A 15 3.74 10.36 -31.46
N ASP A 16 3.28 9.49 -30.56
CA ASP A 16 1.87 9.21 -30.27
C ASP A 16 1.24 10.17 -29.23
N THR A 17 1.91 11.28 -28.87
CA THR A 17 1.42 12.26 -27.90
C THR A 17 1.65 13.71 -28.35
N ALA A 18 0.69 14.58 -28.07
CA ALA A 18 0.79 16.02 -28.37
C ALA A 18 1.83 16.79 -27.52
N LYS A 19 2.40 16.16 -26.48
CA LYS A 19 3.02 16.88 -25.35
C LYS A 19 4.35 17.55 -25.67
N GLY A 20 5.19 16.95 -26.52
CA GLY A 20 6.42 17.59 -27.01
C GLY A 20 6.12 18.78 -27.92
N LYS A 21 5.16 18.59 -28.85
CA LYS A 21 4.70 19.63 -29.78
C LYS A 21 4.06 20.84 -29.06
N LYS A 22 3.27 20.60 -28.01
CA LYS A 22 2.74 21.68 -27.15
C LYS A 22 3.84 22.48 -26.45
N LEU A 23 4.84 21.82 -25.88
CA LEU A 23 5.99 22.52 -25.27
C LEU A 23 6.78 23.34 -26.32
N LEU A 24 6.94 22.83 -27.54
CA LEU A 24 7.55 23.58 -28.64
C LEU A 24 6.72 24.82 -29.03
N ILE A 25 5.38 24.70 -29.09
CA ILE A 25 4.46 25.82 -29.34
C ILE A 25 4.67 26.92 -28.28
N ASP A 26 4.68 26.56 -27.00
CA ASP A 26 4.92 27.50 -25.91
C ASP A 26 6.28 28.21 -26.06
N ILE A 27 7.34 27.45 -26.37
CA ILE A 27 8.70 27.98 -26.57
C ILE A 27 8.76 28.96 -27.75
N LEU A 28 8.27 28.58 -28.92
CA LEU A 28 8.25 29.42 -30.13
C LEU A 28 7.38 30.67 -29.98
N THR A 29 6.40 30.65 -29.07
CA THR A 29 5.51 31.79 -28.81
C THR A 29 6.09 32.78 -27.78
N ASN A 30 7.05 32.36 -26.95
CA ASN A 30 7.54 33.17 -25.82
C ASN A 30 9.07 33.47 -25.85
N VAL A 31 9.87 32.77 -26.67
CA VAL A 31 11.33 32.94 -26.73
C VAL A 31 11.74 33.54 -28.08
N ASN A 32 11.61 34.86 -28.17
CA ASN A 32 11.85 35.66 -29.38
C ASN A 32 13.30 35.56 -29.91
N GLU A 33 14.25 35.08 -29.11
CA GLU A 33 15.64 34.88 -29.53
C GLU A 33 15.87 33.62 -30.40
N ILE A 34 14.85 32.77 -30.64
CA ILE A 34 14.98 31.58 -31.47
C ILE A 34 14.91 31.95 -32.96
N SER A 35 15.97 31.64 -33.71
CA SER A 35 16.05 31.89 -35.16
C SER A 35 15.76 30.64 -36.00
N ASN A 36 16.05 29.45 -35.48
CA ASN A 36 15.96 28.18 -36.22
C ASN A 36 15.08 27.16 -35.47
N ALA A 37 14.23 26.45 -36.20
CA ALA A 37 13.48 25.29 -35.69
C ALA A 37 13.92 24.04 -36.46
N VAL A 38 14.24 22.95 -35.75
CA VAL A 38 14.94 21.79 -36.32
C VAL A 38 14.23 20.50 -35.91
N PHE A 39 13.63 19.78 -36.85
CA PHE A 39 12.83 18.59 -36.54
C PHE A 39 13.55 17.29 -36.90
N GLU A 40 13.47 16.28 -36.04
CA GLU A 40 13.86 14.91 -36.38
C GLU A 40 13.08 14.41 -37.60
N ASN A 41 13.80 13.91 -38.61
CA ASN A 41 13.20 13.25 -39.77
C ASN A 41 14.17 12.23 -40.36
N VAL A 42 14.11 11.01 -39.82
CA VAL A 42 15.02 9.91 -40.19
C VAL A 42 14.87 9.43 -41.64
N SER A 43 13.70 9.62 -42.26
CA SER A 43 13.36 9.06 -43.58
C SER A 43 13.74 9.93 -44.78
N LYS A 44 14.35 11.11 -44.56
CA LYS A 44 14.90 11.94 -45.65
C LYS A 44 16.34 11.58 -45.96
N ILE A 45 16.65 11.46 -47.25
CA ILE A 45 17.97 11.04 -47.76
C ILE A 45 18.77 12.26 -48.26
N THR A 46 18.10 13.19 -48.95
CA THR A 46 18.66 14.42 -49.54
C THR A 46 18.82 15.55 -48.50
N PHE A 47 19.65 16.56 -48.83
CA PHE A 47 19.93 17.71 -47.97
C PHE A 47 19.16 18.94 -48.46
N GLY A 48 18.52 19.69 -47.56
CA GLY A 48 17.89 20.99 -47.89
C GLY A 48 16.40 20.97 -48.32
N GLU A 49 15.78 19.81 -48.52
CA GLU A 49 14.36 19.75 -48.92
C GLU A 49 13.39 20.17 -47.79
N SER A 50 12.89 21.41 -47.86
CA SER A 50 11.85 21.93 -46.98
C SER A 50 10.44 21.43 -47.38
N SER A 51 10.10 20.22 -46.97
CA SER A 51 8.70 19.75 -47.03
C SER A 51 7.85 20.60 -46.07
N THR A 52 6.92 21.40 -46.60
CA THR A 52 6.01 22.24 -45.81
C THR A 52 5.18 21.38 -44.85
N PRO A 53 5.27 21.59 -43.52
CA PRO A 53 4.53 20.78 -42.57
C PRO A 53 3.01 20.96 -42.74
N ALA A 54 2.27 19.85 -42.80
CA ALA A 54 0.83 19.89 -43.08
C ALA A 54 0.06 20.64 -41.98
N THR A 55 -0.79 21.59 -42.38
CA THR A 55 -1.57 22.45 -41.48
C THR A 55 -3.04 22.03 -41.35
N ASN A 56 -3.55 21.11 -42.17
CA ASN A 56 -4.94 20.67 -42.15
C ASN A 56 -5.19 19.63 -41.05
N VAL A 57 -5.96 20.00 -40.02
CA VAL A 57 -6.27 19.14 -38.85
C VAL A 57 -7.06 17.89 -39.26
N GLY A 58 -7.97 17.97 -40.25
CA GLY A 58 -8.73 16.82 -40.73
C GLY A 58 -7.85 15.75 -41.39
N TYR A 59 -6.93 16.19 -42.25
CA TYR A 59 -5.91 15.32 -42.84
C TYR A 59 -4.99 14.71 -41.77
N LEU A 60 -4.48 15.52 -40.84
CA LEU A 60 -3.63 15.05 -39.74
C LEU A 60 -4.34 14.03 -38.84
N ARG A 61 -5.63 14.23 -38.53
CA ARG A 61 -6.45 13.29 -37.75
C ARG A 61 -6.60 11.95 -38.47
N MET A 62 -6.77 11.95 -39.79
CA MET A 62 -6.79 10.73 -40.61
C MET A 62 -5.42 10.04 -40.62
N TYR A 63 -4.35 10.80 -40.86
CA TYR A 63 -2.97 10.31 -40.90
C TYR A 63 -2.57 9.63 -39.58
N TYR A 64 -2.79 10.29 -38.44
CA TYR A 64 -2.47 9.71 -37.14
C TYR A 64 -3.33 8.51 -36.75
N ARG A 65 -4.60 8.43 -37.22
CA ARG A 65 -5.46 7.26 -36.98
C ARG A 65 -4.91 5.99 -37.62
N ASN A 66 -4.22 6.12 -38.75
CA ASN A 66 -3.64 4.98 -39.47
C ASN A 66 -2.31 4.51 -38.83
N ILE A 67 -1.58 5.41 -38.16
CA ILE A 67 -0.28 5.12 -37.55
C ILE A 67 -0.42 4.71 -36.07
N TYR A 68 -1.41 5.26 -35.36
CA TYR A 68 -1.71 5.00 -33.96
C TYR A 68 -3.17 4.55 -33.79
N PRO A 69 -3.53 3.32 -34.23
CA PRO A 69 -4.92 2.83 -34.18
C PRO A 69 -5.48 2.71 -32.77
N ASP A 70 -4.62 2.50 -31.77
CA ASP A 70 -4.98 2.43 -30.34
C ASP A 70 -5.21 3.80 -29.68
N LEU A 71 -4.91 4.90 -30.39
CA LEU A 71 -5.06 6.25 -29.83
C LEU A 71 -6.52 6.70 -29.92
N ASP A 72 -7.09 7.08 -28.79
CA ASP A 72 -8.52 7.45 -28.74
C ASP A 72 -8.85 8.73 -29.52
N ARG A 73 -10.15 8.96 -29.74
CA ARG A 73 -10.66 10.10 -30.53
C ARG A 73 -10.23 11.47 -29.98
N GLN A 74 -9.99 11.60 -28.68
CA GLN A 74 -9.51 12.83 -28.05
C GLN A 74 -8.00 12.98 -28.20
N GLY A 75 -7.23 11.90 -28.02
CA GLY A 75 -5.78 11.88 -28.24
C GLY A 75 -5.39 12.18 -29.70
N LEU A 76 -6.11 11.59 -30.66
CA LEU A 76 -5.96 11.86 -32.09
C LEU A 76 -6.21 13.34 -32.43
N GLU A 77 -7.22 13.95 -31.80
CA GLU A 77 -7.52 15.37 -32.02
C GLU A 77 -6.48 16.29 -31.37
N GLU A 78 -6.07 16.02 -30.13
CA GLU A 78 -5.04 16.80 -29.43
C GLU A 78 -3.71 16.78 -30.21
N LEU A 79 -3.35 15.63 -30.79
CA LEU A 79 -2.14 15.47 -31.61
C LEU A 79 -2.27 16.17 -32.97
N ALA A 80 -3.39 16.02 -33.67
CA ALA A 80 -3.64 16.68 -34.96
C ALA A 80 -3.65 18.22 -34.84
N GLN A 81 -4.28 18.77 -33.80
CA GLN A 81 -4.28 20.20 -33.53
C GLN A 81 -2.87 20.70 -33.16
N ALA A 82 -2.13 19.99 -32.29
CA ALA A 82 -0.78 20.38 -31.91
C ALA A 82 0.19 20.38 -33.10
N THR A 83 0.13 19.40 -34.00
CA THR A 83 0.92 19.40 -35.24
C THR A 83 0.54 20.56 -36.16
N SER A 84 -0.76 20.86 -36.33
CA SER A 84 -1.23 21.98 -37.15
C SER A 84 -0.74 23.35 -36.64
N ILE A 85 -0.76 23.59 -35.33
CA ILE A 85 -0.28 24.84 -34.73
C ILE A 85 1.26 24.93 -34.83
N THR A 86 1.96 23.82 -34.53
CA THR A 86 3.42 23.72 -34.68
C THR A 86 3.86 24.09 -36.10
N ALA A 87 3.19 23.55 -37.11
CA ALA A 87 3.45 23.82 -38.53
C ALA A 87 3.37 25.31 -38.88
N ARG A 88 2.38 26.04 -38.33
CA ARG A 88 2.19 27.48 -38.57
C ARG A 88 3.21 28.36 -37.84
N LEU A 89 3.72 27.91 -36.68
CA LEU A 89 4.73 28.67 -35.94
C LEU A 89 6.12 28.56 -36.58
N VAL A 90 6.53 27.37 -37.02
CA VAL A 90 7.87 27.20 -37.63
C VAL A 90 8.01 27.86 -39.00
N GLN A 91 6.90 28.20 -39.68
CA GLN A 91 6.91 29.07 -40.88
C GLN A 91 7.49 30.47 -40.61
N LYS A 92 7.58 30.90 -39.34
CA LYS A 92 8.20 32.17 -38.93
C LYS A 92 9.67 32.02 -38.49
N THR A 93 10.27 30.84 -38.70
CA THR A 93 11.65 30.49 -38.32
C THR A 93 12.37 29.81 -39.46
N ASN A 94 13.69 29.74 -39.41
CA ASN A 94 14.45 28.90 -40.33
C ASN A 94 14.21 27.41 -40.02
N LEU A 95 13.38 26.72 -40.81
CA LEU A 95 13.02 25.31 -40.60
C LEU A 95 14.02 24.36 -41.24
N ALA A 96 14.64 23.51 -40.43
CA ALA A 96 15.56 22.44 -40.86
C ALA A 96 15.10 21.05 -40.41
N PHE A 97 15.67 20.00 -41.02
CA PHE A 97 15.42 18.59 -40.69
C PHE A 97 16.73 17.87 -40.32
N PHE A 98 16.73 17.16 -39.20
CA PHE A 98 17.90 16.57 -38.55
C PHE A 98 17.74 15.06 -38.35
N ALA A 99 18.85 14.38 -38.07
CA ALA A 99 18.96 12.95 -37.85
C ALA A 99 18.58 12.08 -39.06
N ARG A 100 18.83 12.59 -40.27
CA ARG A 100 18.64 11.84 -41.52
C ARG A 100 19.50 10.56 -41.56
N ASN A 101 19.06 9.59 -42.38
CA ASN A 101 19.64 8.24 -42.45
C ASN A 101 19.71 7.54 -41.07
N ASP A 102 18.63 7.64 -40.28
CA ASP A 102 18.51 7.06 -38.94
C ASP A 102 19.68 7.42 -38.00
N TRP A 103 19.85 8.71 -37.73
CA TRP A 103 20.81 9.21 -36.73
C TRP A 103 22.29 8.79 -36.96
N ARG A 104 22.74 8.57 -38.20
CA ARG A 104 24.13 8.13 -38.50
C ARG A 104 25.20 9.22 -38.36
N ASP A 105 24.92 10.42 -38.85
CA ASP A 105 25.95 11.46 -39.09
C ASP A 105 25.62 12.82 -38.45
N GLN A 106 24.77 12.82 -37.42
CA GLN A 106 24.09 14.01 -36.90
C GLN A 106 25.02 15.12 -36.36
N VAL A 107 26.27 14.81 -35.99
CA VAL A 107 27.27 15.85 -35.64
C VAL A 107 27.71 16.60 -36.90
N GLN A 108 28.18 15.87 -37.92
CA GLN A 108 28.54 16.47 -39.22
C GLN A 108 27.35 17.13 -39.90
N GLU A 109 26.13 16.61 -39.68
CA GLU A 109 24.90 17.24 -40.16
C GLU A 109 24.70 18.63 -39.55
N ARG A 110 24.86 18.81 -38.23
CA ARG A 110 24.73 20.14 -37.58
C ARG A 110 25.77 21.13 -38.10
N GLU A 111 26.98 20.67 -38.41
CA GLU A 111 28.04 21.49 -39.01
C GLU A 111 27.63 21.91 -40.44
N ARG A 112 27.25 20.95 -41.29
CA ARG A 112 26.82 21.17 -42.68
C ARG A 112 25.55 22.04 -42.78
N MET A 113 24.68 22.04 -41.78
CA MET A 113 23.49 22.91 -41.73
C MET A 113 23.82 24.40 -41.58
N GLN A 114 25.00 24.76 -41.07
CA GLN A 114 25.46 26.14 -40.88
C GLN A 114 24.47 27.07 -40.15
N LEU A 115 23.59 26.54 -39.28
CA LEU A 115 22.53 27.31 -38.63
C LEU A 115 23.13 28.48 -37.83
N LYS A 116 22.73 29.70 -38.19
CA LYS A 116 23.13 30.96 -37.54
C LYS A 116 22.10 31.34 -36.48
N GLY A 117 22.56 31.70 -35.29
CA GLY A 117 21.71 32.11 -34.18
C GLY A 117 21.06 30.94 -33.42
N PRO A 118 20.33 31.23 -32.33
CA PRO A 118 19.79 30.21 -31.44
C PRO A 118 18.79 29.28 -32.13
N SER A 119 18.77 28.03 -31.69
CA SER A 119 18.10 26.92 -32.39
C SER A 119 17.28 26.06 -31.41
N VAL A 120 16.08 25.66 -31.81
CA VAL A 120 15.26 24.68 -31.07
C VAL A 120 15.09 23.40 -31.88
N PHE A 121 15.46 22.27 -31.28
CA PHE A 121 15.36 20.93 -31.83
C PHE A 121 14.12 20.25 -31.27
N LEU A 122 13.32 19.59 -32.11
CA LEU A 122 12.24 18.69 -31.71
C LEU A 122 12.62 17.26 -32.08
N VAL A 123 12.85 16.42 -31.07
CA VAL A 123 13.41 15.07 -31.24
C VAL A 123 12.73 14.07 -30.31
N GLY A 124 12.72 12.81 -30.70
CA GLY A 124 12.17 11.70 -29.94
C GLY A 124 12.86 11.54 -28.59
N ALA A 125 12.07 11.35 -27.53
CA ALA A 125 12.52 11.34 -26.14
C ALA A 125 13.56 10.25 -25.82
N ALA A 126 13.74 9.26 -26.69
CA ALA A 126 14.88 8.35 -26.65
C ALA A 126 16.21 9.10 -26.75
N HIS A 127 16.32 10.06 -27.68
CA HIS A 127 17.55 10.77 -28.04
C HIS A 127 17.93 11.88 -27.08
N THR A 128 17.00 12.38 -26.25
CA THR A 128 17.30 13.34 -25.18
C THR A 128 17.50 12.66 -23.82
N LEU A 129 16.75 11.60 -23.52
CA LEU A 129 16.79 10.97 -22.19
C LEU A 129 17.82 9.86 -22.06
N ARG A 130 18.16 9.12 -23.13
CA ARG A 130 19.13 8.03 -23.04
C ARG A 130 20.54 8.55 -23.33
N HIS A 131 21.50 8.04 -22.58
CA HIS A 131 22.95 8.12 -22.87
C HIS A 131 23.44 6.97 -23.74
N GLU A 132 22.52 6.08 -24.10
CA GLU A 132 22.75 4.83 -24.79
C GLU A 132 21.52 4.51 -25.66
N VAL A 133 21.51 3.34 -26.28
CA VAL A 133 21.44 3.20 -27.73
C VAL A 133 20.70 1.87 -27.96
N ARG A 134 19.46 1.82 -28.53
CA ARG A 134 18.39 0.87 -28.06
C ARG A 134 18.10 -0.47 -28.79
N ASP A 135 18.78 -0.81 -29.89
CA ASP A 135 18.88 -2.19 -30.44
C ASP A 135 20.27 -2.35 -31.06
N SER A 136 21.03 -3.45 -30.84
CA SER A 136 22.39 -3.63 -31.40
C SER A 136 22.48 -3.45 -32.91
N HIS A 137 21.40 -3.75 -33.64
CA HIS A 137 21.31 -3.63 -35.09
C HIS A 137 20.85 -2.25 -35.57
N SER A 138 20.42 -1.36 -34.66
CA SER A 138 20.11 0.02 -34.98
C SER A 138 21.39 0.79 -35.33
N ILE A 139 21.36 1.31 -36.57
CA ILE A 139 22.39 2.02 -37.32
C ILE A 139 22.72 3.43 -36.79
N HIS A 140 22.21 3.80 -35.63
CA HIS A 140 22.37 5.13 -35.04
C HIS A 140 23.80 5.33 -34.49
N ASN A 141 24.33 6.53 -34.63
CA ASN A 141 25.61 6.94 -34.05
C ASN A 141 25.58 6.85 -32.51
N ALA A 142 26.74 6.61 -31.89
CA ALA A 142 26.87 6.73 -30.43
C ALA A 142 26.50 8.15 -29.94
N ASN A 143 26.92 9.18 -30.69
CA ASN A 143 26.65 10.58 -30.39
C ASN A 143 25.17 10.99 -30.62
N ALA A 144 24.28 10.06 -30.95
CA ALA A 144 22.84 10.29 -31.03
C ALA A 144 22.16 10.20 -29.64
N TYR A 145 22.91 9.84 -28.59
CA TYR A 145 22.41 9.57 -27.24
C TYR A 145 23.39 10.04 -26.15
N PRO A 146 23.10 11.09 -25.36
CA PRO A 146 22.00 12.02 -25.55
C PRO A 146 22.40 13.05 -26.63
N ALA A 147 21.64 13.12 -27.72
CA ALA A 147 21.93 13.93 -28.90
C ALA A 147 22.31 15.39 -28.61
N TYR A 148 21.76 15.98 -27.54
CA TYR A 148 22.00 17.39 -27.20
C TYR A 148 23.44 17.70 -26.73
N GLN A 149 24.23 16.69 -26.35
CA GLN A 149 25.58 16.89 -25.79
C GLN A 149 26.71 16.97 -26.84
N TYR A 150 26.46 16.59 -28.09
CA TYR A 150 27.54 16.43 -29.10
C TYR A 150 27.65 17.57 -30.12
N PRO A 151 26.56 18.18 -30.63
CA PRO A 151 26.66 19.22 -31.65
C PRO A 151 27.08 20.61 -31.14
N ASN A 152 26.91 20.89 -29.84
CA ASN A 152 27.67 21.93 -29.11
C ASN A 152 27.53 21.68 -27.58
N PRO A 153 28.43 20.89 -26.95
CA PRO A 153 28.24 20.43 -25.57
C PRO A 153 28.03 21.53 -24.51
N ASN A 154 28.63 22.71 -24.70
CA ASN A 154 28.80 23.73 -23.65
C ASN A 154 27.93 24.99 -23.89
N ARG A 155 26.90 24.88 -24.74
CA ARG A 155 25.84 25.88 -24.98
C ARG A 155 24.47 25.22 -25.21
N SER A 156 24.20 24.02 -24.65
CA SER A 156 23.05 23.19 -25.03
C SER A 156 22.31 22.53 -23.85
N ILE A 157 20.98 22.61 -23.86
CA ILE A 157 20.11 21.99 -22.84
C ILE A 157 18.90 21.29 -23.48
N ALA A 158 18.41 20.21 -22.87
CA ALA A 158 17.22 19.47 -23.28
C ALA A 158 16.01 19.76 -22.37
N LEU A 159 14.81 19.71 -22.97
CA LEU A 159 13.54 20.06 -22.36
C LEU A 159 12.56 18.89 -22.53
N VAL A 160 11.96 18.42 -21.45
CA VAL A 160 11.25 17.14 -21.41
C VAL A 160 9.91 17.24 -20.65
N PRO A 161 8.75 17.12 -21.31
CA PRO A 161 7.44 17.10 -20.64
C PRO A 161 7.32 15.97 -19.61
N GLU A 162 6.76 16.25 -18.42
CA GLU A 162 6.67 15.25 -17.34
C GLU A 162 5.86 14.01 -17.77
N GLN A 163 4.87 14.16 -18.65
CA GLN A 163 4.07 13.04 -19.16
C GLN A 163 4.93 12.04 -19.98
N ILE A 164 5.90 12.55 -20.74
CA ILE A 164 6.83 11.73 -21.51
C ILE A 164 7.79 11.00 -20.57
N ILE A 165 8.30 11.67 -19.54
CA ILE A 165 9.11 11.03 -18.47
C ILE A 165 8.29 9.94 -17.77
N LYS A 166 7.01 10.20 -17.43
CA LYS A 166 6.11 9.24 -16.76
C LYS A 166 5.94 7.96 -17.59
N ASN A 167 5.71 8.09 -18.89
CA ASN A 167 5.58 6.96 -19.81
C ASN A 167 6.89 6.19 -20.03
N LEU A 168 8.03 6.78 -19.66
CA LEU A 168 9.37 6.23 -19.87
C LEU A 168 10.15 6.01 -18.55
N LYS A 169 9.46 5.90 -17.40
CA LYS A 169 10.10 5.75 -16.07
C LYS A 169 10.96 4.50 -15.90
N PHE A 170 10.76 3.49 -16.74
CA PHE A 170 11.57 2.28 -16.77
C PHE A 170 12.87 2.44 -17.60
N MET A 171 13.05 3.57 -18.30
CA MET A 171 14.33 3.91 -18.91
C MET A 171 15.34 4.32 -17.83
N ASN A 172 16.27 3.41 -17.56
CA ASN A 172 17.50 3.61 -16.82
C ASN A 172 18.45 4.46 -17.69
N ARG A 173 19.08 5.50 -17.13
CA ARG A 173 19.98 6.38 -17.88
C ARG A 173 21.40 5.90 -17.62
N LYS A 174 21.75 4.76 -18.22
CA LYS A 174 23.09 4.19 -18.09
C LYS A 174 24.09 5.16 -18.70
N ASN A 175 24.76 5.85 -17.79
CA ASN A 175 25.82 6.79 -18.04
C ASN A 175 27.03 6.24 -17.28
N THR A 176 27.94 5.63 -18.03
CA THR A 176 29.20 5.06 -17.57
C THR A 176 30.36 6.06 -17.66
N ASN A 177 30.35 6.97 -18.65
CA ASN A 177 31.48 7.87 -18.95
C ASN A 177 31.10 9.36 -19.22
N ALA A 178 29.82 9.73 -19.33
CA ALA A 178 29.40 11.10 -19.68
C ALA A 178 29.27 12.01 -18.44
N ALA A 179 29.48 13.31 -18.63
CA ALA A 179 29.56 14.30 -17.56
C ALA A 179 28.30 14.37 -16.68
N PRO A 180 28.41 14.75 -15.39
CA PRO A 180 27.26 14.91 -14.50
C PRO A 180 26.30 16.00 -15.00
N GLU A 181 25.10 15.59 -15.43
CA GLU A 181 24.04 16.49 -15.85
C GLU A 181 23.33 17.12 -14.65
N TYR A 182 22.88 18.36 -14.83
CA TYR A 182 22.06 19.09 -13.88
C TYR A 182 20.72 19.43 -14.52
N ALA A 183 19.69 19.57 -13.69
CA ALA A 183 18.31 19.78 -14.12
C ALA A 183 17.52 20.70 -13.18
N VAL A 184 16.41 21.24 -13.70
CA VAL A 184 15.42 22.05 -12.99
C VAL A 184 14.01 21.78 -13.55
N TRP A 185 12.97 21.86 -12.72
CA TRP A 185 11.58 21.78 -13.18
C TRP A 185 11.03 23.17 -13.50
N VAL A 186 10.30 23.27 -14.61
CA VAL A 186 9.62 24.49 -15.05
C VAL A 186 8.11 24.21 -15.15
N LYS A 187 7.31 25.22 -14.76
CA LYS A 187 5.85 25.22 -14.85
C LYS A 187 5.40 25.38 -16.31
N SER A 188 4.13 25.11 -16.61
CA SER A 188 3.53 25.55 -17.88
C SER A 188 3.38 27.08 -17.91
N GLN A 189 3.20 27.65 -19.12
CA GLN A 189 3.11 29.11 -19.35
C GLN A 189 2.05 29.82 -18.47
N ASP A 190 0.97 29.11 -18.15
CA ASP A 190 -0.15 29.55 -17.29
C ASP A 190 0.17 29.52 -15.78
N GLU A 191 1.44 29.37 -15.39
CA GLU A 191 1.88 29.24 -14.00
C GLU A 191 1.24 28.03 -13.28
N SER A 192 0.68 27.06 -14.00
CA SER A 192 0.04 25.86 -13.44
C SER A 192 0.98 24.65 -13.35
N MET A 193 0.40 23.49 -13.03
CA MET A 193 1.08 22.20 -12.98
C MET A 193 0.40 21.18 -13.90
N ASN A 194 -0.28 21.66 -14.95
CA ASN A 194 -1.05 20.81 -15.85
C ASN A 194 -0.12 20.03 -16.79
N ASP A 195 0.84 20.71 -17.42
CA ASP A 195 1.89 20.13 -18.26
C ASP A 195 3.29 20.72 -17.94
N PRO A 196 3.87 20.43 -16.76
CA PRO A 196 5.23 20.88 -16.41
C PRO A 196 6.30 20.10 -17.18
N PHE A 197 7.48 20.70 -17.34
CA PHE A 197 8.61 20.11 -18.06
C PHE A 197 9.94 20.23 -17.30
N LEU A 198 10.80 19.24 -17.49
CA LEU A 198 12.16 19.20 -16.95
C LEU A 198 13.10 19.87 -17.95
N VAL A 199 13.97 20.76 -17.48
CA VAL A 199 15.10 21.26 -18.25
C VAL A 199 16.37 20.63 -17.70
N MET A 200 17.29 20.20 -18.57
CA MET A 200 18.50 19.45 -18.19
C MET A 200 19.68 19.72 -19.13
N GLY A 201 20.90 19.71 -18.60
CA GLY A 201 22.13 19.91 -19.38
C GLY A 201 23.41 19.83 -18.55
N GLN A 202 24.55 20.28 -19.08
CA GLN A 202 25.80 20.32 -18.34
C GLN A 202 25.78 21.38 -17.21
N LYS A 203 26.60 21.17 -16.17
CA LYS A 203 26.66 22.05 -14.98
C LYS A 203 26.86 23.52 -15.36
N SER A 204 27.84 23.82 -16.19
CA SER A 204 28.18 25.18 -16.64
C SER A 204 26.99 25.92 -17.25
N ASP A 205 26.27 25.25 -18.14
CA ASP A 205 25.22 25.83 -18.97
C ASP A 205 23.96 26.04 -18.15
N MET A 206 23.67 25.07 -17.27
CA MET A 206 22.59 25.11 -16.30
C MET A 206 22.84 26.17 -15.21
N GLU A 207 24.08 26.37 -14.75
CA GLU A 207 24.43 27.44 -13.80
C GLU A 207 24.32 28.83 -14.43
N LYS A 208 24.69 29.00 -15.71
CA LYS A 208 24.44 30.26 -16.45
C LYS A 208 22.95 30.53 -16.65
N ALA A 209 22.20 29.52 -17.13
CA ALA A 209 20.80 29.70 -17.50
C ALA A 209 19.81 29.80 -16.31
N PHE A 210 20.13 29.16 -15.17
CA PHE A 210 19.20 29.04 -14.03
C PHE A 210 19.85 29.31 -12.66
N GLY A 211 21.17 29.58 -12.61
CA GLY A 211 21.89 29.87 -11.37
C GLY A 211 21.82 28.74 -10.33
N ASN A 212 21.87 29.14 -9.06
CA ASN A 212 21.86 28.26 -7.89
C ASN A 212 20.48 27.62 -7.59
N LYS A 213 19.65 27.36 -8.63
CA LYS A 213 18.38 26.62 -8.58
C LYS A 213 18.47 25.18 -9.12
N ILE A 214 19.55 24.86 -9.83
CA ILE A 214 19.73 23.57 -10.52
C ILE A 214 20.12 22.46 -9.54
N ARG A 215 19.88 21.20 -9.94
CA ARG A 215 20.23 20.00 -9.16
C ARG A 215 20.83 18.90 -10.02
N LEU A 216 21.73 18.10 -9.48
CA LEU A 216 22.25 16.90 -10.14
C LEU A 216 21.08 15.99 -10.57
N LEU A 217 21.04 15.64 -11.85
CA LEU A 217 19.99 14.82 -12.45
C LEU A 217 20.22 13.33 -12.09
N PRO A 218 19.23 12.61 -11.50
CA PRO A 218 19.44 11.22 -11.11
C PRO A 218 19.75 10.29 -12.28
N LYS A 219 20.59 9.27 -12.03
CA LYS A 219 20.96 8.23 -13.01
C LYS A 219 19.78 7.34 -13.46
N ARG A 220 18.63 7.41 -12.79
CA ARG A 220 17.39 6.73 -13.19
C ARG A 220 16.21 7.72 -13.16
N LEU A 221 15.36 7.68 -14.18
CA LEU A 221 14.14 8.50 -14.22
C LEU A 221 13.08 8.06 -13.19
N SER A 222 13.21 6.86 -12.61
CA SER A 222 12.43 6.42 -11.45
C SER A 222 12.67 7.28 -10.21
N ASP A 223 13.88 7.85 -10.09
CA ASP A 223 14.38 8.49 -8.88
C ASP A 223 14.24 10.03 -8.95
N LEU A 224 13.78 10.54 -10.10
CA LEU A 224 13.47 11.95 -10.33
C LEU A 224 12.13 12.33 -9.67
N ASN A 225 12.18 13.26 -8.72
CA ASN A 225 10.99 13.84 -8.09
C ASN A 225 10.06 14.51 -9.11
N SER A 226 8.75 14.30 -9.00
CA SER A 226 7.73 14.96 -9.85
C SER A 226 7.64 16.47 -9.62
N ALA A 227 7.45 17.24 -10.69
CA ALA A 227 7.42 18.72 -10.69
C ALA A 227 6.53 19.35 -9.60
N THR A 228 7.01 20.35 -8.87
CA THR A 228 6.33 21.01 -7.75
C THR A 228 5.77 22.39 -8.10
N LYS A 229 4.61 22.78 -7.54
CA LYS A 229 4.03 24.12 -7.74
C LYS A 229 4.77 25.25 -7.02
N TYR A 230 5.48 24.87 -5.96
CA TYR A 230 6.30 25.75 -5.14
C TYR A 230 7.73 25.21 -5.20
N GLU A 231 8.72 26.08 -5.17
CA GLU A 231 10.13 25.70 -5.06
C GLU A 231 10.40 25.16 -3.64
N SER A 232 9.91 25.87 -2.62
CA SER A 232 10.14 25.51 -1.22
C SER A 232 8.84 25.43 -0.39
N ARG A 233 8.91 24.78 0.78
CA ARG A 233 7.76 24.52 1.65
C ARG A 233 8.10 24.80 3.11
N ILE A 234 7.40 25.76 3.68
CA ILE A 234 7.43 26.04 5.11
C ILE A 234 6.22 25.39 5.75
N ILE A 235 6.41 24.70 6.87
CA ILE A 235 5.32 24.27 7.75
C ILE A 235 5.52 25.00 9.08
N ILE A 236 4.55 25.81 9.49
CA ILE A 236 4.54 26.50 10.79
C ILE A 236 3.59 25.72 11.70
N GLN A 237 4.11 25.19 12.80
CA GLN A 237 3.32 24.51 13.81
C GLN A 237 2.99 25.50 14.95
N GLU A 238 1.75 25.98 14.98
CA GLU A 238 1.21 26.94 15.97
C GLU A 238 0.63 26.28 17.22
N SER A 239 0.51 24.94 17.22
CA SER A 239 0.19 24.18 18.42
C SER A 239 1.24 23.11 18.65
N ASP A 240 1.87 23.13 19.81
CA ASP A 240 2.68 22.04 20.36
C ASP A 240 1.90 20.73 20.56
N GLY A 241 0.57 20.83 20.70
CA GLY A 241 -0.35 19.71 20.84
C GLY A 241 -0.10 18.52 19.91
N GLU A 242 -0.27 17.33 20.48
CA GLU A 242 -0.13 16.00 19.87
C GLU A 242 -0.54 15.93 18.40
N ILE A 243 -1.77 16.36 18.11
CA ILE A 243 -2.40 16.16 16.81
C ILE A 243 -1.84 17.15 15.78
N ALA A 244 -1.52 18.38 16.18
CA ALA A 244 -0.79 19.33 15.33
C ALA A 244 0.66 18.88 15.04
N ASN A 245 1.32 18.24 16.01
CA ASN A 245 2.62 17.58 15.83
C ASN A 245 2.53 16.43 14.81
N THR A 246 1.52 15.58 14.92
CA THR A 246 1.30 14.42 14.05
C THR A 246 0.84 14.82 12.65
N ALA A 247 -0.06 15.79 12.55
CA ALA A 247 -0.45 16.46 11.31
C ALA A 247 0.77 17.06 10.59
N THR A 248 1.65 17.75 11.32
CA THR A 248 2.92 18.29 10.81
C THR A 248 3.82 17.18 10.27
N LYS A 249 4.07 16.11 11.03
CA LYS A 249 4.93 14.99 10.59
C LYS A 249 4.34 14.19 9.43
N ASN A 250 3.03 13.97 9.41
CA ASN A 250 2.32 13.33 8.30
C ASN A 250 2.38 14.20 7.02
N LEU A 251 2.29 15.52 7.16
CA LEU A 251 2.51 16.44 6.05
C LEU A 251 3.97 16.42 5.58
N VAL A 252 4.97 16.56 6.46
CA VAL A 252 6.41 16.47 6.11
C VAL A 252 6.71 15.19 5.32
N LYS A 253 6.27 14.03 5.83
CA LYS A 253 6.39 12.72 5.19
C LYS A 253 5.72 12.65 3.81
N LYS A 254 4.66 13.41 3.56
CA LYS A 254 4.04 13.56 2.23
C LYS A 254 4.87 14.45 1.32
N LEU A 255 5.41 15.55 1.83
CA LEU A 255 6.21 16.48 1.05
C LEU A 255 7.55 15.84 0.64
N GLN A 256 8.17 15.03 1.50
CA GLN A 256 9.36 14.25 1.20
C GLN A 256 9.17 13.16 0.11
N LYS A 257 7.94 12.95 -0.40
CA LYS A 257 7.67 12.15 -1.62
C LYS A 257 7.74 12.96 -2.92
N LYS A 258 8.03 14.28 -2.84
CA LYS A 258 7.93 15.19 -4.00
C LYS A 258 8.90 16.39 -3.98
N TYR A 259 9.34 16.81 -2.79
CA TYR A 259 10.31 17.88 -2.57
C TYR A 259 11.57 17.26 -1.96
N ASN A 260 12.76 17.85 -2.21
CA ASN A 260 13.96 17.41 -1.51
C ASN A 260 13.86 17.79 -0.02
N LYS A 261 14.59 17.09 0.85
CA LYS A 261 14.60 17.40 2.29
C LYS A 261 15.09 18.84 2.55
N GLU A 262 15.96 19.36 1.70
CA GLU A 262 16.48 20.73 1.78
C GLU A 262 15.46 21.84 1.42
N ASP A 263 14.39 21.51 0.67
CA ASP A 263 13.32 22.45 0.27
C ASP A 263 12.25 22.64 1.36
N ILE A 264 12.24 21.75 2.35
CA ILE A 264 11.24 21.68 3.40
C ILE A 264 11.84 22.25 4.68
N VAL A 265 11.27 23.34 5.17
CA VAL A 265 11.54 23.85 6.50
C VAL A 265 10.33 23.64 7.40
N VAL A 266 10.57 23.10 8.59
CA VAL A 266 9.58 23.04 9.66
C VAL A 266 9.97 24.07 10.71
N ILE A 267 9.05 24.98 11.00
CA ILE A 267 9.14 25.98 12.05
C ILE A 267 8.08 25.62 13.09
N LYS A 268 8.41 25.72 14.37
CA LYS A 268 7.44 25.53 15.46
C LYS A 268 7.41 26.75 16.34
N ARG A 269 6.24 27.07 16.90
CA ARG A 269 6.19 28.00 18.01
C ARG A 269 6.63 27.29 19.29
N VAL A 270 7.55 27.92 20.00
CA VAL A 270 8.06 27.49 21.30
C VAL A 270 8.21 28.74 22.14
N ASN A 271 7.50 28.81 23.28
CA ASN A 271 7.50 29.96 24.19
C ASN A 271 7.26 31.29 23.44
N GLU A 272 6.13 31.38 22.73
CA GLU A 272 5.73 32.47 21.81
C GLU A 272 6.63 32.75 20.58
N ALA A 273 7.90 32.32 20.57
CA ALA A 273 8.84 32.53 19.48
C ALA A 273 8.76 31.45 18.38
N LEU A 274 9.08 31.81 17.12
CA LEU A 274 9.16 30.87 16.00
C LEU A 274 10.59 30.32 15.82
N VAL A 275 10.75 29.00 15.99
CA VAL A 275 12.03 28.30 15.94
C VAL A 275 12.07 27.32 14.76
N VAL A 276 13.13 27.37 13.95
CA VAL A 276 13.37 26.40 12.87
C VAL A 276 13.80 25.06 13.48
N THR A 277 13.01 23.99 13.27
CA THR A 277 13.26 22.66 13.84
C THR A 277 13.69 21.60 12.81
N GLU A 278 13.34 21.77 11.53
CA GLU A 278 13.87 20.94 10.44
C GLU A 278 14.15 21.80 9.21
N GLY A 279 15.14 21.41 8.40
CA GLY A 279 15.59 22.17 7.22
C GLY A 279 16.51 23.34 7.57
N ASN A 280 16.84 24.15 6.56
CA ASN A 280 17.60 25.40 6.73
C ASN A 280 16.90 26.50 5.92
N MET A 281 16.54 27.61 6.57
CA MET A 281 15.84 28.69 5.89
C MET A 281 16.66 29.37 4.78
N LYS A 282 18.00 29.29 4.80
CA LYS A 282 18.85 29.74 3.67
C LYS A 282 18.62 28.95 2.37
N ASN A 283 17.91 27.82 2.44
CA ASN A 283 17.53 27.01 1.29
C ASN A 283 16.14 27.36 0.75
N ILE A 284 15.33 28.15 1.47
CA ILE A 284 14.05 28.65 0.97
C ILE A 284 14.32 29.67 -0.14
N LYS A 285 13.87 29.37 -1.35
CA LYS A 285 14.12 30.18 -2.56
C LYS A 285 12.84 30.27 -3.40
N GLY A 286 12.71 31.35 -4.16
CA GLY A 286 11.64 31.51 -5.14
C GLY A 286 10.24 31.46 -4.51
N GLU A 287 9.25 30.89 -5.21
CA GLU A 287 7.90 30.77 -4.66
C GLU A 287 7.80 29.67 -3.59
N TYR A 288 7.43 30.04 -2.36
CA TYR A 288 7.19 29.09 -1.29
C TYR A 288 5.73 29.07 -0.82
N LYS A 289 5.30 27.89 -0.35
CA LYS A 289 4.01 27.73 0.36
C LYS A 289 4.25 27.52 1.84
N VAL A 290 3.51 28.28 2.65
CA VAL A 290 3.33 28.05 4.10
C VAL A 290 2.13 27.12 4.34
N ASN A 291 2.31 26.17 5.26
CA ASN A 291 1.25 25.39 5.88
C ASN A 291 1.27 25.69 7.39
N VAL A 292 0.29 26.45 7.89
CA VAL A 292 0.13 26.74 9.31
C VAL A 292 -0.77 25.66 9.92
N ILE A 293 -0.33 24.96 10.96
CA ILE A 293 -1.03 23.81 11.56
C ILE A 293 -1.25 24.06 13.05
N GLY A 294 -2.50 23.93 13.50
CA GLY A 294 -2.88 24.07 14.91
C GLY A 294 -4.34 23.72 15.18
N HIS A 295 -4.71 23.63 16.46
CA HIS A 295 -6.09 23.36 16.86
C HIS A 295 -6.99 24.58 16.59
N GLY A 296 -8.18 24.35 16.04
CA GLY A 296 -9.21 25.34 15.80
C GLY A 296 -10.10 25.49 17.04
N HIS A 297 -10.28 26.72 17.50
CA HIS A 297 -11.03 27.04 18.71
C HIS A 297 -11.68 28.42 18.56
N GLU A 298 -12.75 28.68 19.31
CA GLU A 298 -13.41 29.99 19.40
C GLU A 298 -13.16 30.57 20.79
N ASP A 299 -12.52 31.73 20.91
CA ASP A 299 -12.32 32.35 22.23
C ASP A 299 -13.63 32.89 22.83
N LYS A 300 -13.63 33.21 24.12
CA LYS A 300 -14.83 33.64 24.87
C LYS A 300 -15.50 34.93 24.33
N ARG A 301 -14.90 35.61 23.34
CA ARG A 301 -15.46 36.78 22.64
C ARG A 301 -15.96 36.43 21.22
N GLY A 302 -16.07 35.15 20.89
CA GLY A 302 -16.51 34.66 19.58
C GLY A 302 -15.43 34.69 18.49
N VAL A 303 -14.16 34.91 18.82
CA VAL A 303 -13.08 35.06 17.83
C VAL A 303 -12.45 33.70 17.50
N ARG A 304 -12.45 33.32 16.22
CA ARG A 304 -11.79 32.10 15.72
C ARG A 304 -10.26 32.19 15.87
N ARG A 305 -9.64 31.13 16.39
CA ARG A 305 -8.19 31.01 16.63
C ARG A 305 -7.64 29.69 16.11
N LEU A 306 -6.41 29.73 15.62
CA LEU A 306 -5.61 28.57 15.27
C LEU A 306 -4.42 28.53 16.24
N GLY A 307 -4.33 27.46 17.03
CA GLY A 307 -3.31 27.34 18.08
C GLY A 307 -3.37 28.41 19.16
N GLY A 308 -4.54 29.00 19.40
CA GLY A 308 -4.70 30.11 20.35
C GLY A 308 -4.30 31.49 19.80
N ARG A 309 -3.73 31.59 18.59
CA ARG A 309 -3.48 32.88 17.92
C ARG A 309 -4.62 33.23 16.95
N SER A 310 -4.93 34.53 16.84
CA SER A 310 -5.84 35.04 15.80
C SER A 310 -5.13 35.09 14.45
N GLY A 311 -5.90 35.24 13.37
CA GLY A 311 -5.35 35.39 12.03
C GLY A 311 -4.35 36.55 11.95
N ALA A 312 -4.66 37.67 12.62
CA ALA A 312 -3.81 38.86 12.61
C ALA A 312 -2.40 38.62 13.21
N GLN A 313 -2.31 37.86 14.29
CA GLN A 313 -1.03 37.53 14.94
C GLN A 313 -0.16 36.66 14.01
N ILE A 314 -0.74 35.63 13.40
CA ILE A 314 -0.04 34.72 12.47
C ILE A 314 0.44 35.45 11.21
N ALA A 315 -0.31 36.45 10.74
CA ALA A 315 0.11 37.32 9.63
C ALA A 315 1.31 38.22 10.00
N GLN A 316 1.33 38.76 11.23
CA GLN A 316 2.46 39.55 11.74
C GLN A 316 3.72 38.70 11.92
N ASP A 317 3.59 37.46 12.43
CA ASP A 317 4.71 36.51 12.50
C ASP A 317 5.32 36.27 11.10
N LEU A 318 4.50 36.09 10.06
CA LEU A 318 4.97 35.92 8.69
C LEU A 318 5.68 37.17 8.14
N LYS A 319 5.20 38.38 8.47
CA LYS A 319 5.87 39.65 8.14
C LYS A 319 7.21 39.85 8.86
N SER A 320 7.46 39.14 9.96
CA SER A 320 8.68 39.31 10.77
C SER A 320 9.96 38.72 10.15
N PHE A 321 9.84 37.81 9.17
CA PHE A 321 10.96 37.14 8.50
C PHE A 321 11.69 38.04 7.48
N LYS A 322 12.15 39.22 7.92
CA LYS A 322 12.67 40.33 7.08
C LYS A 322 13.89 40.02 6.20
N TRP A 323 14.60 38.91 6.41
CA TRP A 323 15.81 38.53 5.67
C TRP A 323 15.55 37.60 4.46
N MET A 324 14.29 37.41 4.06
CA MET A 324 13.89 36.57 2.92
C MET A 324 13.71 37.36 1.60
N SER A 325 14.53 38.38 1.33
CA SER A 325 14.41 39.26 0.15
C SER A 325 14.49 38.56 -1.22
N TYR A 326 14.88 37.28 -1.26
CA TYR A 326 15.00 36.45 -2.48
C TYR A 326 13.95 35.33 -2.58
N ALA A 327 12.89 35.36 -1.76
CA ALA A 327 11.81 34.37 -1.77
C ALA A 327 10.42 35.02 -1.64
N LYS A 328 9.42 34.48 -2.34
CA LYS A 328 8.06 35.03 -2.43
C LYS A 328 7.04 34.10 -1.77
N LEU A 329 6.25 34.65 -0.84
CA LEU A 329 5.11 33.95 -0.24
C LEU A 329 3.99 33.79 -1.28
N ALA A 330 3.77 32.58 -1.80
CA ALA A 330 2.79 32.36 -2.87
C ALA A 330 1.45 31.78 -2.37
N LYS A 331 1.46 31.06 -1.23
CA LYS A 331 0.25 30.43 -0.65
C LYS A 331 0.41 30.26 0.86
N VAL A 332 -0.66 30.54 1.59
CA VAL A 332 -0.84 30.13 3.00
C VAL A 332 -1.95 29.09 3.06
N SER A 333 -1.80 28.09 3.93
CA SER A 333 -2.86 27.15 4.31
C SER A 333 -3.04 27.22 5.82
N LEU A 334 -4.18 27.71 6.30
CA LEU A 334 -4.57 27.66 7.70
C LEU A 334 -5.23 26.31 7.93
N MET A 335 -4.51 25.39 8.57
CA MET A 335 -4.92 24.00 8.78
C MET A 335 -5.39 23.82 10.21
N SER A 336 -6.62 24.26 10.45
CA SER A 336 -7.40 23.94 11.64
C SER A 336 -8.85 23.69 11.24
N CYS A 337 -9.59 22.98 12.09
CA CYS A 337 -11.05 22.91 11.99
C CYS A 337 -11.65 24.33 12.04
N PHE A 338 -12.77 24.53 11.34
CA PHE A 338 -13.54 25.79 11.37
C PHE A 338 -12.70 27.05 11.07
N SER A 339 -11.62 26.91 10.29
CA SER A 339 -10.76 28.03 9.90
C SER A 339 -11.40 28.95 8.86
N GLY A 340 -12.41 28.46 8.12
CA GLY A 340 -13.14 29.21 7.11
C GLY A 340 -14.50 29.75 7.56
N THR A 341 -15.02 29.32 8.72
CA THR A 341 -16.31 29.80 9.25
C THR A 341 -16.12 30.97 10.21
N CYS A 342 -17.12 31.84 10.30
CA CYS A 342 -17.15 32.86 11.35
C CYS A 342 -17.30 32.22 12.75
N GLY A 343 -16.79 32.89 13.77
CA GLY A 343 -17.25 32.70 15.14
C GLY A 343 -18.34 33.72 15.50
N ALA A 344 -18.81 33.71 16.74
CA ALA A 344 -19.83 34.63 17.24
C ALA A 344 -19.41 36.13 17.19
N SER A 345 -18.13 36.44 16.92
CA SER A 345 -17.68 37.81 16.61
C SER A 345 -17.95 38.25 15.16
N GLY A 346 -18.70 37.45 14.37
CA GLY A 346 -19.09 37.76 13.00
C GLY A 346 -17.98 37.69 11.94
N ARG A 347 -16.77 37.25 12.32
CA ARG A 347 -15.58 37.18 11.44
C ARG A 347 -14.90 35.80 11.52
N SER A 348 -14.25 35.39 10.44
CA SER A 348 -13.47 34.15 10.37
C SER A 348 -11.98 34.39 10.64
N LEU A 349 -11.25 33.30 10.89
CA LEU A 349 -9.78 33.33 11.01
C LEU A 349 -9.10 33.85 9.72
N VAL A 350 -9.72 33.62 8.55
CA VAL A 350 -9.20 34.08 7.25
C VAL A 350 -9.29 35.58 7.09
N ASP A 351 -10.36 36.21 7.59
CA ASP A 351 -10.59 37.65 7.42
C ASP A 351 -9.58 38.46 8.25
N ASP A 352 -9.41 38.05 9.51
CA ASP A 352 -8.39 38.60 10.41
C ASP A 352 -6.96 38.38 9.87
N PHE A 353 -6.69 37.23 9.26
CA PHE A 353 -5.39 36.93 8.65
C PHE A 353 -5.16 37.78 7.40
N ARG A 354 -6.15 37.89 6.51
CA ARG A 354 -6.04 38.65 5.25
C ARG A 354 -5.87 40.15 5.52
N GLN A 355 -6.69 40.72 6.42
CA GLN A 355 -6.62 42.14 6.75
C GLN A 355 -5.27 42.54 7.36
N ALA A 356 -4.65 41.68 8.18
CA ALA A 356 -3.35 41.96 8.77
C ALA A 356 -2.16 41.62 7.86
N LEU A 357 -2.31 40.65 6.94
CA LEU A 357 -1.26 40.32 5.98
C LEU A 357 -1.12 41.40 4.92
N ASP A 358 -2.20 42.08 4.53
CA ASP A 358 -2.16 43.26 3.65
C ASP A 358 -1.40 42.99 2.32
N ASP A 359 -1.55 41.77 1.80
CA ASP A 359 -1.03 41.33 0.51
C ASP A 359 -2.11 40.46 -0.17
N ASN A 360 -2.83 41.07 -1.11
CA ASN A 360 -3.90 40.40 -1.85
C ASN A 360 -3.39 39.37 -2.88
N THR A 361 -2.08 39.30 -3.14
CA THR A 361 -1.49 38.29 -4.02
C THR A 361 -1.35 36.92 -3.35
N VAL A 362 -1.28 36.88 -2.01
CA VAL A 362 -1.10 35.64 -1.24
C VAL A 362 -2.38 34.81 -1.21
N LYS A 363 -2.36 33.66 -1.89
CA LYS A 363 -3.53 32.78 -1.98
C LYS A 363 -3.72 31.98 -0.68
N ILE A 364 -4.71 32.33 0.14
CA ILE A 364 -5.06 31.63 1.38
C ILE A 364 -5.83 30.32 1.07
N LYS A 365 -5.81 29.32 1.98
CA LYS A 365 -6.77 28.22 2.06
C LYS A 365 -7.11 27.94 3.52
N SER A 366 -8.41 27.81 3.80
CA SER A 366 -9.02 27.38 5.06
C SER A 366 -9.81 26.07 4.88
N TYR A 367 -10.53 25.68 5.93
CA TYR A 367 -11.43 24.53 6.01
C TYR A 367 -12.67 24.93 6.83
N ASN A 368 -13.87 24.61 6.34
CA ASN A 368 -15.11 24.97 7.02
C ASN A 368 -15.47 23.94 8.11
N ASP A 369 -15.10 22.68 7.93
CA ASP A 369 -15.47 21.55 8.78
C ASP A 369 -14.47 21.20 9.88
N ARG A 370 -14.80 20.14 10.65
CA ARG A 370 -13.82 19.36 11.42
C ARG A 370 -12.89 18.59 10.46
N ILE A 371 -11.57 18.79 10.59
CA ILE A 371 -10.53 18.18 9.74
C ILE A 371 -9.42 17.46 10.53
N ASP A 372 -8.77 16.51 9.88
CA ASP A 372 -7.54 15.87 10.34
C ASP A 372 -6.60 15.52 9.16
N LEU A 373 -5.31 15.36 9.44
CA LEU A 373 -4.24 15.06 8.49
C LEU A 373 -3.82 13.59 8.61
N ASN A 374 -4.40 12.74 7.75
CA ASN A 374 -4.21 11.29 7.78
C ASN A 374 -2.74 10.86 7.64
N SER A 375 -2.44 9.58 7.84
CA SER A 375 -1.08 9.01 7.78
C SER A 375 -0.36 9.10 6.41
N GLU A 376 -1.02 9.63 5.39
CA GLU A 376 -0.46 10.02 4.08
C GLU A 376 -0.25 11.53 3.90
N GLY A 377 -0.55 12.35 4.91
CA GLY A 377 -0.54 13.82 4.86
C GLY A 377 -1.67 14.43 4.02
N GLN A 378 -2.78 13.71 3.82
CA GLN A 378 -3.99 14.25 3.22
C GLN A 378 -4.90 14.83 4.31
N ALA A 379 -5.24 16.12 4.19
CA ALA A 379 -6.30 16.70 5.00
C ALA A 379 -7.64 16.11 4.53
N LYS A 380 -8.36 15.46 5.43
CA LYS A 380 -9.71 14.94 5.21
C LYS A 380 -10.69 15.63 6.16
N VAL A 381 -11.92 15.82 5.69
CA VAL A 381 -13.07 16.10 6.56
C VAL A 381 -13.37 14.84 7.37
N VAL A 382 -13.64 14.99 8.66
CA VAL A 382 -13.85 13.90 9.62
C VAL A 382 -14.90 14.29 10.65
N PHE A 383 -15.78 13.34 11.00
CA PHE A 383 -16.90 13.59 11.91
C PHE A 383 -16.44 14.08 13.31
N HIS A 384 -15.30 13.55 13.77
CA HIS A 384 -14.57 14.06 14.92
C HIS A 384 -13.16 14.47 14.49
N GLY A 385 -12.96 15.78 14.27
CA GLY A 385 -11.67 16.36 13.91
C GLY A 385 -10.76 16.52 15.10
N GLY A 386 -9.54 15.98 14.99
CA GLY A 386 -8.52 16.08 16.02
C GLY A 386 -7.96 17.49 16.23
N LEU A 387 -8.24 18.43 15.32
CA LEU A 387 -7.85 19.84 15.44
C LEU A 387 -8.98 20.70 16.08
N VAL A 388 -9.66 20.18 17.10
CA VAL A 388 -10.67 20.88 17.93
C VAL A 388 -10.28 20.79 19.43
N ARG A 389 -11.04 21.46 20.30
CA ARG A 389 -11.02 21.42 21.78
C ARG A 389 -12.47 21.18 22.25
N ASP A 390 -12.68 20.35 23.28
CA ASP A 390 -14.00 20.06 23.85
C ASP A 390 -13.96 20.20 25.40
N ASP A 391 -15.08 20.57 26.07
CA ASP A 391 -15.16 20.91 27.52
C ASP A 391 -16.44 20.35 28.23
N LYS A 392 -16.32 19.31 29.10
CA LYS A 392 -17.27 18.84 30.19
C LYS A 392 -18.63 18.17 29.79
N GLY A 393 -19.40 17.48 30.66
CA GLY A 393 -19.11 16.87 32.00
C GLY A 393 -20.33 16.57 32.95
N THR A 394 -20.39 15.35 33.53
CA THR A 394 -21.04 14.86 34.81
C THR A 394 -22.57 14.94 35.13
N SER A 395 -23.18 13.80 35.56
CA SER A 395 -23.81 13.48 36.90
C SER A 395 -24.40 12.03 36.96
N ASN A 396 -24.99 11.52 38.05
CA ASN A 396 -25.41 10.10 38.13
C ASN A 396 -26.72 9.85 38.93
N THR A 397 -27.49 8.81 38.58
CA THR A 397 -28.66 8.32 39.36
C THR A 397 -29.00 6.85 39.06
N LYS A 398 -29.43 6.02 40.00
CA LYS A 398 -29.23 5.98 41.47
C LYS A 398 -29.76 4.65 42.00
N SER A 399 -29.11 4.06 42.99
CA SER A 399 -29.77 3.21 44.00
C SER A 399 -29.06 3.42 45.32
N GLN A 400 -29.81 3.40 46.42
CA GLN A 400 -29.30 3.60 47.77
C GLN A 400 -29.73 2.42 48.63
N GLN A 401 -28.82 1.92 49.46
CA GLN A 401 -29.18 1.41 50.78
C GLN A 401 -28.21 1.99 51.81
N GLN A 402 -28.57 1.83 53.07
CA GLN A 402 -28.36 2.83 54.11
C GLN A 402 -27.04 2.71 54.89
N VAL A 403 -26.57 3.89 55.33
CA VAL A 403 -26.11 4.20 56.70
C VAL A 403 -24.64 3.94 57.09
N ASP A 404 -24.14 4.96 57.80
CA ASP A 404 -22.96 5.14 58.64
C ASP A 404 -21.51 5.12 58.12
N SER A 405 -20.78 6.00 58.80
CA SER A 405 -19.35 6.31 58.84
C SER A 405 -19.08 6.68 60.33
N PRO A 406 -17.84 6.84 60.82
CA PRO A 406 -16.56 6.86 60.11
C PRO A 406 -15.51 5.88 60.68
N ASP A 407 -14.29 5.83 60.13
CA ASP A 407 -13.11 6.40 60.83
C ASP A 407 -11.76 6.22 60.09
N HIS A 408 -10.74 6.90 60.63
CA HIS A 408 -9.39 7.10 60.10
C HIS A 408 -8.43 7.42 61.28
N PRO A 409 -7.08 7.35 61.14
CA PRO A 409 -6.29 6.60 60.18
C PRO A 409 -5.26 5.60 60.79
N PRO A 410 -3.91 5.83 60.90
CA PRO A 410 -2.94 4.84 60.40
C PRO A 410 -1.84 4.41 61.40
N GLN A 411 -0.96 3.46 61.01
CA GLN A 411 0.47 3.24 61.38
C GLN A 411 0.90 1.79 61.04
N THR A 412 2.18 1.34 61.04
CA THR A 412 3.38 1.77 60.26
C THR A 412 4.50 0.70 60.33
N LEU A 413 5.47 0.75 59.39
CA LEU A 413 6.89 0.31 59.52
C LEU A 413 7.25 -1.21 59.62
N GLY A 414 8.54 -1.51 59.36
CA GLY A 414 9.17 -2.85 59.31
C GLY A 414 9.48 -3.31 57.86
N LEU A 415 10.70 -3.35 57.29
CA LEU A 415 12.06 -3.76 57.74
C LEU A 415 12.18 -5.27 58.07
N SER A 416 13.22 -6.01 57.64
CA SER A 416 14.21 -5.85 56.56
C SER A 416 15.01 -7.14 56.32
N LEU A 417 15.80 -7.21 55.24
CA LEU A 417 17.07 -7.97 55.07
C LEU A 417 17.13 -9.53 55.20
N ASP A 418 17.50 -10.15 54.07
CA ASP A 418 18.72 -10.98 53.86
C ASP A 418 18.79 -12.53 53.82
N GLN A 419 19.56 -12.94 52.78
CA GLN A 419 20.62 -13.98 52.70
C GLN A 419 20.36 -15.47 52.31
N LYS A 420 21.05 -15.80 51.19
CA LYS A 420 21.85 -17.02 50.86
C LYS A 420 21.17 -18.35 50.51
N SER A 421 21.64 -18.91 49.40
CA SER A 421 21.54 -20.33 48.99
C SER A 421 22.75 -21.14 49.52
N PRO A 422 22.80 -22.49 49.40
CA PRO A 422 23.45 -23.07 48.20
C PRO A 422 23.02 -24.50 47.74
N THR A 423 23.39 -24.82 46.48
CA THR A 423 23.80 -26.15 45.89
C THR A 423 22.96 -27.45 46.00
N GLN A 424 22.43 -27.87 44.84
CA GLN A 424 22.61 -29.18 44.14
C GLN A 424 22.73 -30.54 44.90
N LYS A 425 21.96 -31.56 44.45
CA LYS A 425 22.50 -32.78 43.76
C LYS A 425 21.46 -33.75 43.13
N ARG A 426 21.79 -34.21 41.90
CA ARG A 426 21.62 -35.53 41.23
C ARG A 426 20.33 -36.43 41.33
N SER A 427 19.75 -36.66 40.14
CA SER A 427 19.62 -37.95 39.39
C SER A 427 18.45 -38.96 39.54
N ASN A 428 17.77 -39.16 38.39
CA ASN A 428 17.39 -40.41 37.68
C ASN A 428 16.20 -41.33 38.11
N ASN A 429 15.26 -41.44 37.15
CA ASN A 429 14.60 -42.64 36.59
C ASN A 429 13.53 -43.47 37.38
N GLN A 430 12.31 -43.51 36.78
CA GLN A 430 11.47 -44.67 36.38
C GLN A 430 11.37 -45.95 37.25
N ALA A 431 10.20 -46.64 37.40
CA ALA A 431 8.81 -46.34 37.02
C ALA A 431 7.79 -47.38 37.58
N GLN A 432 6.53 -46.96 37.83
CA GLN A 432 5.26 -47.76 37.86
C GLN A 432 5.11 -48.94 38.87
N PRO A 433 3.90 -49.52 39.08
CA PRO A 433 2.55 -48.91 39.17
C PRO A 433 1.63 -49.48 40.32
N THR A 434 0.45 -48.85 40.53
CA THR A 434 -0.81 -49.45 41.10
C THR A 434 -0.87 -49.86 42.59
N ALA A 435 -2.01 -49.85 43.32
CA ALA A 435 -3.44 -49.57 43.03
C ALA A 435 -4.28 -49.08 44.25
N LYS A 436 -5.57 -48.75 43.99
CA LYS A 436 -6.76 -48.70 44.90
C LYS A 436 -6.97 -47.51 45.89
N ASN A 437 -7.87 -46.59 45.48
CA ASN A 437 -9.18 -46.21 46.08
C ASN A 437 -9.39 -46.05 47.62
N PRO A 438 -10.42 -45.27 48.08
CA PRO A 438 -11.11 -44.14 47.42
C PRO A 438 -11.53 -42.94 48.33
N LYS A 439 -12.18 -41.94 47.70
CA LYS A 439 -13.24 -41.02 48.19
C LYS A 439 -12.98 -39.52 48.46
N ASP A 440 -13.97 -38.75 47.99
CA ASP A 440 -14.55 -37.49 48.48
C ASP A 440 -13.72 -36.19 48.56
N THR A 441 -13.53 -35.56 47.39
CA THR A 441 -13.87 -34.13 47.22
C THR A 441 -14.65 -33.93 45.93
N ASN A 442 -15.86 -33.37 46.00
CA ASN A 442 -16.78 -33.31 44.88
C ASN A 442 -16.72 -31.94 44.17
N THR A 443 -16.12 -31.89 42.98
CA THR A 443 -16.20 -30.73 42.05
C THR A 443 -16.36 -31.28 40.63
N PRO A 444 -17.55 -31.16 39.99
CA PRO A 444 -17.81 -31.85 38.73
C PRO A 444 -16.93 -31.38 37.56
N ILE A 445 -16.12 -32.28 37.01
CA ILE A 445 -15.38 -32.03 35.76
C ILE A 445 -16.36 -32.17 34.59
N LYS A 446 -16.64 -31.05 33.90
CA LYS A 446 -17.53 -31.05 32.74
C LYS A 446 -16.82 -31.58 31.49
N HIS A 447 -16.64 -32.89 31.42
CA HIS A 447 -16.16 -33.59 30.22
C HIS A 447 -17.22 -33.51 29.10
N GLU A 448 -17.09 -32.53 28.20
CA GLU A 448 -17.78 -32.55 26.91
C GLU A 448 -16.90 -33.29 25.89
N SER A 449 -17.32 -34.51 25.51
CA SER A 449 -16.68 -35.29 24.43
C SER A 449 -17.16 -34.83 23.05
N HIS A 450 -16.37 -35.13 22.01
CA HIS A 450 -16.69 -34.76 20.63
C HIS A 450 -16.50 -35.89 19.63
N ILE A 451 -17.38 -35.96 18.62
CA ILE A 451 -17.30 -36.89 17.51
C ILE A 451 -17.26 -36.11 16.18
N ILE A 452 -16.12 -36.16 15.48
CA ILE A 452 -15.98 -35.58 14.14
C ILE A 452 -16.19 -36.69 13.09
N ILE A 453 -17.18 -36.51 12.22
CA ILE A 453 -17.48 -37.44 11.12
C ILE A 453 -17.23 -36.74 9.78
N GLN A 454 -16.22 -37.18 9.03
CA GLN A 454 -16.00 -36.75 7.66
C GLN A 454 -16.70 -37.72 6.69
N LYS A 455 -17.62 -37.22 5.87
CA LYS A 455 -18.45 -38.01 4.94
C LYS A 455 -17.94 -38.02 3.49
N ALA A 456 -16.90 -37.25 3.16
CA ALA A 456 -16.32 -37.07 1.83
C ALA A 456 -14.79 -37.24 1.84
N ASP A 457 -14.16 -37.56 0.70
CA ASP A 457 -12.72 -37.82 0.61
C ASP A 457 -12.03 -36.95 -0.45
N ASP A 458 -11.71 -35.72 -0.07
CA ASP A 458 -11.08 -34.70 -0.92
C ASP A 458 -10.17 -33.78 -0.08
N SER A 459 -9.31 -32.99 -0.74
CA SER A 459 -8.32 -32.16 -0.01
C SER A 459 -8.93 -31.06 0.86
N THR A 460 -10.14 -30.58 0.56
CA THR A 460 -10.82 -29.50 1.28
C THR A 460 -11.48 -30.03 2.54
N THR A 461 -12.18 -31.17 2.47
CA THR A 461 -12.73 -31.82 3.67
C THR A 461 -11.64 -32.43 4.54
N ASP A 462 -10.54 -32.95 3.97
CA ASP A 462 -9.39 -33.42 4.76
C ASP A 462 -8.64 -32.28 5.47
N LYS A 463 -8.48 -31.09 4.82
CA LYS A 463 -8.02 -29.85 5.48
C LYS A 463 -8.97 -29.46 6.62
N ALA A 464 -10.28 -29.44 6.37
CA ALA A 464 -11.29 -29.03 7.33
C ALA A 464 -11.32 -29.93 8.57
N ARG A 465 -11.30 -31.27 8.38
CA ARG A 465 -11.14 -32.25 9.47
C ARG A 465 -9.87 -31.99 10.26
N LYS A 466 -8.71 -31.92 9.60
CA LYS A 466 -7.41 -31.69 10.29
C LYS A 466 -7.43 -30.42 11.13
N ASN A 467 -8.02 -29.34 10.62
CA ASN A 467 -8.14 -28.07 11.34
C ASN A 467 -9.08 -28.16 12.56
N LEU A 468 -10.22 -28.83 12.43
CA LEU A 468 -11.18 -29.00 13.53
C LEU A 468 -10.67 -29.98 14.61
N VAL A 469 -10.08 -31.11 14.20
CA VAL A 469 -9.44 -32.09 15.10
C VAL A 469 -8.32 -31.43 15.91
N ASN A 470 -7.45 -30.64 15.26
CA ASN A 470 -6.38 -29.92 15.96
C ASN A 470 -6.92 -28.97 17.04
N LYS A 471 -8.06 -28.31 16.79
CA LYS A 471 -8.72 -27.44 17.77
C LYS A 471 -9.33 -28.24 18.92
N LEU A 472 -10.17 -29.24 18.64
CA LEU A 472 -10.86 -29.99 19.70
C LEU A 472 -9.87 -30.78 20.57
N ASN A 473 -8.83 -31.38 19.97
CA ASN A 473 -7.74 -32.03 20.71
C ASN A 473 -7.02 -31.08 21.69
N GLN A 474 -6.92 -29.80 21.37
CA GLN A 474 -6.30 -28.77 22.22
C GLN A 474 -7.23 -28.26 23.32
N GLN A 475 -8.55 -28.37 23.13
CA GLN A 475 -9.56 -27.87 24.08
C GLN A 475 -10.11 -28.95 25.03
N HIS A 476 -10.20 -30.21 24.57
CA HIS A 476 -10.86 -31.31 25.27
C HIS A 476 -9.94 -32.53 25.51
N GLY A 477 -8.69 -32.49 25.04
CA GLY A 477 -7.80 -33.67 25.00
C GLY A 477 -8.04 -34.57 23.79
N LYS A 478 -7.11 -35.48 23.50
CA LYS A 478 -7.22 -36.40 22.33
C LYS A 478 -8.13 -37.59 22.61
N GLU A 479 -8.18 -37.99 23.88
CA GLU A 479 -8.91 -39.11 24.43
C GLU A 479 -10.44 -38.89 24.41
N ASN A 480 -10.89 -37.63 24.49
CA ASN A 480 -12.30 -37.22 24.44
C ASN A 480 -12.77 -36.82 23.02
N VAL A 481 -11.91 -36.96 22.00
CA VAL A 481 -12.20 -36.57 20.60
C VAL A 481 -12.05 -37.78 19.67
N VAL A 482 -13.19 -38.29 19.21
CA VAL A 482 -13.29 -39.41 18.27
C VAL A 482 -13.43 -38.89 16.85
N VAL A 483 -12.70 -39.49 15.91
CA VAL A 483 -12.61 -39.04 14.52
C VAL A 483 -12.84 -40.20 13.58
N ILE A 484 -13.90 -40.12 12.78
CA ILE A 484 -14.35 -41.14 11.84
C ILE A 484 -14.32 -40.56 10.43
N LYS A 485 -13.76 -41.32 9.48
CA LYS A 485 -13.85 -41.03 8.05
C LYS A 485 -14.66 -42.12 7.37
N GLU A 486 -15.84 -41.76 6.92
CA GLU A 486 -16.65 -42.59 6.02
C GLU A 486 -16.21 -42.29 4.58
N ILE A 487 -15.93 -43.35 3.83
CA ILE A 487 -15.58 -43.27 2.40
C ILE A 487 -16.69 -44.00 1.65
N GLU A 488 -17.17 -43.41 0.56
CA GLU A 488 -18.22 -43.96 -0.29
C GLU A 488 -17.87 -45.42 -0.67
N ASN A 489 -18.74 -46.36 -0.30
CA ASN A 489 -18.59 -47.82 -0.50
C ASN A 489 -17.43 -48.53 0.24
N LYS A 490 -16.99 -48.06 1.42
CA LYS A 490 -16.07 -48.80 2.32
C LYS A 490 -16.52 -48.79 3.78
N LYS A 491 -16.04 -49.76 4.58
CA LYS A 491 -16.24 -49.77 6.05
C LYS A 491 -15.69 -48.46 6.66
N PRO A 492 -16.35 -47.85 7.66
CA PRO A 492 -15.89 -46.60 8.28
C PRO A 492 -14.48 -46.72 8.86
N LEU A 493 -13.59 -45.79 8.52
CA LEU A 493 -12.22 -45.78 9.02
C LEU A 493 -12.12 -44.89 10.26
N LYS A 494 -11.87 -45.51 11.42
CA LYS A 494 -11.62 -44.85 12.70
C LYS A 494 -10.19 -44.29 12.70
N ILE A 495 -10.05 -42.96 12.71
CA ILE A 495 -8.76 -42.25 12.56
C ILE A 495 -8.15 -41.86 13.92
N GLN A 496 -8.99 -41.51 14.90
CA GLN A 496 -8.54 -41.09 16.24
C GLN A 496 -9.60 -41.39 17.30
N GLY A 497 -9.15 -41.60 18.54
CA GLY A 497 -10.01 -41.77 19.72
C GLY A 497 -10.67 -43.14 19.78
N ASN A 498 -11.21 -43.48 20.94
CA ASN A 498 -12.05 -44.65 21.10
C ASN A 498 -13.49 -44.23 21.41
N ILE A 499 -14.49 -44.91 20.81
CA ILE A 499 -15.90 -44.54 21.00
C ILE A 499 -16.40 -44.88 22.41
N GLU A 500 -15.76 -45.84 23.06
CA GLU A 500 -15.92 -46.19 24.49
C GLU A 500 -15.40 -45.09 25.44
N ASN A 501 -14.69 -44.08 24.93
CA ASN A 501 -14.29 -42.89 25.69
C ASN A 501 -15.32 -41.76 25.63
N ILE A 502 -16.38 -41.87 24.80
CA ILE A 502 -17.46 -40.87 24.77
C ILE A 502 -18.34 -41.08 25.99
N LYS A 503 -18.38 -40.08 26.88
CA LYS A 503 -19.10 -40.15 28.16
C LYS A 503 -19.83 -38.85 28.45
N GLY A 504 -20.98 -38.92 29.11
CA GLY A 504 -21.80 -37.75 29.42
C GLY A 504 -22.27 -37.00 28.17
N ASN A 505 -22.45 -35.69 28.30
CA ASN A 505 -22.94 -34.85 27.22
C ASN A 505 -21.87 -34.65 26.14
N TYR A 506 -22.13 -35.16 24.92
CA TYR A 506 -21.22 -35.02 23.79
C TYR A 506 -21.84 -34.25 22.62
N GLN A 507 -20.98 -33.77 21.72
CA GLN A 507 -21.38 -33.06 20.49
C GLN A 507 -20.83 -33.75 19.24
N ALA A 508 -21.59 -33.75 18.15
CA ALA A 508 -21.17 -34.26 16.85
C ALA A 508 -20.88 -33.13 15.86
N GLN A 509 -19.83 -33.24 15.05
CA GLN A 509 -19.57 -32.34 13.92
C GLN A 509 -19.41 -33.14 12.63
N ILE A 510 -20.26 -32.85 11.64
CA ILE A 510 -20.33 -33.60 10.38
C ILE A 510 -19.79 -32.72 9.25
N ILE A 511 -18.78 -33.21 8.52
CA ILE A 511 -18.06 -32.45 7.48
C ILE A 511 -18.29 -33.10 6.11
N GLY A 512 -18.76 -32.31 5.14
CA GLY A 512 -18.90 -32.73 3.75
C GLY A 512 -19.32 -31.58 2.83
N HIS A 513 -19.39 -31.85 1.52
CA HIS A 513 -19.83 -30.86 0.54
C HIS A 513 -21.35 -30.72 0.55
N GLY A 514 -21.86 -29.49 0.74
CA GLY A 514 -23.29 -29.19 0.58
C GLY A 514 -23.68 -29.09 -0.90
N THR A 515 -24.76 -29.76 -1.28
CA THR A 515 -25.40 -29.65 -2.60
C THR A 515 -26.90 -29.44 -2.45
N GLU A 516 -27.52 -28.86 -3.47
CA GLU A 516 -28.95 -29.01 -3.70
C GLU A 516 -29.15 -29.90 -4.93
N GLU A 517 -29.94 -30.96 -4.76
CA GLU A 517 -30.22 -31.96 -5.79
C GLU A 517 -31.71 -32.31 -5.69
N ASP A 518 -32.41 -32.29 -6.82
CA ASP A 518 -33.85 -32.56 -6.90
C ASP A 518 -34.72 -31.66 -6.00
N GLY A 519 -34.22 -30.45 -5.68
CA GLY A 519 -34.85 -29.50 -4.74
C GLY A 519 -34.62 -29.80 -3.26
N VAL A 520 -33.83 -30.82 -2.93
CA VAL A 520 -33.50 -31.24 -1.56
C VAL A 520 -32.05 -30.89 -1.25
N ARG A 521 -31.79 -30.35 -0.04
CA ARG A 521 -30.43 -30.11 0.45
C ARG A 521 -29.78 -31.43 0.88
N LYS A 522 -28.56 -31.68 0.45
CA LYS A 522 -27.80 -32.91 0.73
C LYS A 522 -26.38 -32.56 1.18
N LEU A 523 -25.79 -33.35 2.08
CA LEU A 523 -24.37 -33.28 2.43
C LEU A 523 -23.69 -34.55 1.93
N ASN A 524 -22.73 -34.36 1.02
CA ASN A 524 -22.11 -35.40 0.19
C ASN A 524 -23.14 -36.42 -0.35
N LYS A 525 -24.17 -35.91 -1.05
CA LYS A 525 -25.30 -36.66 -1.63
C LYS A 525 -26.24 -37.37 -0.64
N LYS A 526 -26.00 -37.35 0.68
CA LYS A 526 -26.94 -37.89 1.69
C LYS A 526 -27.93 -36.83 2.15
N THR A 527 -29.20 -37.18 2.32
CA THR A 527 -30.24 -36.30 2.88
C THR A 527 -30.08 -36.14 4.39
N GLY A 528 -30.69 -35.11 4.98
CA GLY A 528 -30.63 -34.90 6.43
C GLY A 528 -31.22 -36.06 7.22
N LYS A 529 -32.30 -36.68 6.72
CA LYS A 529 -32.87 -37.91 7.29
C LYS A 529 -31.83 -39.04 7.40
N THR A 530 -31.16 -39.38 6.30
CA THR A 530 -30.15 -40.46 6.29
C THR A 530 -28.97 -40.14 7.20
N ILE A 531 -28.53 -38.89 7.25
CA ILE A 531 -27.43 -38.44 8.13
C ILE A 531 -27.82 -38.59 9.61
N ALA A 532 -29.06 -38.27 9.96
CA ALA A 532 -29.60 -38.43 11.31
C ALA A 532 -29.79 -39.91 11.71
N GLU A 533 -30.21 -40.76 10.78
CA GLU A 533 -30.33 -42.21 10.99
C GLU A 533 -28.95 -42.87 11.20
N GLU A 534 -27.96 -42.49 10.40
CA GLU A 534 -26.56 -42.92 10.58
C GLU A 534 -25.98 -42.44 11.93
N LEU A 535 -26.30 -41.22 12.36
CA LEU A 535 -25.83 -40.71 13.66
C LEU A 535 -26.52 -41.41 14.85
N LYS A 536 -27.79 -41.81 14.72
CA LYS A 536 -28.46 -42.68 15.71
C LYS A 536 -27.82 -44.06 15.77
N GLN A 537 -27.52 -44.67 14.63
CA GLN A 537 -26.84 -45.97 14.60
C GLN A 537 -25.46 -45.88 15.25
N LEU A 538 -24.67 -44.85 14.96
CA LEU A 538 -23.39 -44.61 15.63
C LEU A 538 -23.56 -44.41 17.14
N THR A 539 -24.57 -43.64 17.55
CA THR A 539 -24.90 -43.40 18.97
C THR A 539 -25.21 -44.72 19.71
N SER A 540 -25.91 -45.67 19.06
CA SER A 540 -26.17 -46.99 19.65
C SER A 540 -24.94 -47.89 19.82
N THR A 541 -23.75 -47.48 19.32
CA THR A 541 -22.46 -48.16 19.58
C THR A 541 -21.68 -47.55 20.75
N ILE A 542 -22.21 -46.53 21.43
CA ILE A 542 -21.64 -46.00 22.66
C ILE A 542 -22.24 -46.79 23.84
N HIS A 543 -21.41 -47.57 24.52
CA HIS A 543 -21.85 -48.46 25.59
C HIS A 543 -22.02 -47.79 26.98
N ASP A 544 -21.73 -46.49 27.10
CA ASP A 544 -21.97 -45.71 28.32
C ASP A 544 -23.42 -45.20 28.35
N THR A 545 -24.22 -45.68 29.30
CA THR A 545 -25.65 -45.31 29.44
C THR A 545 -25.88 -43.87 29.90
N GLN A 546 -24.83 -43.14 30.30
CA GLN A 546 -24.89 -41.70 30.59
C GLN A 546 -24.46 -40.83 29.40
N ALA A 547 -24.01 -41.42 28.28
CA ALA A 547 -23.63 -40.65 27.09
C ALA A 547 -24.87 -40.10 26.36
N GLN A 548 -24.94 -38.79 26.16
CA GLN A 548 -26.06 -38.14 25.46
C GLN A 548 -25.56 -37.15 24.41
N LEU A 549 -26.03 -37.32 23.16
CA LEU A 549 -25.82 -36.36 22.09
C LEU A 549 -26.65 -35.10 22.37
N THR A 550 -25.98 -33.99 22.70
CA THR A 550 -26.66 -32.72 23.02
C THR A 550 -26.70 -31.75 21.84
N LYS A 551 -25.70 -31.81 20.96
CA LYS A 551 -25.56 -30.87 19.83
C LYS A 551 -24.93 -31.52 18.60
N THR A 552 -25.45 -31.19 17.42
CA THR A 552 -24.92 -31.59 16.11
C THR A 552 -24.64 -30.36 15.25
N LEU A 553 -23.46 -30.27 14.64
CA LEU A 553 -23.07 -29.16 13.77
C LEU A 553 -22.76 -29.66 12.36
N LEU A 554 -23.42 -29.09 11.36
CA LEU A 554 -23.30 -29.46 9.94
C LEU A 554 -22.36 -28.49 9.22
N LEU A 555 -21.14 -28.94 8.93
CA LEU A 555 -20.14 -28.20 8.14
C LEU A 555 -20.29 -28.54 6.65
N SER A 556 -21.20 -27.80 6.01
CA SER A 556 -21.42 -27.78 4.56
C SER A 556 -21.89 -26.38 4.16
N CYS A 557 -21.54 -25.92 2.95
CA CYS A 557 -22.13 -24.69 2.39
C CYS A 557 -23.66 -24.81 2.32
N ASP A 558 -24.34 -23.71 2.62
CA ASP A 558 -25.78 -23.53 2.40
C ASP A 558 -26.64 -24.64 3.04
N GLY A 559 -26.18 -25.19 4.17
CA GLY A 559 -26.82 -26.28 4.89
C GLY A 559 -28.04 -25.86 5.73
N ASP A 560 -28.11 -24.60 6.16
CA ASP A 560 -29.29 -24.04 6.83
C ASP A 560 -30.22 -23.27 5.86
N THR A 561 -29.77 -23.07 4.61
CA THR A 561 -30.61 -22.55 3.53
C THR A 561 -31.61 -23.63 3.08
N CYS A 562 -32.89 -23.28 2.88
CA CYS A 562 -33.86 -24.22 2.32
C CYS A 562 -33.51 -24.59 0.87
N GLY A 563 -33.81 -25.82 0.47
CA GLY A 563 -33.88 -26.21 -0.95
C GLY A 563 -35.22 -25.83 -1.57
N ALA A 564 -35.37 -25.98 -2.89
CA ALA A 564 -36.59 -25.66 -3.63
C ALA A 564 -37.84 -26.46 -3.18
N LYS A 565 -37.68 -27.56 -2.42
CA LYS A 565 -38.78 -28.29 -1.76
C LYS A 565 -39.14 -27.79 -0.36
N GLY A 566 -38.51 -26.72 0.13
CA GLY A 566 -38.93 -25.95 1.30
C GLY A 566 -38.21 -26.23 2.61
N THR A 567 -37.43 -27.31 2.75
CA THR A 567 -36.65 -27.62 3.96
C THR A 567 -35.15 -27.39 3.81
N SER A 568 -34.47 -27.05 4.91
CA SER A 568 -33.00 -27.02 5.01
C SER A 568 -32.43 -28.35 5.54
N LEU A 569 -31.13 -28.58 5.35
CA LEU A 569 -30.48 -29.80 5.87
C LEU A 569 -30.51 -29.84 7.40
N VAL A 570 -30.41 -28.68 8.06
CA VAL A 570 -30.57 -28.55 9.51
C VAL A 570 -31.97 -28.96 9.96
N GLN A 571 -33.02 -28.56 9.25
CA GLN A 571 -34.40 -28.92 9.55
C GLN A 571 -34.64 -30.43 9.39
N ASP A 572 -34.21 -31.02 8.25
CA ASP A 572 -34.31 -32.46 7.98
C ASP A 572 -33.63 -33.30 9.09
N VAL A 573 -32.43 -32.90 9.54
CA VAL A 573 -31.71 -33.58 10.64
C VAL A 573 -32.43 -33.37 11.98
N SER A 574 -32.89 -32.16 12.29
CA SER A 574 -33.58 -31.81 13.54
C SER A 574 -34.89 -32.60 13.74
N GLN A 575 -35.66 -32.79 12.66
CA GLN A 575 -36.94 -33.50 12.71
C GLN A 575 -36.76 -34.97 13.14
N VAL A 576 -35.60 -35.56 12.83
CA VAL A 576 -35.25 -36.94 13.17
C VAL A 576 -34.51 -37.01 14.52
N LEU A 577 -33.58 -36.08 14.80
CA LEU A 577 -32.83 -35.98 16.06
C LEU A 577 -33.59 -35.16 17.11
N LYS A 578 -34.81 -35.59 17.45
CA LYS A 578 -35.64 -34.95 18.49
C LYS A 578 -34.84 -34.79 19.80
N ASN A 579 -34.90 -33.59 20.37
CA ASN A 579 -34.18 -33.14 21.57
C ASN A 579 -32.65 -32.92 21.42
N VAL A 580 -32.11 -32.92 20.20
CA VAL A 580 -30.72 -32.51 19.91
C VAL A 580 -30.72 -31.12 19.27
N ALA A 581 -29.84 -30.21 19.73
CA ALA A 581 -29.65 -28.93 19.05
C ALA A 581 -28.87 -29.14 17.74
N VAL A 582 -29.43 -28.75 16.58
CA VAL A 582 -28.74 -28.85 15.28
C VAL A 582 -28.45 -27.45 14.75
N GLU A 583 -27.23 -27.25 14.27
CA GLU A 583 -26.76 -25.99 13.67
C GLU A 583 -26.12 -26.23 12.30
N GLY A 584 -26.21 -25.24 11.42
CA GLY A 584 -25.59 -25.23 10.09
C GLY A 584 -25.26 -23.80 9.67
N PHE A 585 -25.09 -23.58 8.37
CA PHE A 585 -24.70 -22.29 7.80
C PHE A 585 -25.50 -21.97 6.54
N ASP A 586 -25.83 -20.70 6.35
CA ASP A 586 -26.67 -20.16 5.26
C ASP A 586 -25.86 -19.73 4.01
N SER A 587 -24.54 -19.91 4.06
CA SER A 587 -23.57 -19.34 3.12
C SER A 587 -22.40 -20.29 2.84
N ARG A 588 -21.52 -19.91 1.89
CA ARG A 588 -20.32 -20.68 1.56
C ARG A 588 -19.35 -20.71 2.76
N VAL A 589 -19.03 -21.90 3.28
CA VAL A 589 -18.16 -22.10 4.46
C VAL A 589 -16.89 -22.90 4.21
N ASN A 590 -15.85 -22.66 5.02
CA ASN A 590 -14.65 -23.49 5.16
C ASN A 590 -14.07 -23.37 6.58
N VAL A 591 -13.17 -24.27 7.01
CA VAL A 591 -12.52 -24.23 8.32
C VAL A 591 -11.08 -23.70 8.20
N ARG A 592 -10.81 -22.55 8.82
CA ARG A 592 -9.47 -21.94 8.88
C ARG A 592 -8.49 -22.83 9.66
N THR A 593 -7.19 -22.62 9.47
CA THR A 593 -6.10 -23.42 10.09
C THR A 593 -6.05 -23.44 11.62
N ASN A 594 -6.86 -22.62 12.31
CA ASN A 594 -7.06 -22.62 13.75
C ASN A 594 -8.36 -23.32 14.20
N GLY A 595 -9.05 -24.05 13.32
CA GLY A 595 -10.34 -24.70 13.62
C GLY A 595 -11.52 -23.72 13.80
N SER A 596 -11.38 -22.46 13.39
CA SER A 596 -12.51 -21.51 13.32
C SER A 596 -13.17 -21.56 11.95
N ILE A 597 -14.50 -21.47 11.93
CA ILE A 597 -15.30 -21.50 10.69
C ILE A 597 -15.24 -20.13 10.02
N LYS A 598 -15.06 -20.14 8.70
CA LYS A 598 -15.13 -18.97 7.82
C LYS A 598 -16.43 -19.09 7.04
N GLU A 599 -17.45 -18.34 7.43
CA GLU A 599 -18.61 -18.03 6.58
C GLU A 599 -18.25 -17.03 5.48
N ASN A 600 -19.17 -16.87 4.51
CA ASN A 600 -19.06 -15.94 3.39
C ASN A 600 -17.72 -16.08 2.63
N VAL A 601 -17.34 -17.33 2.32
CA VAL A 601 -16.15 -17.63 1.50
C VAL A 601 -16.35 -17.07 0.08
N PRO A 602 -15.45 -16.21 -0.43
CA PRO A 602 -15.54 -15.65 -1.78
C PRO A 602 -15.48 -16.72 -2.87
N GLU A 603 -16.13 -16.47 -4.01
CA GLU A 603 -15.99 -17.32 -5.20
C GLU A 603 -14.53 -17.37 -5.66
N GLY A 604 -14.09 -18.56 -6.08
CA GLY A 604 -12.68 -18.85 -6.36
C GLY A 604 -11.85 -19.33 -5.17
N GLU A 605 -12.33 -19.19 -3.92
CA GLU A 605 -11.73 -19.88 -2.76
C GLU A 605 -12.34 -21.28 -2.51
N ASP A 606 -11.49 -22.21 -2.04
CA ASP A 606 -11.86 -23.53 -1.49
C ASP A 606 -13.02 -23.39 -0.47
N ALA A 607 -14.13 -24.11 -0.68
CA ALA A 607 -15.27 -24.15 0.24
C ALA A 607 -15.91 -25.55 0.30
N LEU A 608 -16.70 -25.81 1.35
CA LEU A 608 -17.41 -27.07 1.60
C LEU A 608 -18.74 -27.16 0.81
N GLY A 609 -18.72 -26.76 -0.46
CA GLY A 609 -19.87 -26.80 -1.38
C GLY A 609 -19.55 -27.68 -2.58
N GLY A 610 -20.55 -28.43 -3.06
CA GLY A 610 -20.38 -29.34 -4.20
C GLY A 610 -20.63 -28.64 -5.53
N SER A 611 -19.94 -29.10 -6.59
CA SER A 611 -20.02 -28.48 -7.91
C SER A 611 -21.35 -28.76 -8.62
N SER A 612 -22.25 -27.79 -8.63
CA SER A 612 -23.45 -27.79 -9.47
C SER A 612 -23.09 -27.64 -10.96
N SER A 613 -22.84 -28.78 -11.60
CA SER A 613 -23.23 -29.08 -13.00
C SER A 613 -22.94 -28.05 -14.11
N LYS A 614 -21.81 -27.31 -14.07
CA LYS A 614 -21.30 -26.60 -15.26
C LYS A 614 -19.77 -26.61 -15.51
N GLN A 615 -18.98 -27.37 -14.75
CA GLN A 615 -17.57 -27.63 -15.07
C GLN A 615 -17.23 -29.14 -15.09
N LYS A 616 -17.24 -29.70 -16.31
CA LYS A 616 -16.45 -30.87 -16.77
C LYS A 616 -15.79 -30.35 -18.06
N LYS A 617 -14.48 -30.40 -18.27
CA LYS A 617 -13.49 -31.50 -18.28
C LYS A 617 -12.07 -30.88 -18.09
N GLU A 618 -10.98 -31.57 -17.78
CA GLU A 618 -10.76 -32.98 -17.42
C GLU A 618 -9.54 -33.11 -16.48
N GLN A 619 -9.63 -33.96 -15.46
CA GLN A 619 -8.48 -34.38 -14.63
C GLN A 619 -8.73 -35.83 -14.15
N LYS A 620 -7.79 -36.74 -14.40
CA LYS A 620 -7.62 -38.07 -13.77
C LYS A 620 -6.30 -38.68 -14.24
N LYS A 621 -5.36 -38.94 -13.33
CA LYS A 621 -4.96 -40.26 -12.77
C LYS A 621 -4.00 -41.04 -13.69
N SER A 622 -3.08 -41.87 -13.20
CA SER A 622 -2.77 -42.38 -11.83
C SER A 622 -1.23 -42.44 -11.66
N LYS A 623 -0.60 -42.27 -10.48
CA LYS A 623 -0.68 -42.98 -9.18
C LYS A 623 -0.17 -44.42 -9.22
N ASN A 624 0.88 -44.72 -8.44
CA ASN A 624 1.04 -45.95 -7.64
C ASN A 624 2.12 -45.73 -6.54
N GLU A 625 2.34 -46.74 -5.70
CA GLU A 625 2.93 -46.63 -4.34
C GLU A 625 4.10 -47.62 -4.08
N SER A 626 4.60 -47.63 -2.83
CA SER A 626 5.53 -48.58 -2.15
C SER A 626 7.00 -48.61 -2.57
N ASP A 627 7.99 -48.92 -1.71
CA ASP A 627 8.20 -48.73 -0.24
C ASP A 627 9.77 -48.91 -0.01
N GLN A 628 10.45 -49.31 1.08
CA GLN A 628 10.17 -49.87 2.43
C GLN A 628 11.40 -49.69 3.37
N GLU A 629 11.24 -49.99 4.68
CA GLU A 629 12.22 -50.46 5.70
C GLU A 629 13.61 -49.80 5.99
N GLU A 630 13.84 -49.53 7.30
CA GLU A 630 15.00 -49.88 8.19
C GLU A 630 16.49 -49.54 7.86
N THR A 631 17.45 -49.40 8.79
CA THR A 631 17.50 -49.39 10.29
C THR A 631 18.68 -48.51 10.83
N THR A 632 18.83 -48.45 12.16
CA THR A 632 19.97 -48.06 13.05
C THR A 632 21.41 -47.96 12.47
N ASP A 633 22.36 -47.17 13.02
CA ASP A 633 22.44 -46.58 14.38
C ASP A 633 23.31 -45.29 14.53
N ALA A 634 23.43 -44.81 15.78
CA ALA A 634 23.91 -43.50 16.19
C ALA A 634 25.41 -43.14 15.98
N TRP A 635 25.64 -41.92 15.51
CA TRP A 635 26.65 -40.99 16.05
C TRP A 635 26.02 -39.59 16.25
N GLY A 636 26.60 -38.77 17.14
CA GLY A 636 25.92 -37.63 17.76
C GLY A 636 25.63 -36.43 16.85
N PHE A 637 24.36 -36.19 16.55
CA PHE A 637 23.86 -34.92 15.98
C PHE A 637 22.97 -34.15 16.98
N GLU A 638 22.98 -32.82 16.90
CA GLU A 638 21.92 -32.00 17.52
C GLU A 638 20.56 -32.47 16.99
N LYS A 639 19.60 -32.75 17.88
CA LYS A 639 18.25 -33.15 17.46
C LYS A 639 17.63 -32.05 16.59
N PRO A 640 17.22 -32.32 15.35
CA PRO A 640 16.44 -31.36 14.57
C PRO A 640 15.17 -31.04 15.37
N SER A 641 14.85 -29.74 15.48
CA SER A 641 13.80 -29.27 16.39
C SER A 641 12.46 -29.94 16.09
N THR A 642 11.95 -30.75 17.02
CA THR A 642 10.73 -31.57 16.86
C THR A 642 9.44 -30.76 16.75
N SER A 643 9.50 -29.43 16.78
CA SER A 643 8.45 -28.54 16.31
C SER A 643 8.46 -28.46 14.77
N GLY A 644 7.57 -29.21 14.11
CA GLY A 644 7.46 -29.31 12.65
C GLY A 644 7.06 -28.02 11.92
N VAL A 645 7.98 -27.05 11.87
CA VAL A 645 7.92 -25.84 11.05
C VAL A 645 9.28 -25.71 10.35
N PRO A 646 9.36 -25.72 9.01
CA PRO A 646 10.63 -25.54 8.30
C PRO A 646 11.34 -24.26 8.74
N GLN A 647 12.60 -24.38 9.13
CA GLN A 647 13.41 -23.23 9.48
C GLN A 647 13.72 -22.41 8.22
N LYS A 648 13.52 -21.09 8.31
CA LYS A 648 13.77 -20.12 7.26
C LYS A 648 15.27 -19.81 7.18
N VAL A 649 15.75 -19.68 5.95
CA VAL A 649 17.10 -19.23 5.65
C VAL A 649 17.37 -17.84 6.27
N LYS A 650 18.44 -17.72 7.06
CA LYS A 650 18.85 -16.47 7.73
C LYS A 650 19.46 -15.48 6.73
N THR A 651 19.72 -14.24 7.17
CA THR A 651 20.30 -13.20 6.29
C THR A 651 21.38 -12.41 6.99
N ILE A 652 22.63 -12.60 6.59
CA ILE A 652 23.84 -12.01 7.19
C ILE A 652 24.30 -10.75 6.44
N SER A 653 25.23 -9.99 7.04
CA SER A 653 25.86 -8.85 6.37
C SER A 653 26.76 -9.26 5.21
N TRP A 654 27.06 -8.32 4.31
CA TRP A 654 28.06 -8.48 3.25
C TRP A 654 29.42 -8.87 3.83
N GLU A 655 29.86 -8.18 4.89
CA GLU A 655 31.12 -8.45 5.61
C GLU A 655 31.19 -9.89 6.14
N GLN A 656 30.10 -10.39 6.76
CA GLN A 656 30.03 -11.78 7.24
C GLN A 656 29.98 -12.80 6.10
N GLY A 657 29.37 -12.45 4.95
CA GLY A 657 29.26 -13.31 3.78
C GLY A 657 30.60 -13.45 3.04
N ILE A 658 31.19 -12.31 2.65
CA ILE A 658 32.47 -12.28 1.93
C ILE A 658 33.63 -12.69 2.85
N GLY A 659 33.64 -12.28 4.12
CA GLY A 659 34.65 -12.72 5.08
C GLY A 659 34.62 -14.24 5.30
N GLY A 660 33.43 -14.85 5.38
CA GLY A 660 33.29 -16.30 5.47
C GLY A 660 33.81 -17.03 4.22
N ILE A 661 33.45 -16.53 3.04
CA ILE A 661 33.92 -17.08 1.75
C ILE A 661 35.43 -16.93 1.59
N GLY A 662 35.97 -15.74 1.86
CA GLY A 662 37.39 -15.41 1.68
C GLY A 662 38.30 -16.15 2.67
N ASN A 663 37.89 -16.26 3.94
CA ASN A 663 38.65 -17.01 4.94
C ASN A 663 38.70 -18.49 4.58
N SER A 664 37.56 -19.15 4.34
CA SER A 664 37.57 -20.56 3.95
C SER A 664 38.26 -20.81 2.58
N MET A 665 38.34 -19.83 1.68
CA MET A 665 39.21 -19.94 0.49
C MET A 665 40.72 -19.82 0.82
N HIS A 666 41.09 -18.94 1.74
CA HIS A 666 42.47 -18.77 2.20
C HIS A 666 42.97 -19.99 2.99
N ASP A 667 42.14 -20.48 3.92
CA ASP A 667 42.41 -21.63 4.79
C ASP A 667 42.33 -22.98 4.03
N GLY A 668 41.96 -22.96 2.74
CA GLY A 668 41.82 -24.15 1.91
C GLY A 668 40.59 -25.01 2.22
N GLU A 669 39.65 -24.54 3.04
CA GLU A 669 38.38 -25.21 3.32
C GLU A 669 37.40 -25.21 2.14
N LEU A 670 37.48 -24.18 1.29
CA LEU A 670 36.62 -23.92 0.13
C LEU A 670 37.48 -23.76 -1.13
N GLU A 671 37.07 -24.39 -2.22
CA GLU A 671 37.83 -24.44 -3.48
C GLU A 671 37.04 -23.84 -4.65
N ASN A 672 35.73 -24.08 -4.73
CA ASN A 672 34.90 -23.73 -5.88
C ASN A 672 33.69 -22.87 -5.48
N LEU A 673 33.55 -21.68 -6.09
CA LEU A 673 32.37 -20.80 -5.99
C LEU A 673 31.56 -20.85 -7.29
N TRP A 674 30.26 -21.10 -7.22
CA TRP A 674 29.40 -21.23 -8.40
C TRP A 674 28.37 -20.11 -8.48
N VAL A 675 28.69 -19.03 -9.19
CA VAL A 675 27.78 -17.89 -9.36
C VAL A 675 26.77 -18.20 -10.45
N ASN A 676 25.50 -18.23 -10.03
CA ASN A 676 24.33 -18.49 -10.85
C ASN A 676 23.98 -17.27 -11.71
N GLU A 677 23.74 -17.52 -12.99
CA GLU A 677 23.49 -16.52 -14.01
C GLU A 677 22.26 -16.90 -14.85
N LYS A 678 21.51 -15.90 -15.33
CA LYS A 678 20.41 -16.09 -16.29
C LYS A 678 20.73 -15.19 -17.45
N HIS A 679 20.99 -15.79 -18.61
CA HIS A 679 21.79 -15.17 -19.69
C HIS A 679 21.25 -13.83 -20.23
N ASP A 680 19.94 -13.59 -20.15
CA ASP A 680 19.22 -12.34 -20.49
C ASP A 680 19.23 -11.28 -19.36
N THR A 681 19.99 -11.51 -18.28
CA THR A 681 20.05 -10.62 -17.11
C THR A 681 21.48 -10.32 -16.65
N THR A 682 21.67 -9.17 -16.02
CA THR A 682 22.97 -8.74 -15.50
C THR A 682 23.25 -9.19 -14.06
N LYS A 683 22.28 -9.84 -13.39
CA LYS A 683 22.31 -10.02 -11.92
C LYS A 683 23.37 -11.02 -11.47
N GLY A 684 23.47 -12.18 -12.12
CA GLY A 684 24.53 -13.15 -11.83
C GLY A 684 25.91 -12.60 -12.14
N LYS A 685 26.06 -11.98 -13.33
CA LYS A 685 27.32 -11.39 -13.78
C LYS A 685 27.81 -10.22 -12.90
N LYS A 686 26.90 -9.42 -12.33
CA LYS A 686 27.24 -8.40 -11.32
C LYS A 686 27.72 -9.02 -10.02
N LEU A 687 27.00 -10.00 -9.47
CA LEU A 687 27.45 -10.72 -8.27
C LEU A 687 28.82 -11.38 -8.49
N PHE A 688 29.09 -11.89 -9.69
CA PHE A 688 30.38 -12.44 -10.09
C PHE A 688 31.51 -11.38 -10.10
N ILE A 689 31.24 -10.18 -10.59
CA ILE A 689 32.16 -9.03 -10.50
C ILE A 689 32.40 -8.65 -9.05
N ASP A 690 31.35 -8.58 -8.22
CA ASP A 690 31.48 -8.22 -6.81
C ASP A 690 32.32 -9.26 -6.06
N ILE A 691 32.14 -10.56 -6.34
CA ILE A 691 32.98 -11.65 -5.82
C ILE A 691 34.44 -11.50 -6.29
N LEU A 692 34.69 -11.33 -7.59
CA LEU A 692 36.05 -11.11 -8.12
C LEU A 692 36.77 -9.87 -7.56
N THR A 693 36.00 -8.89 -7.08
CA THR A 693 36.55 -7.62 -6.57
C THR A 693 36.76 -7.64 -5.05
N ASN A 694 36.07 -8.51 -4.30
CA ASN A 694 36.08 -8.51 -2.82
C ASN A 694 36.60 -9.82 -2.20
N VAL A 695 36.70 -10.93 -2.96
CA VAL A 695 37.25 -12.21 -2.48
C VAL A 695 38.69 -12.36 -2.95
N ASN A 696 39.64 -12.15 -2.04
CA ASN A 696 41.06 -12.35 -2.29
C ASN A 696 41.39 -13.85 -2.48
N GLY A 697 42.39 -14.16 -3.31
CA GLY A 697 42.90 -15.53 -3.50
C GLY A 697 42.25 -16.36 -4.60
N ILE A 698 41.25 -15.83 -5.32
CA ILE A 698 40.73 -16.48 -6.54
C ILE A 698 41.85 -16.60 -7.58
N SER A 699 42.22 -17.82 -7.91
CA SER A 699 43.30 -18.14 -8.86
C SER A 699 42.76 -18.40 -10.28
N ASN A 700 41.57 -19.01 -10.37
CA ASN A 700 40.97 -19.43 -11.64
C ASN A 700 39.57 -18.83 -11.82
N VAL A 701 39.27 -18.42 -13.04
CA VAL A 701 37.94 -18.05 -13.51
C VAL A 701 37.47 -19.05 -14.56
N VAL A 702 36.25 -19.55 -14.36
CA VAL A 702 35.66 -20.61 -15.16
C VAL A 702 34.34 -20.14 -15.77
N PHE A 703 34.21 -20.23 -17.08
CA PHE A 703 32.99 -19.88 -17.81
C PHE A 703 32.31 -21.12 -18.39
N GLU A 704 30.98 -21.20 -18.27
CA GLU A 704 30.19 -22.20 -19.00
C GLU A 704 30.31 -22.01 -20.52
N ASN A 705 30.59 -23.10 -21.23
CA ASN A 705 30.63 -23.15 -22.68
C ASN A 705 30.30 -24.57 -23.16
N THR A 706 29.07 -24.76 -23.66
CA THR A 706 28.50 -26.07 -24.04
C THR A 706 28.98 -26.61 -25.39
N SER A 707 29.87 -25.90 -26.09
CA SER A 707 30.36 -26.27 -27.44
C SER A 707 31.37 -27.44 -27.44
N LYS A 708 31.85 -27.82 -28.64
CA LYS A 708 32.65 -29.06 -28.88
C LYS A 708 34.18 -28.88 -28.83
N TYR A 709 34.70 -27.74 -28.35
CA TYR A 709 36.14 -27.43 -28.36
C TYR A 709 37.00 -28.33 -27.45
N THR A 710 38.32 -28.17 -27.48
CA THR A 710 39.32 -29.03 -26.82
C THR A 710 39.37 -28.78 -25.29
N PRO A 711 39.78 -29.76 -24.45
CA PRO A 711 39.87 -29.54 -23.00
C PRO A 711 40.92 -28.49 -22.62
N GLY A 712 40.58 -27.59 -21.70
CA GLY A 712 41.47 -26.53 -21.22
C GLY A 712 41.68 -25.37 -22.20
N GLU A 713 40.97 -25.33 -23.33
CA GLU A 713 41.13 -24.29 -24.35
C GLU A 713 40.69 -22.91 -23.82
N SER A 714 41.64 -21.96 -23.77
CA SER A 714 41.42 -20.63 -23.18
C SER A 714 40.68 -19.70 -24.15
N ILE A 715 39.37 -19.90 -24.24
CA ILE A 715 38.46 -18.98 -24.93
C ILE A 715 38.34 -17.73 -24.04
N ILE A 716 39.18 -16.73 -24.33
CA ILE A 716 39.08 -15.40 -23.75
C ILE A 716 37.69 -14.85 -24.10
N PRO A 717 36.79 -14.60 -23.12
CA PRO A 717 35.45 -14.13 -23.43
C PRO A 717 35.57 -12.72 -24.01
N ALA A 718 34.80 -12.44 -25.07
CA ALA A 718 34.93 -11.20 -25.82
C ALA A 718 34.86 -9.97 -24.88
N THR A 719 35.82 -9.07 -25.05
CA THR A 719 35.84 -7.76 -24.37
C THR A 719 35.24 -6.66 -25.23
N ASP A 720 35.20 -6.86 -26.55
CA ASP A 720 34.69 -5.86 -27.50
C ASP A 720 33.17 -5.65 -27.36
N MET A 721 32.82 -4.37 -27.24
CA MET A 721 31.45 -3.91 -27.10
C MET A 721 30.68 -3.96 -28.43
N GLY A 722 31.32 -3.94 -29.59
CA GLY A 722 30.66 -4.16 -30.88
C GLY A 722 30.13 -5.58 -31.01
N TYR A 723 31.03 -6.55 -30.89
CA TYR A 723 30.76 -7.98 -30.93
C TYR A 723 29.76 -8.41 -29.85
N LEU A 724 29.97 -8.04 -28.58
CA LEU A 724 29.06 -8.42 -27.49
C LEU A 724 27.65 -7.86 -27.70
N ARG A 725 27.51 -6.66 -28.27
CA ARG A 725 26.20 -6.11 -28.62
C ARG A 725 25.50 -6.96 -29.68
N MET A 726 26.17 -7.20 -30.81
CA MET A 726 25.63 -8.02 -31.91
C MET A 726 25.25 -9.43 -31.43
N PHE A 727 26.14 -10.07 -30.67
CA PHE A 727 25.95 -11.41 -30.12
C PHE A 727 24.70 -11.50 -29.23
N TYR A 728 24.56 -10.61 -28.25
CA TYR A 728 23.38 -10.61 -27.37
C TYR A 728 22.10 -10.12 -28.03
N GLY A 729 22.16 -9.28 -29.07
CA GLY A 729 20.98 -8.90 -29.85
C GLY A 729 20.44 -10.05 -30.71
N ASN A 730 21.32 -10.87 -31.27
CA ASN A 730 20.92 -12.06 -32.01
C ASN A 730 20.35 -13.15 -31.10
N LEU A 731 20.92 -13.34 -29.90
CA LEU A 731 20.42 -14.34 -28.93
C LEU A 731 19.15 -13.89 -28.20
N TYR A 732 19.01 -12.61 -27.89
CA TYR A 732 17.90 -12.05 -27.10
C TYR A 732 17.24 -10.87 -27.81
N PRO A 733 16.60 -11.05 -28.98
CA PRO A 733 15.99 -9.96 -29.76
C PRO A 733 14.85 -9.22 -29.04
N ASN A 734 14.28 -9.84 -27.98
CA ASN A 734 13.28 -9.21 -27.11
C ASN A 734 13.89 -8.36 -25.97
N LEU A 735 15.21 -8.35 -25.83
CA LEU A 735 15.94 -7.56 -24.84
C LEU A 735 16.27 -6.20 -25.46
N ASP A 736 15.86 -5.09 -24.85
CA ASP A 736 16.23 -3.78 -25.40
C ASP A 736 17.73 -3.49 -25.21
N ARG A 737 18.39 -2.73 -26.09
CA ARG A 737 19.80 -2.27 -25.94
C ARG A 737 19.96 -1.18 -24.84
N GLN A 738 19.04 -1.19 -23.89
CA GLN A 738 19.25 -0.85 -22.47
C GLN A 738 19.74 -2.09 -21.70
N GLY A 739 18.94 -3.16 -21.63
CA GLY A 739 19.31 -4.44 -21.04
C GLY A 739 20.48 -5.13 -21.75
N LEU A 740 20.49 -5.15 -23.09
CA LEU A 740 21.55 -5.71 -23.92
C LEU A 740 22.85 -4.87 -23.80
N GLU A 741 22.79 -3.54 -23.71
CA GLU A 741 23.99 -2.73 -23.41
C GLU A 741 24.43 -2.87 -21.94
N GLU A 742 23.51 -3.14 -21.00
CA GLU A 742 23.90 -3.49 -19.62
C GLU A 742 24.60 -4.85 -19.59
N LEU A 743 24.07 -5.82 -20.33
CA LEU A 743 24.59 -7.18 -20.46
C LEU A 743 25.96 -7.18 -21.16
N ALA A 744 26.12 -6.43 -22.26
CA ALA A 744 27.40 -6.26 -22.94
C ALA A 744 28.43 -5.54 -22.07
N GLN A 745 28.06 -4.45 -21.37
CA GLN A 745 29.00 -3.75 -20.48
C GLN A 745 29.43 -4.60 -19.29
N VAL A 746 28.47 -5.31 -18.67
CA VAL A 746 28.74 -6.20 -17.54
C VAL A 746 29.56 -7.41 -17.99
N THR A 747 29.26 -8.03 -19.14
CA THR A 747 30.11 -9.09 -19.72
C THR A 747 31.50 -8.56 -20.05
N SER A 748 31.66 -7.40 -20.72
CA SER A 748 32.97 -6.82 -21.01
C SER A 748 33.78 -6.49 -19.75
N LEU A 749 33.13 -6.08 -18.66
CA LEU A 749 33.77 -5.89 -17.35
C LEU A 749 34.14 -7.23 -16.71
N THR A 750 33.25 -8.23 -16.75
CA THR A 750 33.52 -9.61 -16.34
C THR A 750 34.74 -10.18 -17.07
N SER A 751 34.81 -10.07 -18.40
CA SER A 751 35.94 -10.51 -19.24
C SER A 751 37.25 -9.83 -18.83
N ARG A 752 37.25 -8.50 -18.64
CA ARG A 752 38.46 -7.73 -18.28
C ARG A 752 38.95 -7.96 -16.85
N LEU A 753 38.06 -8.35 -15.93
CA LEU A 753 38.46 -8.78 -14.59
C LEU A 753 38.99 -10.21 -14.62
N ALA A 754 38.32 -11.11 -15.35
CA ALA A 754 38.75 -12.48 -15.55
C ALA A 754 40.17 -12.59 -16.15
N GLN A 755 40.50 -11.73 -17.13
CA GLN A 755 41.82 -11.65 -17.76
C GLN A 755 43.00 -11.40 -16.80
N LYS A 756 42.76 -11.08 -15.53
CA LYS A 756 43.79 -10.97 -14.46
C LYS A 756 44.04 -12.28 -13.72
N THR A 757 43.34 -13.35 -14.09
CA THR A 757 43.35 -14.69 -13.46
C THR A 757 43.49 -15.77 -14.54
N ASN A 758 43.65 -17.04 -14.15
CA ASN A 758 43.65 -18.14 -15.11
C ASN A 758 42.23 -18.38 -15.66
N VAL A 759 41.98 -18.11 -16.95
CA VAL A 759 40.64 -18.20 -17.58
C VAL A 759 40.48 -19.49 -18.39
N VAL A 760 39.46 -20.28 -18.06
CA VAL A 760 39.14 -21.56 -18.73
C VAL A 760 37.64 -21.70 -19.06
N SER A 761 37.33 -22.46 -20.12
CA SER A 761 35.96 -22.86 -20.50
C SER A 761 35.60 -24.25 -19.96
N PHE A 762 34.36 -24.43 -19.51
CA PHE A 762 33.87 -25.63 -18.81
C PHE A 762 32.48 -26.06 -19.30
N ALA A 763 32.10 -27.31 -19.03
CA ALA A 763 30.82 -27.95 -19.41
C ALA A 763 30.64 -28.20 -20.93
N ARG A 764 31.76 -28.47 -21.63
CA ARG A 764 31.78 -28.74 -23.07
C ARG A 764 30.98 -30.00 -23.45
N ASN A 765 30.65 -30.10 -24.74
CA ASN A 765 29.75 -31.11 -25.31
C ASN A 765 28.36 -31.14 -24.63
N ASN A 766 27.86 -29.97 -24.22
CA ASN A 766 26.65 -29.76 -23.43
C ASN A 766 26.60 -30.63 -22.16
N TRP A 767 27.43 -30.28 -21.17
CA TRP A 767 27.39 -30.87 -19.82
C TRP A 767 27.47 -32.41 -19.78
N LYS A 768 28.18 -33.05 -20.72
CA LYS A 768 28.26 -34.52 -20.82
C LYS A 768 29.32 -35.18 -19.93
N ASP A 769 30.44 -34.51 -19.74
CA ASP A 769 31.65 -35.07 -19.11
C ASP A 769 32.36 -34.04 -18.22
N GLN A 770 31.58 -33.13 -17.60
CA GLN A 770 32.08 -31.99 -16.84
C GLN A 770 32.90 -32.41 -15.60
N VAL A 771 32.64 -33.61 -15.05
CA VAL A 771 33.39 -34.17 -13.92
C VAL A 771 34.82 -34.49 -14.34
N GLN A 772 35.00 -35.35 -15.35
CA GLN A 772 36.34 -35.69 -15.85
C GLN A 772 37.00 -34.50 -16.56
N GLU A 773 36.23 -33.56 -17.11
CA GLU A 773 36.76 -32.28 -17.61
C GLU A 773 37.50 -31.51 -16.51
N ARG A 774 36.88 -31.31 -15.33
CA ARG A 774 37.51 -30.56 -14.22
C ARG A 774 38.66 -31.32 -13.55
N GLU A 775 38.71 -32.65 -13.69
CA GLU A 775 39.90 -33.46 -13.36
C GLU A 775 41.02 -33.24 -14.38
N ARG A 776 40.73 -33.39 -15.68
CA ARG A 776 41.70 -33.18 -16.79
C ARG A 776 42.24 -31.75 -16.86
N MET A 777 41.48 -30.75 -16.40
CA MET A 777 41.93 -29.35 -16.30
C MET A 777 43.06 -29.12 -15.29
N GLN A 778 43.20 -29.99 -14.26
CA GLN A 778 44.22 -29.89 -13.21
C GLN A 778 44.38 -28.48 -12.57
N LEU A 779 43.28 -27.73 -12.43
CA LEU A 779 43.30 -26.36 -11.89
C LEU A 779 43.90 -26.33 -10.48
N LYS A 780 44.86 -25.41 -10.26
CA LYS A 780 45.50 -25.19 -8.95
C LYS A 780 44.93 -23.92 -8.31
N GLY A 781 44.59 -24.01 -7.03
CA GLY A 781 44.08 -22.89 -6.24
C GLY A 781 42.58 -22.61 -6.41
N PRO A 782 42.03 -21.67 -5.62
CA PRO A 782 40.60 -21.39 -5.59
C PRO A 782 40.04 -20.93 -6.94
N SER A 783 38.80 -21.32 -7.24
CA SER A 783 38.16 -21.18 -8.56
C SER A 783 36.75 -20.58 -8.44
N VAL A 784 36.40 -19.65 -9.33
CA VAL A 784 35.03 -19.11 -9.43
C VAL A 784 34.42 -19.39 -10.80
N PHE A 785 33.23 -19.96 -10.79
CA PHE A 785 32.47 -20.41 -11.95
C PHE A 785 31.30 -19.46 -12.21
N LEU A 786 31.06 -19.11 -13.47
CA LEU A 786 29.85 -18.43 -13.93
C LEU A 786 29.02 -19.39 -14.78
N VAL A 787 27.85 -19.80 -14.29
CA VAL A 787 27.02 -20.87 -14.88
C VAL A 787 25.53 -20.55 -14.89
N GLY A 788 24.81 -21.12 -15.85
CA GLY A 788 23.38 -21.00 -16.04
C GLY A 788 22.55 -21.48 -14.84
N ALA A 789 21.44 -20.79 -14.59
CA ALA A 789 20.72 -20.89 -13.33
C ALA A 789 20.18 -22.29 -13.00
N SER A 790 19.80 -23.06 -14.02
CA SER A 790 19.35 -24.45 -13.88
C SER A 790 20.41 -25.35 -13.25
N HIS A 791 21.66 -25.25 -13.70
CA HIS A 791 22.79 -26.09 -13.26
C HIS A 791 23.20 -25.89 -11.79
N THR A 792 22.67 -24.89 -11.11
CA THR A 792 22.86 -24.71 -9.65
C THR A 792 21.59 -24.88 -8.83
N LEU A 793 20.40 -24.65 -9.42
CA LEU A 793 19.13 -24.71 -8.68
C LEU A 793 18.41 -26.06 -8.80
N GLN A 794 18.66 -26.86 -9.85
CA GLN A 794 17.99 -28.13 -10.14
C GLN A 794 18.88 -29.34 -9.85
N HIS A 795 18.25 -30.46 -9.52
CA HIS A 795 18.88 -31.75 -9.15
C HIS A 795 18.63 -32.86 -10.19
N GLU A 796 17.86 -32.57 -11.23
CA GLU A 796 17.70 -33.37 -12.44
C GLU A 796 17.46 -32.39 -13.61
N ALA A 797 17.63 -32.84 -14.86
CA ALA A 797 17.25 -32.06 -16.03
C ALA A 797 15.71 -31.86 -16.13
N GLU A 798 15.29 -30.88 -16.93
CA GLU A 798 13.87 -30.62 -17.22
C GLU A 798 13.29 -31.55 -18.29
N ASP A 799 14.10 -32.06 -19.22
CA ASP A 799 13.74 -33.00 -20.28
C ASP A 799 14.28 -34.40 -19.98
N GLU A 800 13.41 -35.41 -20.10
CA GLU A 800 13.72 -36.83 -19.95
C GLU A 800 14.66 -37.35 -21.06
N HIS A 801 14.75 -36.63 -22.19
CA HIS A 801 15.67 -36.90 -23.30
C HIS A 801 16.99 -36.12 -23.21
N SER A 802 17.22 -35.39 -22.11
CA SER A 802 18.45 -34.61 -21.96
C SER A 802 19.67 -35.53 -21.96
N MET A 803 20.55 -35.36 -22.94
CA MET A 803 21.82 -36.07 -23.03
C MET A 803 22.89 -35.54 -22.05
N GLN A 804 22.53 -34.66 -21.11
CA GLN A 804 23.44 -34.08 -20.13
C GLN A 804 23.73 -35.10 -19.01
N ASN A 805 24.89 -34.98 -18.37
CA ASN A 805 25.28 -35.84 -17.26
C ASN A 805 24.40 -35.55 -16.03
N ALA A 806 24.02 -36.59 -15.27
CA ALA A 806 23.27 -36.40 -14.02
C ALA A 806 24.01 -35.46 -13.05
N ASN A 807 25.34 -35.55 -12.99
CA ASN A 807 26.20 -34.71 -12.15
C ASN A 807 26.27 -33.24 -12.61
N ALA A 808 25.53 -32.83 -13.65
CA ALA A 808 25.35 -31.43 -14.04
C ALA A 808 24.27 -30.72 -13.20
N TYR A 809 23.57 -31.46 -12.33
CA TYR A 809 22.41 -31.01 -11.57
C TYR A 809 22.45 -31.50 -10.11
N PRO A 810 22.77 -30.65 -9.12
CA PRO A 810 23.38 -29.33 -9.27
C PRO A 810 24.89 -29.46 -9.44
N ALA A 811 25.43 -28.88 -10.52
CA ALA A 811 26.84 -28.93 -10.90
C ALA A 811 27.82 -28.58 -9.77
N TYR A 812 27.44 -27.69 -8.86
CA TYR A 812 28.31 -27.30 -7.74
C TYR A 812 28.69 -28.47 -6.81
N GLN A 813 27.95 -29.59 -6.82
CA GLN A 813 28.29 -30.78 -6.03
C GLN A 813 29.37 -31.66 -6.69
N TYR A 814 29.93 -31.26 -7.84
CA TYR A 814 30.93 -32.07 -8.56
C TYR A 814 32.05 -31.19 -9.17
N PRO A 815 33.30 -31.70 -9.29
CA PRO A 815 33.80 -32.97 -8.76
C PRO A 815 34.18 -32.91 -7.27
N ASN A 816 34.17 -31.73 -6.62
CA ASN A 816 34.53 -31.60 -5.19
C ASN A 816 33.35 -31.10 -4.32
N PRO A 817 32.38 -31.98 -3.97
CA PRO A 817 31.19 -31.62 -3.17
C PRO A 817 31.48 -31.08 -1.77
N ASN A 818 32.70 -31.29 -1.25
CA ASN A 818 33.10 -31.02 0.13
C ASN A 818 34.04 -29.80 0.25
N ARG A 819 34.20 -29.03 -0.84
CA ARG A 819 34.87 -27.72 -0.90
C ARG A 819 34.15 -26.78 -1.90
N SER A 820 32.82 -26.79 -1.96
CA SER A 820 32.07 -26.15 -3.05
C SER A 820 30.68 -25.61 -2.67
N ILE A 821 30.39 -24.35 -3.05
CA ILE A 821 29.11 -23.66 -2.75
C ILE A 821 28.63 -22.80 -3.95
N ALA A 822 27.31 -22.63 -4.08
CA ALA A 822 26.66 -21.84 -5.12
C ALA A 822 26.06 -20.53 -4.61
N LEU A 823 26.10 -19.49 -5.45
CA LEU A 823 25.75 -18.09 -5.15
C LEU A 823 24.67 -17.60 -6.12
N VAL A 824 23.48 -17.23 -5.62
CA VAL A 824 22.28 -16.98 -6.43
C VAL A 824 21.59 -15.65 -6.08
N PRO A 825 21.55 -14.63 -6.96
CA PRO A 825 20.82 -13.39 -6.72
C PRO A 825 19.32 -13.61 -6.43
N GLU A 826 18.75 -12.90 -5.45
CA GLU A 826 17.33 -13.03 -5.07
C GLU A 826 16.38 -12.74 -6.24
N GLN A 827 16.77 -11.86 -7.17
CA GLN A 827 15.96 -11.60 -8.37
C GLN A 827 15.85 -12.82 -9.30
N ILE A 828 16.91 -13.63 -9.43
CA ILE A 828 16.85 -14.87 -10.23
C ILE A 828 15.95 -15.90 -9.52
N ILE A 829 16.08 -16.04 -8.20
CA ILE A 829 15.18 -16.88 -7.38
C ILE A 829 13.71 -16.43 -7.49
N LYS A 830 13.43 -15.13 -7.53
CA LYS A 830 12.06 -14.60 -7.74
C LYS A 830 11.50 -14.94 -9.12
N ASN A 831 12.33 -14.85 -10.17
CA ASN A 831 11.95 -15.23 -11.53
C ASN A 831 11.68 -16.74 -11.63
N LEU A 832 12.51 -17.56 -10.97
CA LEU A 832 12.45 -19.02 -11.00
C LEU A 832 11.69 -19.63 -9.81
N LYS A 833 10.90 -18.85 -9.06
CA LYS A 833 10.26 -19.31 -7.80
C LYS A 833 9.30 -20.50 -7.95
N PHE A 834 8.82 -20.74 -9.17
CA PHE A 834 7.93 -21.85 -9.53
C PHE A 834 8.67 -23.01 -10.24
N MET A 835 9.97 -22.89 -10.48
CA MET A 835 10.81 -23.94 -11.04
C MET A 835 10.76 -25.18 -10.13
N ASN A 836 10.53 -26.35 -10.74
CA ASN A 836 10.71 -27.60 -10.03
C ASN A 836 12.22 -27.85 -9.87
N ARG A 837 12.68 -27.93 -8.61
CA ARG A 837 14.08 -28.21 -8.30
C ARG A 837 14.46 -29.68 -8.52
N LYS A 838 13.49 -30.57 -8.76
CA LYS A 838 13.68 -32.02 -8.95
C LYS A 838 14.39 -32.73 -7.77
N ASN A 839 14.45 -32.09 -6.61
CA ASN A 839 15.23 -32.54 -5.44
C ASN A 839 14.47 -33.51 -4.52
N THR A 840 13.66 -34.42 -5.09
CA THR A 840 12.82 -35.36 -4.33
C THR A 840 13.68 -36.28 -3.46
N ASN A 841 14.73 -36.86 -4.05
CA ASN A 841 15.63 -37.83 -3.40
C ASN A 841 16.99 -37.21 -3.01
N ALA A 842 17.18 -35.91 -3.27
CA ALA A 842 18.43 -35.21 -3.02
C ALA A 842 18.79 -35.07 -1.54
N ALA A 843 20.10 -35.01 -1.28
CA ALA A 843 20.65 -34.70 0.03
C ALA A 843 20.20 -33.30 0.54
N PRO A 844 20.07 -33.09 1.87
CA PRO A 844 19.56 -31.83 2.39
C PRO A 844 20.60 -30.69 2.26
N GLU A 845 20.36 -29.76 1.33
CA GLU A 845 21.21 -28.57 1.13
C GLU A 845 20.99 -27.53 2.23
N TYR A 846 22.03 -26.77 2.56
CA TYR A 846 21.99 -25.68 3.53
C TYR A 846 22.29 -24.35 2.86
N ALA A 847 21.69 -23.28 3.36
CA ALA A 847 21.78 -21.95 2.77
C ALA A 847 21.85 -20.82 3.81
N VAL A 848 22.35 -19.67 3.37
CA VAL A 848 22.28 -18.37 4.06
C VAL A 848 22.11 -17.25 3.02
N TRP A 849 21.23 -16.29 3.26
CA TRP A 849 21.17 -15.07 2.45
C TRP A 849 22.29 -14.11 2.89
N VAL A 850 22.85 -13.38 1.95
CA VAL A 850 23.81 -12.29 2.17
C VAL A 850 23.20 -11.01 1.57
N LYS A 851 23.39 -9.87 2.24
CA LYS A 851 23.01 -8.53 1.71
C LYS A 851 23.87 -8.17 0.48
N SER A 852 23.47 -7.14 -0.27
CA SER A 852 24.36 -6.53 -1.28
C SER A 852 25.49 -5.73 -0.61
N GLN A 853 26.57 -5.44 -1.36
CA GLN A 853 27.78 -4.72 -0.90
C GLN A 853 27.47 -3.36 -0.20
N ASP A 854 26.36 -2.72 -0.54
CA ASP A 854 25.88 -1.47 0.06
C ASP A 854 25.09 -1.64 1.39
N GLU A 855 25.10 -2.84 1.99
CA GLU A 855 24.32 -3.22 3.19
C GLU A 855 22.79 -2.99 3.04
N SER A 856 22.32 -2.89 1.80
CA SER A 856 20.90 -2.70 1.48
C SER A 856 20.19 -4.05 1.31
N MET A 857 18.93 -3.98 0.85
CA MET A 857 18.15 -5.12 0.41
C MET A 857 17.79 -4.98 -1.08
N ASN A 858 18.61 -4.25 -1.84
CA ASN A 858 18.36 -3.96 -3.25
C ASN A 858 18.60 -5.21 -4.12
N ASP A 859 19.77 -5.84 -3.93
CA ASP A 859 20.18 -7.06 -4.65
C ASP A 859 20.88 -8.08 -3.71
N PRO A 860 20.19 -8.61 -2.68
CA PRO A 860 20.73 -9.69 -1.85
C PRO A 860 20.86 -10.99 -2.65
N PHE A 861 21.73 -11.90 -2.20
CA PHE A 861 21.99 -13.20 -2.84
C PHE A 861 21.97 -14.35 -1.83
N LEU A 862 21.55 -15.52 -2.28
CA LEU A 862 21.56 -16.76 -1.53
C LEU A 862 22.92 -17.44 -1.73
N VAL A 863 23.60 -17.81 -0.65
CA VAL A 863 24.68 -18.79 -0.68
C VAL A 863 24.09 -20.13 -0.26
N MET A 864 24.39 -21.21 -0.97
CA MET A 864 23.89 -22.56 -0.69
C MET A 864 24.91 -23.63 -1.02
N GLY A 865 24.89 -24.75 -0.30
CA GLY A 865 25.83 -25.85 -0.48
C GLY A 865 25.56 -27.06 0.42
N GLN A 866 26.51 -27.98 0.47
CA GLN A 866 26.48 -29.09 1.42
C GLN A 866 26.68 -28.60 2.86
N LYS A 867 26.21 -29.37 3.85
CA LYS A 867 26.22 -28.96 5.27
C LYS A 867 27.63 -28.62 5.76
N SER A 868 28.60 -29.49 5.48
CA SER A 868 30.01 -29.33 5.88
C SER A 868 30.58 -27.97 5.47
N ASP A 869 30.39 -27.60 4.21
CA ASP A 869 31.08 -26.48 3.58
C ASP A 869 30.45 -25.15 3.98
N MET A 870 29.13 -25.19 4.10
CA MET A 870 28.33 -24.11 4.65
C MET A 870 28.62 -23.91 6.15
N GLU A 871 28.92 -24.97 6.91
CA GLU A 871 29.34 -24.88 8.32
C GLU A 871 30.78 -24.37 8.49
N LYS A 872 31.71 -24.71 7.60
CA LYS A 872 33.05 -24.10 7.54
C LYS A 872 32.95 -22.59 7.30
N ALA A 873 32.41 -22.19 6.14
CA ALA A 873 32.39 -20.79 5.71
C ALA A 873 31.49 -19.87 6.58
N PHE A 874 30.41 -20.39 7.17
CA PHE A 874 29.43 -19.55 7.88
C PHE A 874 29.08 -20.00 9.30
N GLY A 875 29.49 -21.19 9.73
CA GLY A 875 29.14 -21.76 11.04
C GLY A 875 27.63 -21.94 11.22
N ASN A 876 27.18 -21.88 12.48
CA ASN A 876 25.77 -22.07 12.89
C ASN A 876 24.77 -20.98 12.39
N LYS A 877 25.15 -20.14 11.42
CA LYS A 877 24.29 -19.15 10.76
C LYS A 877 23.41 -19.77 9.66
N ILE A 878 23.84 -20.89 9.08
CA ILE A 878 23.18 -21.56 7.94
C ILE A 878 21.88 -22.25 8.35
N ARG A 879 20.94 -22.43 7.42
CA ARG A 879 19.69 -23.18 7.66
C ARG A 879 19.34 -24.04 6.45
N LEU A 880 18.55 -25.09 6.67
CA LEU A 880 18.11 -26.00 5.61
C LEU A 880 17.40 -25.21 4.50
N LEU A 881 17.81 -25.44 3.25
CA LEU A 881 17.18 -24.87 2.07
C LEU A 881 15.86 -25.60 1.77
N PRO A 882 14.70 -24.92 1.69
CA PRO A 882 13.44 -25.60 1.38
C PRO A 882 13.47 -26.29 0.01
N LYS A 883 12.81 -27.46 -0.09
CA LYS A 883 12.79 -28.23 -1.34
C LYS A 883 12.21 -27.45 -2.54
N ARG A 884 11.33 -26.46 -2.30
CA ARG A 884 10.78 -25.57 -3.33
C ARG A 884 11.25 -24.13 -3.13
N LEU A 885 11.59 -23.44 -4.22
CA LEU A 885 11.92 -22.00 -4.21
C LEU A 885 10.72 -21.12 -3.83
N SER A 886 9.49 -21.62 -3.98
CA SER A 886 8.27 -20.98 -3.48
C SER A 886 8.23 -20.84 -1.96
N ASP A 887 8.91 -21.75 -1.26
CA ASP A 887 8.85 -21.90 0.19
C ASP A 887 10.09 -21.24 0.86
N LEU A 888 11.11 -20.92 0.05
CA LEU A 888 12.25 -20.10 0.44
C LEU A 888 11.78 -18.67 0.76
N ASN A 889 12.02 -18.26 2.00
CA ASN A 889 11.61 -16.94 2.48
C ASN A 889 12.58 -15.87 1.98
N SER A 890 12.06 -14.78 1.41
CA SER A 890 12.85 -13.64 0.92
C SER A 890 13.75 -13.04 1.99
N ALA A 891 14.94 -12.60 1.59
CA ALA A 891 16.00 -12.07 2.43
C ALA A 891 15.50 -11.03 3.45
N THR A 892 16.09 -11.03 4.65
CA THR A 892 15.62 -10.28 5.81
C THR A 892 16.62 -9.18 6.20
N LYS A 893 16.15 -8.00 6.60
CA LYS A 893 17.07 -6.87 6.90
C LYS A 893 17.78 -6.97 8.26
N TYR A 894 17.35 -7.87 9.13
CA TYR A 894 17.85 -8.00 10.50
C TYR A 894 17.87 -9.48 10.86
N GLU A 895 19.02 -10.02 11.27
CA GLU A 895 19.22 -11.45 11.61
C GLU A 895 18.33 -11.91 12.77
N SER A 896 18.02 -11.00 13.70
CA SER A 896 17.33 -11.32 14.94
C SER A 896 16.41 -10.20 15.40
N ARG A 897 15.46 -10.52 16.28
CA ARG A 897 14.50 -9.56 16.83
C ARG A 897 14.21 -9.79 18.31
N ILE A 898 14.08 -8.69 19.03
CA ILE A 898 13.56 -8.67 20.39
C ILE A 898 12.25 -7.89 20.38
N ILE A 899 11.20 -8.44 20.97
CA ILE A 899 9.93 -7.76 21.23
C ILE A 899 9.86 -7.56 22.74
N ILE A 900 9.68 -6.34 23.22
CA ILE A 900 9.66 -6.03 24.67
C ILE A 900 8.27 -5.48 25.02
N GLN A 901 7.41 -6.33 25.59
CA GLN A 901 6.06 -5.96 26.01
C GLN A 901 6.11 -5.34 27.42
N GLU A 902 6.13 -4.01 27.48
CA GLU A 902 6.15 -3.19 28.70
C GLU A 902 4.76 -3.03 29.37
N SER A 903 3.73 -3.72 28.88
CA SER A 903 2.38 -3.63 29.47
C SER A 903 1.62 -4.93 29.35
N ASP A 904 0.95 -5.32 30.42
CA ASP A 904 0.21 -6.57 30.62
C ASP A 904 -1.25 -6.54 30.15
N GLY A 905 -1.81 -5.37 29.84
CA GLY A 905 -3.18 -5.19 29.34
C GLY A 905 -3.51 -5.99 28.08
N GLU A 906 -4.81 -6.26 27.86
CA GLU A 906 -5.29 -7.11 26.75
C GLU A 906 -4.84 -6.61 25.38
N ILE A 907 -4.92 -5.31 25.12
CA ILE A 907 -4.54 -4.72 23.82
C ILE A 907 -3.02 -4.86 23.61
N ALA A 908 -2.19 -4.66 24.64
CA ALA A 908 -0.74 -4.89 24.55
C ALA A 908 -0.39 -6.37 24.33
N ASN A 909 -1.12 -7.30 24.95
CA ASN A 909 -1.01 -8.74 24.68
C ASN A 909 -1.42 -9.08 23.24
N THR A 910 -2.54 -8.55 22.75
CA THR A 910 -3.06 -8.81 21.41
C THR A 910 -2.16 -8.21 20.33
N ALA A 911 -1.69 -6.97 20.50
CA ALA A 911 -0.69 -6.36 19.63
C ALA A 911 0.62 -7.15 19.61
N THR A 912 1.09 -7.64 20.77
CA THR A 912 2.28 -8.49 20.86
C THR A 912 2.07 -9.81 20.14
N LYS A 913 0.96 -10.52 20.38
CA LYS A 913 0.58 -11.75 19.66
C LYS A 913 0.50 -11.53 18.14
N ASN A 914 -0.09 -10.41 17.70
CA ASN A 914 -0.20 -10.04 16.29
C ASN A 914 1.17 -9.74 15.67
N LEU A 915 2.07 -9.05 16.38
CA LEU A 915 3.44 -8.83 15.90
C LEU A 915 4.25 -10.13 15.87
N VAL A 916 4.17 -10.96 16.90
CA VAL A 916 4.83 -12.28 16.94
C VAL A 916 4.37 -13.12 15.76
N LYS A 917 3.05 -13.30 15.60
CA LYS A 917 2.43 -14.02 14.48
C LYS A 917 2.92 -13.51 13.12
N LYS A 918 3.04 -12.18 12.95
CA LYS A 918 3.60 -11.57 11.75
C LYS A 918 5.07 -11.86 11.54
N LEU A 919 5.89 -11.71 12.58
CA LEU A 919 7.32 -11.91 12.46
C LEU A 919 7.62 -13.39 12.24
N GLN A 920 6.86 -14.31 12.84
CA GLN A 920 6.92 -15.74 12.55
C GLN A 920 6.50 -16.09 11.11
N LYS A 921 5.83 -15.21 10.34
CA LYS A 921 5.67 -15.35 8.88
C LYS A 921 6.97 -15.09 8.09
N LYS A 922 7.97 -14.36 8.62
CA LYS A 922 9.23 -14.00 7.90
C LYS A 922 10.55 -14.39 8.61
N TYR A 923 10.53 -14.65 9.90
CA TYR A 923 11.69 -15.02 10.73
C TYR A 923 11.48 -16.38 11.37
N ASN A 924 12.54 -17.01 11.89
CA ASN A 924 12.38 -18.19 12.72
C ASN A 924 11.82 -17.82 14.10
N LYS A 925 11.24 -18.79 14.81
CA LYS A 925 10.81 -18.58 16.20
C LYS A 925 12.01 -18.32 17.11
N GLU A 926 13.11 -19.04 16.90
CA GLU A 926 14.39 -18.86 17.61
C GLU A 926 15.01 -17.46 17.42
N ASP A 927 14.76 -16.80 16.28
CA ASP A 927 15.25 -15.45 15.94
C ASP A 927 14.36 -14.35 16.53
N ILE A 928 13.29 -14.70 17.24
CA ILE A 928 12.37 -13.77 17.89
C ILE A 928 12.36 -14.08 19.39
N VAL A 929 12.88 -13.15 20.19
CA VAL A 929 12.71 -13.17 21.64
C VAL A 929 11.54 -12.26 22.02
N VAL A 930 10.60 -12.75 22.83
CA VAL A 930 9.59 -11.91 23.48
C VAL A 930 9.96 -11.81 24.95
N ILE A 931 10.19 -10.58 25.39
CA ILE A 931 10.41 -10.20 26.78
C ILE A 931 9.14 -9.48 27.23
N LYS A 932 8.65 -9.73 28.44
CA LYS A 932 7.57 -8.95 29.06
C LYS A 932 8.05 -8.33 30.36
N ARG A 933 7.48 -7.18 30.73
CA ARG A 933 7.58 -6.70 32.10
C ARG A 933 6.59 -7.44 32.98
N VAL A 934 7.08 -8.00 34.09
CA VAL A 934 6.30 -8.66 35.13
C VAL A 934 6.89 -8.24 36.46
N ASN A 935 6.09 -7.62 37.34
CA ASN A 935 6.52 -7.11 38.64
C ASN A 935 7.80 -6.25 38.55
N GLU A 936 7.77 -5.24 37.67
CA GLU A 936 8.89 -4.36 37.26
C GLU A 936 10.13 -5.03 36.63
N ALA A 937 10.31 -6.34 36.73
CA ALA A 937 11.40 -7.08 36.08
C ALA A 937 11.09 -7.40 34.61
N LEU A 938 12.13 -7.46 33.76
CA LEU A 938 12.01 -7.98 32.40
C LEU A 938 12.26 -9.50 32.35
N VAL A 939 11.21 -10.25 32.00
CA VAL A 939 11.20 -11.72 31.92
C VAL A 939 11.08 -12.16 30.46
N VAL A 940 11.95 -13.07 30.01
CA VAL A 940 11.82 -13.69 28.69
C VAL A 940 10.65 -14.69 28.72
N THR A 941 9.62 -14.47 27.90
CA THR A 941 8.42 -15.33 27.83
C THR A 941 8.34 -16.16 26.55
N GLU A 942 9.09 -15.80 25.50
CA GLU A 942 9.21 -16.59 24.26
C GLU A 942 10.63 -16.40 23.69
N GLY A 943 11.19 -17.45 23.08
CA GLY A 943 12.55 -17.43 22.53
C GLY A 943 13.65 -17.50 23.60
N ASN A 944 14.91 -17.26 23.19
CA ASN A 944 16.08 -17.30 24.06
C ASN A 944 17.07 -16.20 23.66
N MET A 945 17.53 -15.38 24.61
CA MET A 945 18.47 -14.28 24.35
C MET A 945 19.79 -14.74 23.72
N LYS A 946 20.24 -15.98 23.98
CA LYS A 946 21.44 -16.56 23.33
C LYS A 946 21.31 -16.74 21.80
N ASN A 947 20.10 -16.65 21.26
CA ASN A 947 19.83 -16.80 19.83
C ASN A 947 19.90 -15.48 19.07
N ILE A 948 19.86 -14.33 19.77
CA ILE A 948 20.03 -13.02 19.15
C ILE A 948 21.44 -12.93 18.59
N LYS A 949 21.57 -12.72 17.27
CA LYS A 949 22.85 -12.66 16.55
C LYS A 949 22.87 -11.49 15.57
N GLY A 950 24.08 -10.97 15.31
CA GLY A 950 24.38 -9.99 14.26
C GLY A 950 23.51 -8.74 14.28
N GLU A 951 23.06 -8.25 13.12
CA GLU A 951 22.22 -7.04 13.05
C GLU A 951 20.79 -7.32 13.52
N TYR A 952 20.46 -6.96 14.77
CA TYR A 952 19.15 -7.23 15.37
C TYR A 952 18.24 -6.00 15.42
N LYS A 953 16.93 -6.26 15.53
CA LYS A 953 15.90 -5.22 15.69
C LYS A 953 15.04 -5.39 16.94
N VAL A 954 14.99 -4.35 17.77
CA VAL A 954 14.07 -4.25 18.90
C VAL A 954 12.69 -3.73 18.44
N ASN A 955 11.64 -4.21 19.11
CA ASN A 955 10.23 -3.91 18.93
C ASN A 955 9.57 -3.78 20.31
N VAL A 956 9.72 -2.64 20.99
CA VAL A 956 9.13 -2.39 22.32
C VAL A 956 7.62 -2.10 22.13
N ILE A 957 6.71 -2.79 22.83
CA ILE A 957 5.25 -2.65 22.73
C ILE A 957 4.71 -2.30 24.12
N GLY A 958 3.79 -1.34 24.22
CA GLY A 958 3.14 -0.99 25.48
C GLY A 958 2.11 0.12 25.27
N HIS A 959 1.29 0.37 26.28
CA HIS A 959 0.35 1.49 26.21
C HIS A 959 1.11 2.82 26.27
N GLY A 960 0.74 3.75 25.40
CA GLY A 960 1.28 5.10 25.35
C GLY A 960 0.65 5.96 26.43
N HIS A 961 1.48 6.58 27.26
CA HIS A 961 1.06 7.39 28.41
C HIS A 961 2.02 8.58 28.58
N GLU A 962 1.57 9.62 29.25
CA GLU A 962 2.41 10.76 29.65
C GLU A 962 2.33 10.90 31.17
N ASP A 963 3.47 10.93 31.88
CA ASP A 963 3.43 11.08 33.35
C ASP A 963 3.11 12.51 33.80
N LYS A 964 2.88 12.68 35.10
CA LYS A 964 2.58 13.98 35.73
C LYS A 964 3.69 15.05 35.55
N ARG A 965 4.84 14.71 34.97
CA ARG A 965 5.95 15.63 34.62
C ARG A 965 6.09 15.83 33.11
N GLY A 966 5.10 15.40 32.33
CA GLY A 966 5.09 15.51 30.87
C GLY A 966 5.97 14.49 30.15
N VAL A 967 6.55 13.50 30.86
CA VAL A 967 7.46 12.53 30.25
C VAL A 967 6.67 11.44 29.56
N ARG A 968 6.88 11.27 28.25
CA ARG A 968 6.28 10.17 27.48
C ARG A 968 6.81 8.84 27.97
N ARG A 969 5.88 7.90 28.15
CA ARG A 969 6.12 6.56 28.65
C ARG A 969 5.42 5.55 27.77
N LEU A 970 6.13 4.47 27.49
CA LEU A 970 5.57 3.26 26.89
C LEU A 970 5.54 2.24 28.02
N GLY A 971 4.34 1.79 28.40
CA GLY A 971 4.17 0.88 29.53
C GLY A 971 4.73 1.41 30.86
N GLY A 972 4.55 2.70 31.12
CA GLY A 972 5.06 3.33 32.34
C GLY A 972 6.56 3.62 32.37
N ARG A 973 7.35 3.24 31.34
CA ARG A 973 8.79 3.53 31.29
C ARG A 973 9.17 4.61 30.27
N SER A 974 10.05 5.51 30.68
CA SER A 974 10.60 6.58 29.81
C SER A 974 11.63 6.02 28.83
N GLY A 975 11.98 6.77 27.79
CA GLY A 975 12.94 6.29 26.79
C GLY A 975 14.31 5.97 27.39
N ALA A 976 14.74 6.72 28.41
CA ALA A 976 15.98 6.45 29.14
C ALA A 976 15.93 5.15 29.96
N GLN A 977 14.80 4.85 30.61
CA GLN A 977 14.62 3.60 31.35
C GLN A 977 14.61 2.39 30.40
N ILE A 978 13.94 2.50 29.25
CA ILE A 978 13.91 1.43 28.23
C ILE A 978 15.31 1.22 27.62
N VAL A 979 16.17 2.25 27.56
CA VAL A 979 17.59 2.07 27.23
C VAL A 979 18.35 1.39 28.36
N GLN A 980 18.16 1.77 29.63
CA GLN A 980 18.81 1.08 30.76
C GLN A 980 18.43 -0.41 30.79
N ASP A 981 17.15 -0.73 30.55
CA ASP A 981 16.67 -2.10 30.35
C ASP A 981 17.41 -2.80 29.18
N LEU A 982 17.62 -2.14 28.03
CA LEU A 982 18.39 -2.71 26.90
C LEU A 982 19.88 -2.89 27.21
N LYS A 983 20.53 -1.91 27.85
CA LYS A 983 21.93 -1.98 28.28
C LYS A 983 22.15 -3.07 29.32
N SER A 984 21.12 -3.40 30.12
CA SER A 984 21.13 -4.57 31.02
C SER A 984 21.21 -5.93 30.29
N PHE A 985 20.99 -5.96 28.96
CA PHE A 985 21.22 -7.13 28.11
C PHE A 985 22.52 -7.08 27.30
N GLU A 986 23.13 -5.92 27.06
CA GLU A 986 24.29 -5.77 26.16
C GLU A 986 25.48 -6.65 26.57
N TRP A 987 25.77 -6.75 27.88
CA TRP A 987 26.82 -7.63 28.40
C TRP A 987 26.58 -9.14 28.15
N ARG A 988 25.35 -9.54 27.79
CA ARG A 988 24.99 -10.91 27.41
C ARG A 988 25.05 -11.15 25.90
N MET A 989 25.43 -10.14 25.11
CA MET A 989 25.30 -10.14 23.64
C MET A 989 26.57 -9.63 22.94
N SER A 990 27.74 -10.16 23.31
CA SER A 990 28.96 -9.98 22.52
C SER A 990 28.74 -10.41 21.06
N HIS A 991 29.24 -9.61 20.11
CA HIS A 991 29.12 -9.83 18.65
C HIS A 991 27.69 -9.67 18.05
N VAL A 992 26.84 -8.83 18.64
CA VAL A 992 25.59 -8.36 17.99
C VAL A 992 25.59 -6.83 17.83
N LYS A 993 24.77 -6.32 16.91
CA LYS A 993 24.70 -4.90 16.55
C LYS A 993 23.25 -4.43 16.51
N LEU A 994 22.91 -3.40 17.29
CA LEU A 994 21.53 -2.90 17.41
C LEU A 994 21.13 -2.05 16.18
N ALA A 995 20.92 -2.68 15.02
CA ALA A 995 20.67 -1.96 13.77
C ALA A 995 19.37 -1.14 13.77
N LYS A 996 18.36 -1.53 14.57
CA LYS A 996 17.08 -0.79 14.65
C LYS A 996 16.33 -0.98 15.96
N VAL A 997 15.73 0.11 16.45
CA VAL A 997 14.67 0.07 17.48
C VAL A 997 13.33 0.47 16.87
N SER A 998 12.24 -0.06 17.40
CA SER A 998 10.90 0.47 17.15
C SER A 998 10.11 0.48 18.44
N LEU A 999 9.86 1.66 18.96
CA LEU A 999 8.98 1.91 20.09
C LEU A 999 7.55 1.92 19.53
N MET A 1000 6.69 1.04 20.02
CA MET A 1000 5.36 0.73 19.48
C MET A 1000 4.30 0.93 20.57
N SER A 1001 4.28 2.12 21.14
CA SER A 1001 3.04 2.66 21.71
C SER A 1001 2.40 3.62 20.71
N CYS A 1002 1.11 3.88 20.91
CA CYS A 1002 0.54 5.19 20.59
C CYS A 1002 1.52 6.29 21.00
N LEU A 1003 1.75 7.27 20.13
CA LEU A 1003 2.36 8.56 20.54
C LEU A 1003 3.83 8.42 21.03
N SER A 1004 4.50 7.33 20.64
CA SER A 1004 5.92 7.06 20.93
C SER A 1004 6.88 7.99 20.17
N GLY A 1005 6.45 8.51 19.02
CA GLY A 1005 7.20 9.44 18.18
C GLY A 1005 6.90 10.92 18.45
N THR A 1006 5.91 11.23 19.29
CA THR A 1006 5.51 12.60 19.66
C THR A 1006 6.05 12.99 21.03
N CYS A 1007 6.21 14.29 21.24
CA CYS A 1007 6.70 14.84 22.50
C CYS A 1007 5.58 14.88 23.55
N GLY A 1008 5.93 14.76 24.82
CA GLY A 1008 5.05 15.18 25.91
C GLY A 1008 5.38 16.59 26.39
N ALA A 1009 4.68 17.07 27.42
CA ALA A 1009 4.91 18.37 28.01
C ALA A 1009 6.33 18.56 28.59
N SER A 1010 7.11 17.48 28.76
CA SER A 1010 8.56 17.55 29.04
C SER A 1010 9.42 17.92 27.82
N GLY A 1011 8.83 18.30 26.69
CA GLY A 1011 9.49 18.72 25.45
C GLY A 1011 10.11 17.60 24.60
N ARG A 1012 10.48 16.47 25.22
CA ARG A 1012 11.07 15.30 24.54
C ARG A 1012 10.01 14.26 24.16
N SER A 1013 10.24 13.54 23.05
CA SER A 1013 9.50 12.31 22.75
C SER A 1013 10.17 11.10 23.40
N LEU A 1014 9.44 10.00 23.51
CA LEU A 1014 10.00 8.72 23.95
C LEU A 1014 11.17 8.28 23.05
N VAL A 1015 11.11 8.58 21.73
CA VAL A 1015 12.20 8.35 20.78
C VAL A 1015 13.45 9.20 21.09
N ASP A 1016 13.27 10.41 21.61
CA ASP A 1016 14.39 11.33 21.84
C ASP A 1016 15.03 11.11 23.22
N ASP A 1017 14.21 10.86 24.26
CA ASP A 1017 14.68 10.29 25.55
C ASP A 1017 15.52 9.03 25.31
N PHE A 1018 15.02 8.13 24.44
CA PHE A 1018 15.68 6.88 24.08
C PHE A 1018 16.96 7.13 23.26
N ARG A 1019 16.95 8.01 22.26
CA ARG A 1019 18.16 8.32 21.48
C ARG A 1019 19.26 8.92 22.36
N GLN A 1020 18.89 9.87 23.22
CA GLN A 1020 19.82 10.55 24.12
C GLN A 1020 20.46 9.58 25.13
N ALA A 1021 19.70 8.65 25.69
CA ALA A 1021 20.24 7.65 26.62
C ALA A 1021 21.04 6.53 25.91
N LEU A 1022 20.69 6.19 24.67
CA LEU A 1022 21.40 5.17 23.90
C LEU A 1022 22.81 5.65 23.52
N ASN A 1023 22.91 6.87 23.00
CA ASN A 1023 24.14 7.48 22.50
C ASN A 1023 24.83 6.72 21.34
N ASP A 1024 24.05 6.08 20.47
CA ASP A 1024 24.52 5.49 19.21
C ASP A 1024 23.63 5.98 18.04
N ASN A 1025 24.27 6.68 17.10
CA ASN A 1025 23.63 7.26 15.92
C ASN A 1025 23.50 6.28 14.73
N THR A 1026 24.13 5.10 14.79
CA THR A 1026 23.97 4.03 13.79
C THR A 1026 22.60 3.35 13.93
N VAL A 1027 22.05 3.32 15.16
CA VAL A 1027 20.76 2.69 15.49
C VAL A 1027 19.58 3.46 14.91
N LYS A 1028 18.86 2.83 13.98
CA LYS A 1028 17.76 3.47 13.24
C LYS A 1028 16.45 3.50 14.04
N ILE A 1029 16.38 4.19 15.17
CA ILE A 1029 15.19 4.28 16.04
C ILE A 1029 13.93 4.72 15.27
N LYS A 1030 12.77 4.13 15.60
CA LYS A 1030 11.45 4.53 15.08
C LYS A 1030 10.43 4.63 16.23
N GLY A 1031 9.67 5.71 16.26
CA GLY A 1031 8.40 5.81 16.99
C GLY A 1031 7.20 5.93 16.03
N TYR A 1032 6.02 6.12 16.59
CA TYR A 1032 4.76 6.34 15.87
C TYR A 1032 4.10 7.60 16.42
N ASN A 1033 3.64 8.48 15.53
CA ASN A 1033 3.07 9.78 15.89
C ASN A 1033 1.55 9.70 16.09
N ASP A 1034 0.91 8.79 15.38
CA ASP A 1034 -0.54 8.55 15.46
C ASP A 1034 -0.88 7.68 16.69
N ARG A 1035 -2.17 7.61 17.04
CA ARG A 1035 -2.70 6.47 17.81
C ARG A 1035 -2.54 5.21 16.95
N ILE A 1036 -1.99 4.14 17.51
CA ILE A 1036 -1.73 2.91 16.79
C ILE A 1036 -2.37 1.69 17.45
N ASP A 1037 -2.79 0.77 16.59
CA ASP A 1037 -3.00 -0.62 16.95
C ASP A 1037 -2.26 -1.53 15.94
N LEU A 1038 -2.09 -2.80 16.29
CA LEU A 1038 -1.56 -3.84 15.42
C LEU A 1038 -2.70 -4.78 15.05
N ASP A 1039 -3.12 -4.72 13.78
CA ASP A 1039 -4.20 -5.54 13.27
C ASP A 1039 -3.92 -7.05 13.36
N SER A 1040 -4.89 -7.88 13.00
CA SER A 1040 -4.80 -9.35 13.04
C SER A 1040 -3.69 -9.97 12.17
N GLU A 1041 -2.95 -9.16 11.41
CA GLU A 1041 -1.74 -9.50 10.66
C GLU A 1041 -0.46 -8.86 11.20
N GLY A 1042 -0.52 -8.09 12.29
CA GLY A 1042 0.58 -7.32 12.87
C GLY A 1042 1.01 -6.10 12.03
N HIS A 1043 0.17 -5.61 11.12
CA HIS A 1043 0.37 -4.30 10.50
C HIS A 1043 -0.02 -3.22 11.49
N VAL A 1044 0.91 -2.30 11.75
CA VAL A 1044 0.60 -1.13 12.56
C VAL A 1044 -0.29 -0.22 11.72
N LYS A 1045 -1.54 -0.06 12.15
CA LYS A 1045 -2.50 0.84 11.53
C LYS A 1045 -2.74 2.05 12.44
N PRO A 1046 -2.89 3.26 11.88
CA PRO A 1046 -3.44 4.38 12.63
C PRO A 1046 -4.92 4.08 12.93
N VAL A 1047 -5.36 4.39 14.14
CA VAL A 1047 -6.74 4.13 14.61
C VAL A 1047 -7.35 5.36 15.27
N LEU A 1048 -8.67 5.55 15.11
CA LEU A 1048 -9.38 6.70 15.67
C LEU A 1048 -9.79 6.42 17.14
N HIS A 1049 -10.37 5.25 17.38
CA HIS A 1049 -10.83 4.76 18.68
C HIS A 1049 -10.28 3.34 18.90
N GLY A 1050 -10.00 2.98 20.16
CA GLY A 1050 -9.21 1.79 20.50
C GLY A 1050 -7.70 1.96 20.22
N GLY A 1051 -6.92 0.90 20.49
CA GLY A 1051 -5.47 0.84 20.29
C GLY A 1051 -4.65 0.92 21.58
N LEU A 1052 -3.32 1.09 21.46
CA LEU A 1052 -2.36 1.01 22.58
C LEU A 1052 -2.35 2.29 23.45
N LEU A 1053 -3.50 2.63 24.00
CA LEU A 1053 -3.77 3.71 24.97
C LEU A 1053 -4.38 3.10 26.25
N ARG A 1054 -4.26 3.81 27.37
CA ARG A 1054 -4.79 3.34 28.66
C ARG A 1054 -6.24 3.76 28.84
N ASP A 1055 -7.12 2.82 29.18
CA ASP A 1055 -8.48 3.11 29.62
C ASP A 1055 -8.49 3.62 31.07
N ASN A 1056 -9.27 4.66 31.32
CA ASN A 1056 -9.67 5.08 32.67
C ASN A 1056 -11.20 5.09 32.73
N LYS A 1057 -11.75 4.56 33.83
CA LYS A 1057 -13.17 4.74 34.21
C LYS A 1057 -13.35 6.14 34.81
N ASP A 1058 -14.56 6.70 34.72
CA ASP A 1058 -15.29 7.44 35.80
C ASP A 1058 -16.20 8.61 35.30
N THR A 1059 -17.47 8.55 35.72
CA THR A 1059 -18.49 9.64 35.84
C THR A 1059 -19.26 10.23 34.60
N PRO A 1060 -20.55 10.69 34.75
CA PRO A 1060 -21.62 10.48 33.71
C PRO A 1060 -22.51 11.70 33.24
N ASN A 1061 -23.85 11.66 33.38
CA ASN A 1061 -24.99 12.28 32.63
C ASN A 1061 -25.92 13.28 33.42
N THR A 1062 -26.63 14.25 32.79
CA THR A 1062 -27.71 15.07 33.45
C THR A 1062 -28.88 15.49 32.52
N LYS A 1063 -30.07 15.80 33.07
CA LYS A 1063 -31.38 15.96 32.38
C LYS A 1063 -32.37 16.93 33.10
N PRO A 1064 -33.30 17.63 32.40
CA PRO A 1064 -34.52 18.23 32.99
C PRO A 1064 -35.84 17.48 32.68
N GLN A 1065 -36.98 17.88 33.27
CA GLN A 1065 -38.31 17.24 33.19
C GLN A 1065 -39.50 18.22 33.08
N GLN A 1066 -40.63 17.73 32.55
CA GLN A 1066 -42.03 17.91 33.03
C GLN A 1066 -42.80 16.62 32.59
N GLN A 1067 -43.50 15.82 33.43
CA GLN A 1067 -44.75 16.00 34.21
C GLN A 1067 -46.02 16.11 33.32
N VAL A 1068 -47.16 15.44 33.55
CA VAL A 1068 -47.75 14.78 34.76
C VAL A 1068 -48.49 13.43 34.47
N ASN A 1069 -48.55 12.57 35.51
CA ASN A 1069 -49.37 11.38 35.87
C ASN A 1069 -50.90 11.33 35.50
N PRO A 1070 -51.69 10.25 35.80
CA PRO A 1070 -51.41 8.79 35.88
C PRO A 1070 -52.55 7.82 35.37
N SER A 1071 -52.30 6.50 35.51
CA SER A 1071 -53.27 5.40 35.80
C SER A 1071 -54.27 4.91 34.74
N ASN A 1072 -54.03 3.69 34.21
CA ASN A 1072 -54.77 2.48 34.65
C ASN A 1072 -54.17 1.20 34.04
N GLN A 1073 -54.27 0.08 34.76
CA GLN A 1073 -53.97 -1.27 34.26
C GLN A 1073 -55.14 -2.20 34.61
N PRO A 1074 -55.57 -3.05 33.68
CA PRO A 1074 -55.73 -4.47 34.03
C PRO A 1074 -55.02 -5.40 33.02
N THR A 1075 -54.84 -6.65 33.45
CA THR A 1075 -54.18 -7.72 32.68
C THR A 1075 -55.13 -8.45 31.73
N ALA A 1076 -54.67 -8.88 30.54
CA ALA A 1076 -54.40 -10.31 30.24
C ALA A 1076 -54.32 -10.67 28.73
N LYS A 1077 -53.40 -11.61 28.42
CA LYS A 1077 -53.38 -12.59 27.30
C LYS A 1077 -53.20 -12.09 25.84
N ASN A 1078 -52.19 -12.68 25.19
CA ASN A 1078 -51.86 -12.64 23.75
C ASN A 1078 -52.99 -13.19 22.86
N PRO A 1079 -53.10 -12.73 21.59
CA PRO A 1079 -52.46 -13.48 20.50
C PRO A 1079 -51.87 -12.66 19.32
N LYS A 1080 -50.86 -13.26 18.65
CA LYS A 1080 -50.35 -12.97 17.29
C LYS A 1080 -49.83 -11.55 16.97
N ASP A 1081 -48.55 -11.31 17.24
CA ASP A 1081 -47.77 -10.37 16.45
C ASP A 1081 -47.38 -11.00 15.10
N THR A 1082 -48.02 -10.54 14.02
CA THR A 1082 -47.53 -10.69 12.65
C THR A 1082 -47.33 -9.31 12.04
N ASN A 1083 -46.09 -8.81 12.04
CA ASN A 1083 -45.49 -8.03 10.95
C ASN A 1083 -44.11 -7.48 11.39
N THR A 1084 -43.03 -7.97 10.78
CA THR A 1084 -41.72 -7.31 10.83
C THR A 1084 -41.73 -6.12 9.86
N PRO A 1085 -41.57 -4.86 10.29
CA PRO A 1085 -41.56 -3.73 9.38
C PRO A 1085 -40.33 -3.78 8.46
N ILE A 1086 -40.55 -3.90 7.15
CA ILE A 1086 -39.46 -4.05 6.17
C ILE A 1086 -38.77 -2.70 5.96
N LYS A 1087 -37.48 -2.63 6.29
CA LYS A 1087 -36.68 -1.39 6.20
C LYS A 1087 -36.22 -1.11 4.76
N HIS A 1088 -37.15 -0.72 3.90
CA HIS A 1088 -36.82 -0.06 2.63
C HIS A 1088 -36.49 1.42 2.88
N GLU A 1089 -35.54 1.97 2.14
CA GLU A 1089 -35.29 3.41 2.06
C GLU A 1089 -35.75 3.91 0.68
N SER A 1090 -36.88 4.62 0.64
CA SER A 1090 -37.47 5.17 -0.59
C SER A 1090 -36.98 6.60 -0.88
N HIS A 1091 -37.05 7.02 -2.14
CA HIS A 1091 -36.64 8.37 -2.57
C HIS A 1091 -37.70 9.07 -3.41
N ILE A 1092 -37.87 10.38 -3.20
CA ILE A 1092 -38.75 11.26 -3.98
C ILE A 1092 -37.92 12.39 -4.60
N ILE A 1093 -37.85 12.44 -5.93
CA ILE A 1093 -37.16 13.50 -6.67
C ILE A 1093 -38.19 14.47 -7.25
N ILE A 1094 -38.08 15.75 -6.91
CA ILE A 1094 -38.98 16.82 -7.38
C ILE A 1094 -38.18 17.82 -8.22
N GLN A 1095 -38.41 17.84 -9.54
CA GLN A 1095 -37.90 18.89 -10.42
C GLN A 1095 -38.88 20.08 -10.44
N LYS A 1096 -38.39 21.27 -10.09
CA LYS A 1096 -39.20 22.51 -9.94
C LYS A 1096 -39.10 23.48 -11.12
N ALA A 1097 -38.18 23.28 -12.05
CA ALA A 1097 -38.00 24.09 -13.27
C ALA A 1097 -37.89 23.20 -14.52
N ASP A 1098 -38.19 23.73 -15.70
CA ASP A 1098 -38.23 22.98 -16.96
C ASP A 1098 -37.21 23.54 -17.96
N ASP A 1099 -35.96 23.06 -17.85
CA ASP A 1099 -34.83 23.49 -18.67
C ASP A 1099 -33.82 22.33 -18.86
N SER A 1100 -32.91 22.48 -19.82
CA SER A 1100 -31.92 21.44 -20.16
C SER A 1100 -30.93 21.10 -19.04
N THR A 1101 -30.65 22.03 -18.11
CA THR A 1101 -29.74 21.82 -16.98
C THR A 1101 -30.43 21.04 -15.86
N THR A 1102 -31.65 21.42 -15.46
CA THR A 1102 -32.41 20.67 -14.44
C THR A 1102 -32.84 19.29 -14.94
N ASP A 1103 -33.19 19.14 -16.23
CA ASP A 1103 -33.56 17.85 -16.81
C ASP A 1103 -32.35 16.89 -16.90
N LYS A 1104 -31.16 17.42 -17.19
CA LYS A 1104 -29.85 16.70 -17.16
C LYS A 1104 -29.46 16.32 -15.73
N ALA A 1105 -29.61 17.24 -14.78
CA ALA A 1105 -29.37 16.98 -13.36
C ALA A 1105 -30.29 15.88 -12.81
N ARG A 1106 -31.60 15.94 -13.10
CA ARG A 1106 -32.59 14.90 -12.75
C ARG A 1106 -32.22 13.56 -13.36
N LYS A 1107 -31.98 13.47 -14.68
CA LYS A 1107 -31.63 12.21 -15.35
C LYS A 1107 -30.41 11.53 -14.71
N ASN A 1108 -29.38 12.30 -14.39
CA ASN A 1108 -28.17 11.80 -13.73
C ASN A 1108 -28.44 11.28 -12.31
N LEU A 1109 -29.27 11.97 -11.52
CA LEU A 1109 -29.63 11.55 -10.16
C LEU A 1109 -30.55 10.31 -10.15
N VAL A 1110 -31.56 10.28 -11.04
CA VAL A 1110 -32.48 9.15 -11.23
C VAL A 1110 -31.73 7.89 -11.60
N ASN A 1111 -30.78 7.96 -12.54
CA ASN A 1111 -29.99 6.79 -12.97
C ASN A 1111 -29.23 6.16 -11.81
N LYS A 1112 -28.62 6.98 -10.94
CA LYS A 1112 -27.92 6.51 -9.75
C LYS A 1112 -28.85 5.90 -8.71
N LEU A 1113 -29.94 6.58 -8.34
CA LEU A 1113 -30.85 6.08 -7.30
C LEU A 1113 -31.58 4.81 -7.76
N ASN A 1114 -31.98 4.71 -9.03
CA ASN A 1114 -32.51 3.48 -9.62
C ASN A 1114 -31.53 2.29 -9.55
N GLN A 1115 -30.22 2.53 -9.67
CA GLN A 1115 -29.18 1.49 -9.53
C GLN A 1115 -28.93 1.07 -8.08
N GLN A 1116 -29.20 1.94 -7.11
CA GLN A 1116 -28.90 1.69 -5.69
C GLN A 1116 -30.11 1.18 -4.90
N HIS A 1117 -31.33 1.55 -5.29
CA HIS A 1117 -32.56 1.29 -4.53
C HIS A 1117 -33.68 0.62 -5.35
N GLY A 1118 -33.46 0.34 -6.64
CA GLY A 1118 -34.51 -0.11 -7.56
C GLY A 1118 -35.36 1.04 -8.12
N LYS A 1119 -36.15 0.77 -9.16
CA LYS A 1119 -37.00 1.80 -9.82
C LYS A 1119 -38.31 2.02 -9.09
N GLU A 1120 -38.79 0.97 -8.43
CA GLU A 1120 -40.04 0.87 -7.68
C GLU A 1120 -40.04 1.70 -6.39
N ASN A 1121 -38.85 1.93 -5.80
CA ASN A 1121 -38.61 2.74 -4.60
C ASN A 1121 -38.21 4.20 -4.90
N VAL A 1122 -38.15 4.61 -6.19
CA VAL A 1122 -37.74 5.95 -6.63
C VAL A 1122 -38.86 6.62 -7.42
N VAL A 1123 -39.52 7.60 -6.78
CA VAL A 1123 -40.60 8.39 -7.35
C VAL A 1123 -40.06 9.70 -7.92
N VAL A 1124 -40.51 10.10 -9.10
CA VAL A 1124 -40.00 11.26 -9.83
C VAL A 1124 -41.16 12.13 -10.30
N ILE A 1125 -41.18 13.39 -9.86
CA ILE A 1125 -42.21 14.39 -10.13
C ILE A 1125 -41.55 15.60 -10.81
N LYS A 1126 -42.20 16.16 -11.83
CA LYS A 1126 -41.81 17.41 -12.48
C LYS A 1126 -42.97 18.41 -12.42
N GLU A 1127 -42.73 19.51 -11.72
CA GLU A 1127 -43.59 20.69 -11.78
C GLU A 1127 -43.19 21.55 -12.97
N ILE A 1128 -44.20 22.05 -13.69
CA ILE A 1128 -44.06 22.94 -14.84
C ILE A 1128 -44.89 24.19 -14.52
N GLU A 1129 -44.35 25.39 -14.75
CA GLU A 1129 -45.09 26.64 -14.49
C GLU A 1129 -46.46 26.61 -15.17
N ASN A 1130 -47.51 26.89 -14.37
CA ASN A 1130 -48.91 26.95 -14.79
C ASN A 1130 -49.55 25.65 -15.31
N LYS A 1131 -49.04 24.45 -14.94
CA LYS A 1131 -49.71 23.16 -15.24
C LYS A 1131 -49.76 22.22 -14.01
N LYS A 1132 -50.67 21.23 -14.03
CA LYS A 1132 -50.73 20.17 -13.01
C LYS A 1132 -49.39 19.40 -12.97
N PRO A 1133 -48.89 18.97 -11.79
CA PRO A 1133 -47.62 18.25 -11.68
C PRO A 1133 -47.59 16.97 -12.51
N LEU A 1134 -46.50 16.75 -13.26
CA LEU A 1134 -46.33 15.58 -14.12
C LEU A 1134 -45.51 14.52 -13.39
N LYS A 1135 -46.13 13.36 -13.12
CA LYS A 1135 -45.51 12.18 -12.53
C LYS A 1135 -44.74 11.42 -13.63
N ILE A 1136 -43.42 11.29 -13.50
CA ILE A 1136 -42.52 10.76 -14.54
C ILE A 1136 -42.10 9.31 -14.27
N GLN A 1137 -41.88 8.93 -13.01
CA GLN A 1137 -41.46 7.57 -12.62
C GLN A 1137 -42.00 7.23 -11.22
N GLY A 1138 -42.23 5.93 -10.99
CA GLY A 1138 -42.61 5.39 -9.68
C GLY A 1138 -44.06 5.68 -9.28
N ASN A 1139 -44.53 5.00 -8.24
CA ASN A 1139 -45.82 5.30 -7.62
C ASN A 1139 -45.62 5.81 -6.19
N ILE A 1140 -46.38 6.83 -5.79
CA ILE A 1140 -46.24 7.44 -4.47
C ILE A 1140 -46.75 6.52 -3.35
N GLU A 1141 -47.66 5.61 -3.69
CA GLU A 1141 -48.15 4.50 -2.85
C GLU A 1141 -47.07 3.42 -2.58
N ASN A 1142 -45.94 3.46 -3.30
CA ASN A 1142 -44.78 2.60 -3.05
C ASN A 1142 -43.81 3.20 -2.02
N ILE A 1143 -43.99 4.47 -1.60
CA ILE A 1143 -43.15 5.09 -0.58
C ILE A 1143 -43.53 4.52 0.78
N LYS A 1144 -42.61 3.80 1.42
CA LYS A 1144 -42.83 3.09 2.69
C LYS A 1144 -41.67 3.32 3.65
N GLY A 1145 -41.95 3.38 4.94
CA GLY A 1145 -40.93 3.58 5.97
C GLY A 1145 -40.14 4.89 5.82
N ASN A 1146 -38.86 4.87 6.17
CA ASN A 1146 -38.02 6.07 6.15
C ASN A 1146 -37.64 6.45 4.72
N TYR A 1147 -38.10 7.61 4.25
CA TYR A 1147 -37.81 8.11 2.90
C TYR A 1147 -37.05 9.44 2.91
N GLN A 1148 -36.46 9.79 1.76
CA GLN A 1148 -35.73 11.03 1.54
C GLN A 1148 -36.26 11.79 0.32
N ALA A 1149 -36.29 13.12 0.39
CA ALA A 1149 -36.68 13.99 -0.72
C ALA A 1149 -35.46 14.69 -1.34
N GLN A 1150 -35.42 14.84 -2.66
CA GLN A 1150 -34.42 15.67 -3.36
C GLN A 1150 -35.13 16.65 -4.31
N ILE A 1151 -34.94 17.95 -4.09
CA ILE A 1151 -35.63 19.03 -4.83
C ILE A 1151 -34.61 19.72 -5.73
N ILE A 1152 -34.89 19.79 -7.04
CA ILE A 1152 -33.98 20.29 -8.08
C ILE A 1152 -34.57 21.54 -8.74
N GLY A 1153 -33.81 22.64 -8.75
CA GLY A 1153 -34.21 23.87 -9.46
C GLY A 1153 -33.15 24.96 -9.41
N HIS A 1154 -33.38 26.06 -10.14
CA HIS A 1154 -32.46 27.20 -10.17
C HIS A 1154 -32.55 28.02 -8.88
N GLY A 1155 -31.42 28.22 -8.19
CA GLY A 1155 -31.31 29.15 -7.07
C GLY A 1155 -31.24 30.60 -7.54
N THR A 1156 -32.03 31.49 -6.92
CA THR A 1156 -31.98 32.95 -7.10
C THR A 1156 -31.98 33.66 -5.75
N GLU A 1157 -31.53 34.92 -5.74
CA GLU A 1157 -31.83 35.86 -4.66
C GLU A 1157 -32.65 37.01 -5.24
N GLU A 1158 -33.80 37.27 -4.63
CA GLU A 1158 -34.76 38.28 -5.05
C GLU A 1158 -35.27 38.99 -3.80
N ASP A 1159 -35.24 40.32 -3.79
CA ASP A 1159 -35.65 41.16 -2.64
C ASP A 1159 -34.91 40.82 -1.33
N GLY A 1160 -33.68 40.29 -1.42
CA GLY A 1160 -32.88 39.83 -0.29
C GLY A 1160 -33.27 38.45 0.26
N VAL A 1161 -34.22 37.75 -0.36
CA VAL A 1161 -34.67 36.41 0.03
C VAL A 1161 -34.14 35.38 -0.98
N ARG A 1162 -33.62 34.26 -0.48
CA ARG A 1162 -33.18 33.14 -1.32
C ARG A 1162 -34.39 32.32 -1.77
N LYS A 1163 -34.44 31.99 -3.05
CA LYS A 1163 -35.56 31.28 -3.70
C LYS A 1163 -35.03 30.15 -4.58
N LEU A 1164 -35.79 29.06 -4.71
CA LEU A 1164 -35.53 28.00 -5.70
C LEU A 1164 -36.69 28.00 -6.71
N ASN A 1165 -36.35 28.25 -7.96
CA ASN A 1165 -37.25 28.61 -9.06
C ASN A 1165 -38.35 29.58 -8.63
N LYS A 1166 -37.95 30.76 -8.12
CA LYS A 1166 -38.83 31.85 -7.62
C LYS A 1166 -39.71 31.51 -6.39
N LYS A 1167 -39.68 30.27 -5.86
CA LYS A 1167 -40.40 29.89 -4.63
C LYS A 1167 -39.52 30.08 -3.39
N THR A 1168 -40.09 30.61 -2.30
CA THR A 1168 -39.39 30.74 -1.01
C THR A 1168 -39.22 29.39 -0.32
N GLY A 1169 -38.29 29.27 0.64
CA GLY A 1169 -38.10 28.01 1.37
C GLY A 1169 -39.34 27.61 2.18
N LYS A 1170 -40.06 28.59 2.75
CA LYS A 1170 -41.38 28.37 3.38
C LYS A 1170 -42.36 27.70 2.40
N THR A 1171 -42.53 28.28 1.21
CA THR A 1171 -43.43 27.74 0.16
C THR A 1171 -43.05 26.31 -0.23
N ILE A 1172 -41.76 26.04 -0.40
CA ILE A 1172 -41.26 24.70 -0.79
C ILE A 1172 -41.52 23.67 0.32
N ALA A 1173 -41.38 24.05 1.59
CA ALA A 1173 -41.67 23.18 2.72
C ALA A 1173 -43.18 22.93 2.91
N GLU A 1174 -44.03 23.92 2.63
CA GLU A 1174 -45.49 23.78 2.64
C GLU A 1174 -45.97 22.85 1.51
N GLU A 1175 -45.42 23.01 0.29
CA GLU A 1175 -45.65 22.09 -0.83
C GLU A 1175 -45.17 20.66 -0.54
N LEU A 1176 -44.02 20.48 0.12
CA LEU A 1176 -43.50 19.17 0.50
C LEU A 1176 -44.35 18.50 1.58
N LYS A 1177 -44.91 19.27 2.54
CA LYS A 1177 -45.91 18.76 3.50
C LYS A 1177 -47.19 18.33 2.79
N GLN A 1178 -47.69 19.12 1.83
CA GLN A 1178 -48.86 18.75 1.04
C GLN A 1178 -48.61 17.45 0.25
N LEU A 1179 -47.45 17.31 -0.40
CA LEU A 1179 -47.07 16.05 -1.07
C LEU A 1179 -46.98 14.88 -0.08
N THR A 1180 -46.38 15.09 1.09
CA THR A 1180 -46.29 14.08 2.17
C THR A 1180 -47.67 13.60 2.61
N SER A 1181 -48.68 14.50 2.67
CA SER A 1181 -50.06 14.12 3.00
C SER A 1181 -50.78 13.27 1.94
N THR A 1182 -50.16 13.04 0.77
CA THR A 1182 -50.66 12.12 -0.26
C THR A 1182 -50.02 10.72 -0.22
N ILE A 1183 -49.15 10.45 0.76
CA ILE A 1183 -48.61 9.12 1.02
C ILE A 1183 -49.54 8.41 2.02
N HIS A 1184 -50.15 7.30 1.59
CA HIS A 1184 -51.17 6.59 2.38
C HIS A 1184 -50.61 5.56 3.39
N ASP A 1185 -49.29 5.35 3.43
CA ASP A 1185 -48.63 4.50 4.43
C ASP A 1185 -48.37 5.29 5.73
N THR A 1186 -49.00 4.89 6.83
CA THR A 1186 -48.85 5.54 8.15
C THR A 1186 -47.49 5.31 8.82
N GLN A 1187 -46.66 4.42 8.27
CA GLN A 1187 -45.26 4.24 8.69
C GLN A 1187 -44.27 5.04 7.83
N ALA A 1188 -44.72 5.73 6.77
CA ALA A 1188 -43.84 6.53 5.92
C ALA A 1188 -43.39 7.83 6.62
N GLN A 1189 -42.08 8.00 6.80
CA GLN A 1189 -41.50 9.18 7.46
C GLN A 1189 -40.42 9.85 6.61
N LEU A 1190 -40.61 11.14 6.32
CA LEU A 1190 -39.59 11.97 5.69
C LEU A 1190 -38.45 12.23 6.68
N THR A 1191 -37.31 11.59 6.47
CA THR A 1191 -36.15 11.70 7.36
C THR A 1191 -35.15 12.78 6.92
N LYS A 1192 -35.05 13.01 5.61
CA LYS A 1192 -34.06 13.91 5.01
C LYS A 1192 -34.57 14.59 3.74
N THR A 1193 -34.21 15.87 3.54
CA THR A 1193 -34.52 16.66 2.34
C THR A 1193 -33.25 17.31 1.82
N LEU A 1194 -32.97 17.19 0.52
CA LEU A 1194 -31.82 17.82 -0.14
C LEU A 1194 -32.29 18.88 -1.15
N LEU A 1195 -31.85 20.12 -0.96
CA LEU A 1195 -32.11 21.26 -1.84
C LEU A 1195 -30.96 21.42 -2.85
N LEU A 1196 -31.17 20.91 -4.06
CA LEU A 1196 -30.20 20.94 -5.14
C LEU A 1196 -30.43 22.18 -6.03
N SER A 1197 -29.97 23.32 -5.52
CA SER A 1197 -29.89 24.61 -6.20
C SER A 1197 -28.56 25.28 -5.88
N CYS A 1198 -28.06 26.14 -6.78
CA CYS A 1198 -26.93 27.01 -6.45
C CYS A 1198 -27.27 27.88 -5.24
N ASP A 1199 -26.29 28.02 -4.33
CA ASP A 1199 -26.36 28.92 -3.18
C ASP A 1199 -27.59 28.70 -2.27
N GLY A 1200 -28.16 27.49 -2.24
CA GLY A 1200 -29.34 27.16 -1.43
C GLY A 1200 -29.09 27.21 0.08
N ASP A 1201 -27.86 26.99 0.54
CA ASP A 1201 -27.49 27.17 1.96
C ASP A 1201 -26.78 28.51 2.24
N THR A 1202 -26.58 29.34 1.22
CA THR A 1202 -26.11 30.71 1.39
C THR A 1202 -27.26 31.59 1.89
N CYS A 1203 -27.02 32.44 2.89
CA CYS A 1203 -28.03 33.42 3.31
C CYS A 1203 -28.26 34.50 2.23
N GLY A 1204 -29.51 34.94 2.07
CA GLY A 1204 -29.81 36.17 1.33
C GLY A 1204 -29.55 37.43 2.15
N ALA A 1205 -29.63 38.61 1.53
CA ALA A 1205 -29.42 39.90 2.22
C ALA A 1205 -30.40 40.17 3.39
N LYS A 1206 -31.50 39.42 3.52
CA LYS A 1206 -32.40 39.43 4.69
C LYS A 1206 -32.04 38.43 5.80
N GLY A 1207 -30.95 37.69 5.66
CA GLY A 1207 -30.32 36.94 6.75
C GLY A 1207 -30.60 35.44 6.84
N THR A 1208 -31.54 34.87 6.06
CA THR A 1208 -31.80 33.42 6.04
C THR A 1208 -31.37 32.75 4.74
N SER A 1209 -30.98 31.46 4.83
CA SER A 1209 -30.76 30.57 3.67
C SER A 1209 -32.03 29.80 3.32
N LEU A 1210 -32.10 29.25 2.09
CA LEU A 1210 -33.25 28.42 1.67
C LEU A 1210 -33.35 27.14 2.52
N VAL A 1211 -32.22 26.57 2.94
CA VAL A 1211 -32.15 25.45 3.87
C VAL A 1211 -32.73 25.82 5.23
N GLN A 1212 -32.41 27.01 5.76
CA GLN A 1212 -32.95 27.49 7.04
C GLN A 1212 -34.47 27.72 6.97
N ASP A 1213 -34.96 28.42 5.94
CA ASP A 1213 -36.39 28.63 5.68
C ASP A 1213 -37.16 27.30 5.63
N VAL A 1214 -36.63 26.30 4.92
CA VAL A 1214 -37.23 24.96 4.82
C VAL A 1214 -37.16 24.22 6.17
N SER A 1215 -36.02 24.26 6.87
CA SER A 1215 -35.82 23.61 8.18
C SER A 1215 -36.74 24.12 9.27
N GLN A 1216 -36.99 25.44 9.29
CA GLN A 1216 -37.87 26.07 10.28
C GLN A 1216 -39.32 25.56 10.18
N VAL A 1217 -39.74 25.17 8.97
CA VAL A 1217 -41.06 24.59 8.68
C VAL A 1217 -41.07 23.06 8.81
N LEU A 1218 -40.00 22.37 8.39
CA LEU A 1218 -39.82 20.92 8.46
C LEU A 1218 -39.11 20.47 9.75
N LYS A 1219 -39.65 20.90 10.91
CA LYS A 1219 -39.13 20.49 12.23
C LYS A 1219 -39.07 18.95 12.32
N ASN A 1220 -37.90 18.43 12.71
CA ASN A 1220 -37.52 17.00 12.77
C ASN A 1220 -37.10 16.34 11.42
N VAL A 1221 -36.98 17.08 10.32
CA VAL A 1221 -36.36 16.58 9.07
C VAL A 1221 -34.94 17.12 8.94
N ALA A 1222 -33.97 16.29 8.56
CA ALA A 1222 -32.63 16.77 8.21
C ALA A 1222 -32.64 17.45 6.83
N VAL A 1223 -32.51 18.77 6.78
CA VAL A 1223 -32.44 19.53 5.52
C VAL A 1223 -30.99 19.85 5.19
N GLU A 1224 -30.58 19.60 3.94
CA GLU A 1224 -29.26 19.91 3.41
C GLU A 1224 -29.38 20.71 2.11
N GLY A 1225 -28.36 21.51 1.80
CA GLY A 1225 -28.24 22.27 0.57
C GLY A 1225 -26.78 22.59 0.26
N PHE A 1226 -26.53 23.57 -0.61
CA PHE A 1226 -25.18 23.90 -1.09
C PHE A 1226 -24.93 25.42 -1.04
N ASP A 1227 -23.73 25.82 -0.65
CA ASP A 1227 -23.28 27.21 -0.47
C ASP A 1227 -22.68 27.84 -1.74
N SER A 1228 -22.72 27.12 -2.86
CA SER A 1228 -21.97 27.42 -4.09
C SER A 1228 -22.71 26.96 -5.35
N ARG A 1229 -22.18 27.32 -6.53
CA ARG A 1229 -22.74 26.88 -7.82
C ARG A 1229 -22.64 25.35 -7.96
N VAL A 1230 -23.78 24.68 -8.20
CA VAL A 1230 -23.88 23.20 -8.29
C VAL A 1230 -24.47 22.68 -9.62
N ASN A 1231 -24.06 21.46 -9.98
CA ASN A 1231 -24.67 20.64 -11.04
C ASN A 1231 -24.46 19.14 -10.71
N VAL A 1232 -25.05 18.20 -11.45
CA VAL A 1232 -24.88 16.74 -11.25
C VAL A 1232 -24.11 16.12 -12.41
N ARG A 1233 -23.00 15.44 -12.11
CA ARG A 1233 -22.21 14.69 -13.10
C ARG A 1233 -22.98 13.48 -13.62
N THR A 1234 -22.59 12.96 -14.79
CA THR A 1234 -23.21 11.79 -15.45
C THR A 1234 -23.33 10.53 -14.58
N ASN A 1235 -22.48 10.38 -13.56
CA ASN A 1235 -22.53 9.27 -12.58
C ASN A 1235 -23.39 9.56 -11.33
N GLY A 1236 -24.25 10.59 -11.36
CA GLY A 1236 -25.10 10.97 -10.22
C GLY A 1236 -24.34 11.52 -9.00
N SER A 1237 -23.07 11.91 -9.16
CA SER A 1237 -22.33 12.65 -8.13
C SER A 1237 -22.51 14.16 -8.30
N ILE A 1238 -22.67 14.88 -7.18
CA ILE A 1238 -22.86 16.33 -7.19
C ILE A 1238 -21.50 17.01 -7.44
N LYS A 1239 -21.49 18.01 -8.33
CA LYS A 1239 -20.36 18.90 -8.62
C LYS A 1239 -20.68 20.24 -7.97
N GLU A 1240 -20.14 20.46 -6.78
CA GLU A 1240 -20.03 21.79 -6.16
C GLU A 1240 -18.95 22.65 -6.85
N ASN A 1241 -18.98 23.95 -6.59
CA ASN A 1241 -18.04 24.93 -7.12
C ASN A 1241 -17.91 24.88 -8.66
N VAL A 1242 -19.04 24.84 -9.37
CA VAL A 1242 -19.09 24.89 -10.83
C VAL A 1242 -18.53 26.24 -11.34
N PRO A 1243 -17.50 26.25 -12.22
CA PRO A 1243 -16.92 27.46 -12.78
C PRO A 1243 -17.92 28.31 -13.58
N GLU A 1244 -17.73 29.63 -13.57
CA GLU A 1244 -18.48 30.53 -14.45
C GLU A 1244 -18.24 30.16 -15.93
N GLY A 1245 -19.28 30.22 -16.74
CA GLY A 1245 -19.30 29.68 -18.10
C GLY A 1245 -19.76 28.21 -18.22
N GLU A 1246 -19.74 27.41 -17.14
CA GLU A 1246 -20.38 26.08 -17.13
C GLU A 1246 -21.86 26.12 -16.67
N ASP A 1247 -22.67 25.23 -17.23
CA ASP A 1247 -24.05 24.90 -16.81
C ASP A 1247 -24.13 24.70 -15.28
N ALA A 1248 -24.98 25.45 -14.59
CA ALA A 1248 -25.25 25.26 -13.16
C ALA A 1248 -26.71 25.58 -12.80
N LEU A 1249 -27.17 25.05 -11.67
CA LEU A 1249 -28.53 25.16 -11.15
C LEU A 1249 -28.80 26.52 -10.46
N GLY A 1250 -28.41 27.62 -11.12
CA GLY A 1250 -28.56 29.01 -10.63
C GLY A 1250 -29.22 29.90 -11.68
N GLY A 1251 -30.03 30.86 -11.27
CA GLY A 1251 -30.79 31.73 -12.18
C GLY A 1251 -30.00 32.96 -12.64
N SER A 1252 -30.32 33.48 -13.83
CA SER A 1252 -29.71 34.68 -14.39
C SER A 1252 -30.05 35.92 -13.55
N SER A 1253 -29.04 36.56 -12.96
CA SER A 1253 -29.27 37.80 -12.19
C SER A 1253 -29.67 38.97 -13.11
N SER A 1254 -30.38 39.95 -12.56
CA SER A 1254 -30.89 41.11 -13.30
C SER A 1254 -29.80 41.98 -13.95
N LYS A 1255 -28.53 41.84 -13.55
CA LYS A 1255 -27.38 42.50 -14.21
C LYS A 1255 -27.11 41.94 -15.61
N GLN A 1256 -27.17 40.63 -15.81
CA GLN A 1256 -26.90 40.01 -17.12
C GLN A 1256 -27.86 40.50 -18.21
N LYS A 1257 -29.12 40.82 -17.86
CA LYS A 1257 -30.11 41.41 -18.78
C LYS A 1257 -29.83 42.86 -19.20
N LYS A 1258 -28.91 43.58 -18.56
CA LYS A 1258 -28.45 44.91 -19.03
C LYS A 1258 -27.31 44.80 -20.03
N GLU A 1259 -26.34 43.91 -19.80
CA GLU A 1259 -25.21 43.72 -20.72
C GLU A 1259 -25.63 42.96 -21.99
N GLN A 1260 -26.48 41.92 -21.88
CA GLN A 1260 -27.09 41.24 -23.04
C GLN A 1260 -28.13 42.09 -23.80
N LYS A 1261 -28.50 43.28 -23.29
CA LYS A 1261 -29.25 44.30 -24.04
C LYS A 1261 -28.34 45.38 -24.65
N LYS A 1262 -27.07 45.46 -24.26
CA LYS A 1262 -26.09 46.34 -24.91
C LYS A 1262 -25.45 45.62 -26.09
N SER A 1263 -24.95 44.40 -25.88
CA SER A 1263 -24.35 43.53 -26.91
C SER A 1263 -25.35 42.94 -27.92
N LYS A 1264 -26.55 43.52 -28.04
CA LYS A 1264 -27.58 43.18 -29.02
C LYS A 1264 -28.13 44.39 -29.79
N ASN A 1265 -27.57 45.56 -29.53
CA ASN A 1265 -27.84 46.82 -30.24
C ASN A 1265 -26.58 47.32 -31.00
N GLU A 1266 -25.46 46.60 -30.91
CA GLU A 1266 -24.16 46.95 -31.51
C GLU A 1266 -23.72 45.88 -32.56
N SER A 1267 -24.68 45.10 -33.12
CA SER A 1267 -24.43 44.02 -34.11
C SER A 1267 -25.32 44.03 -35.37
N ASP A 1268 -26.37 44.85 -35.40
CA ASP A 1268 -27.40 44.81 -36.45
C ASP A 1268 -27.30 46.03 -37.40
N GLN A 1269 -26.18 46.76 -37.35
CA GLN A 1269 -25.79 47.79 -38.33
C GLN A 1269 -24.26 47.84 -38.51
N GLU A 1270 -23.73 47.03 -39.43
CA GLU A 1270 -22.99 47.53 -40.61
C GLU A 1270 -22.60 46.33 -41.51
N GLU A 1271 -23.17 46.29 -42.70
CA GLU A 1271 -22.80 45.43 -43.82
C GLU A 1271 -22.48 46.34 -45.02
N THR A 1272 -21.65 45.86 -45.95
CA THR A 1272 -21.01 46.62 -47.06
C THR A 1272 -19.89 47.57 -46.56
N THR A 1273 -18.70 47.61 -47.15
CA THR A 1273 -18.33 47.40 -48.57
C THR A 1273 -16.98 46.68 -48.75
N ASP A 1274 -16.82 45.98 -49.88
CA ASP A 1274 -15.53 45.49 -50.38
C ASP A 1274 -14.71 46.62 -51.04
N ALA A 1275 -13.39 46.65 -50.81
CA ALA A 1275 -12.41 47.36 -51.64
C ALA A 1275 -11.02 46.71 -51.53
N TRP A 1276 -10.19 46.87 -52.57
CA TRP A 1276 -8.85 46.27 -52.66
C TRP A 1276 -7.78 47.02 -51.84
N GLY A 1277 -6.70 46.29 -51.49
CA GLY A 1277 -5.48 46.81 -50.84
C GLY A 1277 -4.41 45.73 -50.72
#